data_AF-A0AAJ2LFS5-F1
#
_entry.id   AF-A0AAJ2LFS5-F1
#
_cell.length_a   1.000
_cell.length_b   1.000
_cell.length_c   1.000
_cell.angle_alpha   90.00
_cell.angle_beta   90.00
_cell.angle_gamma   90.00
#
_symmetry.space_group_name_H-M   'P 1'
#
loop_
_entity.id
_entity.type
_entity.pdbx_description
1 polymer ?
#
loop_
_entity_poly.entity_id
_entity_poly.type
_entity_poly.pdbx_seq_one_letter_code
_entity_poly.pdbx_strand_id
1 'polypeptide(L)'
;MFTIHPDEIKDFTGDQLVGLLRRLLYAEARKAGVPLRGVEVPLQITVADGGQDGSIFWEGGKDSTDYFPGRDIVFQCKAKDSGDAQWKREVWTKPTQPPRIEKKALSDAVQGALDRGGSYIGITAKPLVNPKPDDRVEAIRQGIILAGGNPDKLAAIKVYEGNALAAWASTHPAVAVWIKQINARIDLAGFSTLDHWGTRADITTPPFVDSPDRRFSLGPQTADAIDFSQLAERLADELDQPRTSARIWGASGIGKTRSLYHALSTSTGLRGGSTAANFIFCDYREVRDDLWKVANQIVKERSVAVLVVDGCPLEEARRLNEIARAADSELRIITLGADGIDHDDQCVMIRPNQADRSTIRAILKAGLPKAKGDELDYLTDFCDGFPRIAVLAIETYGKRSILKSADDVAQQMLHAAGAHRETIRALECLSLFEKLSPDDNPADFDDIAETLVHMKGELMYENLVIAAGQHLVGRNYGAMNAQPRPIADFLGRRRLEYLRSSTLVDFLDRAMPHHRDATLARWRYLRPSPTLSAVINILLRGILADDKIVHPDAAAYLSAVVRVEPDRIARALFDAIGRPPLDDLAAIPVTDALIDALRFLAGREDSFWAAARMILRLAAVAETEGSPPIVSLLRQIFQVAAAGTQADDRHRREALEEALEEDDPRIRRAGVEALGGMIQTYLTRSAEFEQTGAEPFRPEWRPPDQSTMYAYFNWALERLREIWGKAPELRAAIEEHVAGDLRNLLAPELLPAIDAFVREVVAGAGHYFRATKSIGDWLYFDSTEKPTKFSRAVRALYDATLPRDPVDQALLHSRFWMSDLHDPDKRYAQDQERPDYDRSARIVATLAPGIAGDDDQRFRAIEAFATQKLNTPGPFAVALADHLPDPVSAFEHAVRALDASGNHEGVNFVGTLLSALDKRLTERPDDVKKLVGMARASEIFAANPIYIPTSLRVTDDRLDEFATDVREGKVSPRQSTVISHGRRLEQVSMAALERFIAALLDRGEDGGGWAALEILSLLLHDNKAPSAEMIELVKLALLSPSIADDSDGHAANSEYNYDRLFQALEASAAIDKIFARAVALQIEQACRTTGARYGRPSDALRVGLAMVVRHAPDEVWPVLAGFYEIATRVERERLNAIVSAAKPFAYDETRTGAGALFEVPLKLMLDWVKADPDARIGFLLTFFPILEQNGEVFAWHPALQQLAKLYGGRKRFREALRERIYPSSWGGSLNPHLSSFKAPLKAWTADCVIGDWATGMLASVERSLENDFYGR
;
A
#
# COMPACT_ATOMS: atom_id res chain seq x y z
N MET A 1 -10.04 44.33 7.11
CA MET A 1 -10.75 43.21 7.75
C MET A 1 -10.17 42.88 9.12
N PHE A 2 -8.85 42.68 9.26
CA PHE A 2 -8.23 42.20 10.50
C PHE A 2 -7.83 43.28 11.52
N THR A 3 -7.98 44.57 11.19
CA THR A 3 -7.72 45.67 12.13
C THR A 3 -8.81 45.76 13.19
N ILE A 4 -8.40 45.75 14.46
CA ILE A 4 -9.25 45.90 15.64
C ILE A 4 -9.06 47.28 16.23
N HIS A 5 -10.18 47.95 16.52
CA HIS A 5 -10.20 49.18 17.29
C HIS A 5 -10.45 48.90 18.78
N PRO A 6 -9.88 49.70 19.70
CA PRO A 6 -10.11 49.57 21.15
C PRO A 6 -11.59 49.63 21.54
N ASP A 7 -12.40 50.36 20.78
CA ASP A 7 -13.86 50.45 20.95
C ASP A 7 -14.58 49.10 20.76
N GLU A 8 -13.96 48.15 20.07
CA GLU A 8 -14.46 46.79 19.88
C GLU A 8 -14.13 45.88 21.08
N ILE A 9 -13.29 46.30 22.03
CA ILE A 9 -12.92 45.48 23.20
C ILE A 9 -13.42 46.08 24.51
N LYS A 10 -13.65 47.40 24.56
CA LYS A 10 -13.92 48.16 25.80
C LYS A 10 -15.05 47.63 26.69
N ASP A 11 -16.05 46.96 26.10
CA ASP A 11 -17.25 46.48 26.79
C ASP A 11 -17.18 44.98 27.15
N PHE A 12 -16.01 44.33 26.96
CA PHE A 12 -15.82 42.93 27.29
C PHE A 12 -16.06 42.67 28.78
N THR A 13 -16.83 41.62 29.07
CA THR A 13 -17.00 41.05 30.41
C THR A 13 -15.69 40.39 30.88
N GLY A 14 -15.59 40.07 32.18
CA GLY A 14 -14.44 39.33 32.72
C GLY A 14 -14.15 38.05 31.93
N ASP A 15 -15.20 37.29 31.63
CA ASP A 15 -15.08 36.03 30.90
C ASP A 15 -14.63 36.22 29.45
N GLN A 16 -15.14 37.25 28.77
CA GLN A 16 -14.72 37.59 27.41
C GLN A 16 -13.27 38.06 27.36
N LEU A 17 -12.80 38.80 28.37
CA LEU A 17 -11.41 39.27 28.44
C LEU A 17 -10.42 38.12 28.67
N VAL A 18 -10.75 37.18 29.56
CA VAL A 18 -9.95 35.96 29.76
C VAL A 18 -9.99 35.08 28.50
N GLY A 19 -11.15 35.00 27.83
CA GLY A 19 -11.29 34.30 26.55
C GLY A 19 -10.46 34.92 25.41
N LEU A 20 -10.30 36.25 25.40
CA LEU A 20 -9.42 36.98 24.49
C LEU A 20 -7.95 36.71 24.82
N LEU A 21 -7.57 36.84 26.09
CA LEU A 21 -6.21 36.55 26.56
C LEU A 21 -5.78 35.15 26.12
N ARG A 22 -6.61 34.14 26.38
CA ARG A 22 -6.32 32.76 25.99
C ARG A 22 -5.98 32.65 24.50
N ARG A 23 -6.81 33.22 23.62
CA ARG A 23 -6.59 33.17 22.16
C ARG A 23 -5.30 33.90 21.76
N LEU A 24 -5.01 35.05 22.36
CA LEU A 24 -3.78 35.81 22.12
C LEU A 24 -2.52 35.05 22.56
N LEU A 25 -2.55 34.37 23.71
CA LEU A 25 -1.42 33.56 24.17
C LEU A 25 -1.10 32.41 23.21
N TYR A 26 -2.12 31.67 22.75
CA TYR A 26 -1.93 30.59 21.78
C TYR A 26 -1.47 31.10 20.41
N ALA A 27 -2.01 32.22 19.92
CA ALA A 27 -1.63 32.81 18.65
C ALA A 27 -0.19 33.34 18.66
N GLU A 28 0.18 34.07 19.72
CA GLU A 28 1.53 34.62 19.89
C GLU A 28 2.58 33.52 20.04
N ALA A 29 2.29 32.50 20.85
CA ALA A 29 3.21 31.37 21.02
C ALA A 29 3.46 30.64 19.70
N ARG A 30 2.42 30.43 18.89
CA ARG A 30 2.56 29.81 17.55
C ARG A 30 3.39 30.68 16.60
N LYS A 31 3.07 31.99 16.53
CA LYS A 31 3.81 32.95 15.69
C LYS A 31 5.29 33.05 16.05
N ALA A 32 5.62 32.95 17.34
CA ALA A 32 6.98 33.07 17.82
C ALA A 32 7.78 31.74 17.83
N GLY A 33 7.15 30.60 17.52
CA GLY A 33 7.77 29.27 17.65
C GLY A 33 7.98 28.83 19.10
N VAL A 34 7.19 29.37 20.03
CA VAL A 34 7.24 29.03 21.46
C VAL A 34 6.38 27.77 21.71
N PRO A 35 6.86 26.81 22.52
CA PRO A 35 6.09 25.61 22.84
C PRO A 35 4.72 25.94 23.46
N LEU A 36 3.62 25.51 22.81
CA LEU A 36 2.26 25.80 23.26
C LEU A 36 1.97 25.24 24.66
N ARG A 37 2.66 24.16 25.07
CA ARG A 37 2.58 23.55 26.42
C ARG A 37 2.85 24.51 27.55
N GLY A 38 3.53 25.62 27.26
CA GLY A 38 3.81 26.66 28.22
C GLY A 38 2.59 27.46 28.65
N VAL A 39 1.50 27.46 27.88
CA VAL A 39 0.32 28.32 28.09
C VAL A 39 -0.67 27.68 29.07
N GLU A 40 -0.93 28.34 30.20
CA GLU A 40 -1.93 27.94 31.18
C GLU A 40 -2.99 29.03 31.36
N VAL A 41 -4.26 28.71 31.09
CA VAL A 41 -5.41 29.59 31.34
C VAL A 41 -6.57 28.74 31.87
N PRO A 42 -7.11 29.03 33.08
CA PRO A 42 -8.21 28.25 33.67
C PRO A 42 -9.47 28.24 32.80
N LEU A 43 -10.14 27.08 32.71
CA LEU A 43 -11.41 26.92 31.97
C LEU A 43 -12.65 27.43 32.74
N GLN A 44 -12.56 27.55 34.08
CA GLN A 44 -13.62 28.05 34.95
C GLN A 44 -13.11 29.25 35.76
N ILE A 45 -13.68 30.42 35.49
CA ILE A 45 -13.28 31.73 36.05
C ILE A 45 -13.99 32.01 37.39
N THR A 46 -14.84 31.07 37.84
CA THR A 46 -15.70 31.17 39.03
C THR A 46 -15.09 30.56 40.30
N VAL A 47 -13.93 29.91 40.21
CA VAL A 47 -13.17 29.41 41.37
C VAL A 47 -12.25 30.52 41.86
N ALA A 48 -12.08 30.65 43.19
CA ALA A 48 -11.29 31.73 43.77
C ALA A 48 -9.78 31.50 43.54
N ASP A 49 -9.29 31.84 42.36
CA ASP A 49 -7.87 31.73 42.02
C ASP A 49 -7.04 32.77 42.78
N GLY A 50 -5.86 32.35 43.25
CA GLY A 50 -4.90 33.10 44.05
C GLY A 50 -4.21 34.25 43.33
N GLY A 51 -4.93 35.00 42.48
CA GLY A 51 -4.45 36.18 41.76
C GLY A 51 -3.74 35.89 40.44
N GLN A 52 -4.17 34.85 39.70
CA GLN A 52 -3.64 34.46 38.39
C GLN A 52 -4.80 34.12 37.44
N ASP A 53 -4.96 34.87 36.35
CA ASP A 53 -5.96 34.60 35.30
C ASP A 53 -5.35 33.91 34.07
N GLY A 54 -4.01 33.85 33.99
CA GLY A 54 -3.27 33.03 33.03
C GLY A 54 -1.75 33.11 33.27
N SER A 55 -0.99 32.20 32.67
CA SER A 55 0.47 32.20 32.70
C SER A 55 1.06 31.59 31.43
N ILE A 56 2.32 31.93 31.15
CA ILE A 56 3.11 31.23 30.14
C ILE A 56 4.53 30.97 30.63
N PHE A 57 5.04 29.75 30.42
CA PHE A 57 6.42 29.36 30.74
C PHE A 57 7.08 28.55 29.61
N TRP A 58 8.32 28.87 29.24
CA TRP A 58 9.11 28.02 28.32
C TRP A 58 10.62 28.04 28.58
N GLU A 59 11.31 27.01 28.07
CA GLU A 59 12.77 26.86 28.17
C GLU A 59 13.41 26.81 26.77
N GLY A 60 14.57 27.45 26.61
CA GLY A 60 15.26 27.57 25.32
C GLY A 60 14.57 28.54 24.33
N GLY A 61 15.09 28.63 23.10
CA GLY A 61 14.51 29.49 22.05
C GLY A 61 14.65 30.99 22.33
N LYS A 62 13.70 31.80 21.85
CA LYS A 62 13.72 33.27 22.03
C LYS A 62 13.58 33.64 23.52
N ASP A 63 14.28 34.70 23.95
CA ASP A 63 14.19 35.23 25.32
C ASP A 63 12.92 36.06 25.54
N SER A 64 12.36 36.64 24.48
CA SER A 64 11.15 37.46 24.49
C SER A 64 10.46 37.47 23.10
N THR A 65 9.23 37.96 23.05
CA THR A 65 8.48 38.27 21.82
C THR A 65 7.98 39.71 21.86
N ASP A 66 7.24 40.14 20.83
CA ASP A 66 6.64 41.49 20.78
C ASP A 66 5.71 41.75 21.98
N TYR A 67 5.07 40.70 22.51
CA TYR A 67 4.12 40.77 23.63
C TYR A 67 4.53 39.94 24.86
N PHE A 68 5.58 39.12 24.79
CA PHE A 68 6.12 38.38 25.93
C PHE A 68 7.48 38.94 26.36
N PRO A 69 7.58 39.72 27.45
CA PRO A 69 8.83 40.35 27.87
C PRO A 69 9.89 39.38 28.42
N GLY A 70 9.53 38.12 28.69
CA GLY A 70 10.41 37.10 29.24
C GLY A 70 9.77 35.72 29.19
N ARG A 71 10.50 34.70 29.64
CA ARG A 71 10.09 33.28 29.50
C ARG A 71 9.15 32.74 30.57
N ASP A 72 8.94 33.46 31.69
CA ASP A 72 8.00 33.11 32.76
C ASP A 72 7.12 34.35 33.00
N ILE A 73 5.83 34.27 32.67
CA ILE A 73 4.92 35.40 32.76
C ILE A 73 3.63 34.97 33.45
N VAL A 74 3.17 35.78 34.41
CA VAL A 74 1.86 35.70 35.04
C VAL A 74 0.99 36.85 34.54
N PHE A 75 -0.24 36.54 34.14
CA PHE A 75 -1.24 37.48 33.65
C PHE A 75 -2.40 37.62 34.63
N GLN A 76 -2.88 38.86 34.81
CA GLN A 76 -4.05 39.17 35.63
C GLN A 76 -5.00 40.11 34.91
N CYS A 77 -6.25 39.70 34.73
CA CYS A 77 -7.29 40.38 33.97
C CYS A 77 -8.20 41.24 34.86
N LYS A 78 -8.46 42.47 34.41
CA LYS A 78 -9.48 43.37 34.95
C LYS A 78 -10.26 44.03 33.82
N ALA A 79 -11.42 43.45 33.52
CA ALA A 79 -12.36 43.99 32.54
C ALA A 79 -12.74 45.45 32.81
N LYS A 80 -12.95 45.82 34.09
CA LYS A 80 -13.20 47.21 34.51
C LYS A 80 -12.03 47.73 35.34
N ASP A 81 -11.34 48.75 34.81
CA ASP A 81 -10.32 49.51 35.54
C ASP A 81 -10.96 50.65 36.35
N SER A 82 -10.85 50.54 37.68
CA SER A 82 -11.38 51.44 38.70
C SER A 82 -10.30 52.31 39.36
N GLY A 83 -9.08 52.37 38.81
CA GLY A 83 -8.01 53.24 39.30
C GLY A 83 -6.88 52.51 40.04
N ASP A 84 -5.84 53.26 40.41
CA ASP A 84 -4.61 52.75 41.04
C ASP A 84 -4.87 51.92 42.30
N ALA A 85 -5.86 52.32 43.11
CA ALA A 85 -6.21 51.63 44.33
C ALA A 85 -6.67 50.17 44.09
N GLN A 86 -7.24 49.86 42.92
CA GLN A 86 -7.62 48.51 42.54
C GLN A 86 -6.38 47.68 42.22
N TRP A 87 -5.51 48.16 41.33
CA TRP A 87 -4.28 47.47 40.91
C TRP A 87 -3.30 47.26 42.07
N LYS A 88 -3.25 48.22 43.00
CA LYS A 88 -2.48 48.12 44.24
C LYS A 88 -2.98 47.02 45.17
N ARG A 89 -4.30 46.82 45.26
CA ARG A 89 -4.94 45.76 46.05
C ARG A 89 -4.88 44.40 45.36
N GLU A 90 -4.74 44.40 44.04
CA GLU A 90 -4.82 43.19 43.24
C GLU A 90 -3.69 42.21 43.51
N VAL A 91 -2.50 42.73 43.81
CA VAL A 91 -1.34 41.91 44.19
C VAL A 91 -1.42 41.35 45.63
N TRP A 92 -2.49 41.63 46.36
CA TRP A 92 -2.71 41.13 47.72
C TRP A 92 -3.71 39.98 47.74
N THR A 93 -3.58 39.09 48.73
CA THR A 93 -4.59 38.07 49.00
C THR A 93 -5.94 38.69 49.34
N LYS A 94 -7.04 38.12 48.84
CA LYS A 94 -8.42 38.60 49.11
C LYS A 94 -8.69 38.89 50.60
N PRO A 95 -8.26 38.08 51.57
CA PRO A 95 -8.48 38.35 52.99
C PRO A 95 -7.79 39.61 53.50
N THR A 96 -6.69 40.04 52.89
CA THR A 96 -5.89 41.21 53.34
C THR A 96 -6.18 42.50 52.56
N GLN A 97 -7.00 42.43 51.50
CA GLN A 97 -7.45 43.59 50.73
C GLN A 97 -8.25 44.66 51.52
N PRO A 98 -9.09 44.32 52.53
CA PRO A 98 -9.83 45.33 53.28
C PRO A 98 -8.95 46.39 53.94
N PRO A 99 -9.34 47.68 53.96
CA PRO A 99 -8.52 48.76 54.51
C PRO A 99 -8.16 48.58 55.99
N ARG A 100 -9.04 47.91 56.76
CA ARG A 100 -8.90 47.68 58.21
C ARG A 100 -7.78 46.73 58.64
N ILE A 101 -7.12 46.06 57.70
CA ILE A 101 -6.05 45.10 57.99
C ILE A 101 -4.71 45.77 57.68
N GLU A 102 -3.90 46.03 58.71
CA GLU A 102 -2.62 46.72 58.56
C GLU A 102 -1.56 45.86 57.85
N LYS A 103 -1.51 44.56 58.15
CA LYS A 103 -0.54 43.63 57.53
C LYS A 103 -1.09 43.08 56.21
N LYS A 104 -0.54 43.53 55.09
CA LYS A 104 -0.87 43.01 53.74
C LYS A 104 -0.05 41.76 53.44
N ALA A 105 -0.61 40.83 52.68
CA ALA A 105 0.08 39.63 52.22
C ALA A 105 -0.05 39.51 50.70
N LEU A 106 1.05 39.21 50.03
CA LEU A 106 1.10 39.01 48.58
C LEU A 106 0.24 37.82 48.16
N SER A 107 -0.39 37.92 46.99
CA SER A 107 -1.04 36.78 46.36
C SER A 107 -0.01 35.72 45.95
N ASP A 108 -0.41 34.45 45.96
CA ASP A 108 0.49 33.33 45.66
C ASP A 108 1.10 33.44 44.26
N ALA A 109 0.34 33.95 43.29
CA ALA A 109 0.78 34.20 41.93
C ALA A 109 1.93 35.21 41.84
N VAL A 110 1.82 36.33 42.57
CA VAL A 110 2.84 37.39 42.59
C VAL A 110 4.05 36.94 43.39
N GLN A 111 3.84 36.24 44.51
CA GLN A 111 4.93 35.66 45.29
C GLN A 111 5.72 34.64 44.46
N GLY A 112 5.03 33.75 43.74
CA GLY A 112 5.67 32.77 42.86
C GLY A 112 6.45 33.40 41.71
N ALA A 113 5.91 34.44 41.08
CA ALA A 113 6.63 35.19 40.04
C ALA A 113 7.89 35.87 40.59
N LEU A 114 7.83 36.43 41.81
CA LEU A 114 8.98 37.05 42.49
C LEU A 114 10.08 36.05 42.83
N ASP A 115 9.71 34.85 43.28
CA ASP A 115 10.66 33.81 43.68
C ASP A 115 11.42 33.23 42.47
N ARG A 116 10.76 33.19 41.30
CA ARG A 116 11.34 32.68 40.04
C ARG A 116 11.98 33.75 39.16
N GLY A 117 11.85 35.03 39.51
CA GLY A 117 12.32 36.14 38.67
C GLY A 117 11.53 36.33 37.38
N GLY A 118 10.24 35.95 37.39
CA GLY A 118 9.34 36.05 36.23
C GLY A 118 8.82 37.47 35.97
N SER A 119 7.86 37.59 35.06
CA SER A 119 7.18 38.84 34.71
C SER A 119 5.73 38.83 35.19
N TYR A 120 5.20 40.00 35.53
CA TYR A 120 3.80 40.18 35.90
C TYR A 120 3.11 41.16 34.97
N ILE A 121 2.02 40.74 34.32
CA ILE A 121 1.30 41.54 33.32
C ILE A 121 -0.16 41.73 33.74
N GLY A 122 -0.55 42.97 33.99
CA GLY A 122 -1.95 43.36 34.15
C GLY A 122 -2.63 43.55 32.81
N ILE A 123 -3.89 43.13 32.67
CA ILE A 123 -4.66 43.25 31.44
C ILE A 123 -5.98 43.98 31.71
N THR A 124 -6.32 44.98 30.91
CA THR A 124 -7.61 45.67 30.98
C THR A 124 -8.19 45.98 29.61
N ALA A 125 -9.50 45.80 29.47
CA ALA A 125 -10.23 46.13 28.25
C ALA A 125 -10.37 47.65 28.04
N LYS A 126 -10.22 48.45 29.11
CA LYS A 126 -10.38 49.90 29.07
C LYS A 126 -9.19 50.55 28.35
N PRO A 127 -9.42 51.44 27.37
CA PRO A 127 -8.35 52.25 26.79
C PRO A 127 -7.77 53.20 27.84
N LEU A 128 -6.46 53.14 28.06
CA LEU A 128 -5.73 54.02 28.97
C LEU A 128 -4.77 54.88 28.14
N VAL A 129 -4.88 56.21 28.29
CA VAL A 129 -3.97 57.17 27.64
C VAL A 129 -2.87 57.54 28.63
N ASN A 130 -1.61 57.56 28.16
CA ASN A 130 -0.44 57.91 28.98
C ASN A 130 -0.66 59.20 29.77
N PRO A 131 -0.26 59.26 31.06
CA PRO A 131 0.62 58.30 31.77
C PRO A 131 -0.10 57.16 32.52
N LYS A 132 -1.41 56.96 32.31
CA LYS A 132 -2.22 56.05 33.13
C LYS A 132 -1.76 54.57 33.18
N PRO A 133 -1.21 53.96 32.11
CA PRO A 133 -0.62 52.62 32.20
C PRO A 133 0.58 52.55 33.15
N ASP A 134 1.46 53.56 33.10
CA ASP A 134 2.62 53.67 34.00
C ASP A 134 2.18 53.89 35.44
N ASP A 135 1.13 54.69 35.66
CA ASP A 135 0.51 54.87 36.98
C ASP A 135 0.02 53.52 37.55
N ARG A 136 -0.56 52.64 36.71
CA ARG A 136 -0.99 51.29 37.14
C ARG A 136 0.20 50.39 37.45
N VAL A 137 1.26 50.45 36.65
CA VAL A 137 2.51 49.72 36.94
C VAL A 137 3.09 50.17 38.28
N GLU A 138 3.13 51.47 38.55
CA GLU A 138 3.61 52.01 39.83
C GLU A 138 2.68 51.62 40.99
N ALA A 139 1.36 51.59 40.77
CA ALA A 139 0.41 51.10 41.77
C ALA A 139 0.63 49.62 42.13
N ILE A 140 0.94 48.77 41.15
CA ILE A 140 1.31 47.36 41.34
C ILE A 140 2.62 47.27 42.15
N ARG A 141 3.65 48.05 41.79
CA ARG A 141 4.93 48.10 42.51
C ARG A 141 4.74 48.50 43.97
N GLN A 142 3.97 49.56 44.23
CA GLN A 142 3.64 49.97 45.59
C GLN A 142 2.84 48.91 46.36
N GLY A 143 1.94 48.19 45.68
CA GLY A 143 1.20 47.08 46.27
C GLY A 143 2.14 45.98 46.75
N ILE A 144 3.14 45.62 45.94
CA ILE A 144 4.15 44.61 46.29
C ILE A 144 4.97 45.04 47.51
N ILE A 145 5.45 46.29 47.53
CA ILE A 145 6.25 46.85 48.63
C ILE A 145 5.47 46.81 49.94
N LEU A 146 4.20 47.24 49.93
CA LEU A 146 3.36 47.28 51.15
C LEU A 146 3.04 45.90 51.73
N ALA A 147 3.10 44.85 50.90
CA ALA A 147 2.93 43.47 51.34
C ALA A 147 4.25 42.79 51.72
N GLY A 148 5.37 43.53 51.72
CA GLY A 148 6.70 43.05 52.13
C GLY A 148 7.52 42.40 51.02
N GLY A 149 7.09 42.47 49.76
CA GLY A 149 7.86 41.99 48.60
C GLY A 149 8.78 43.05 48.00
N ASN A 150 9.74 42.61 47.18
CA ASN A 150 10.60 43.51 46.40
C ASN A 150 10.23 43.44 44.90
N PRO A 151 9.58 44.47 44.32
CA PRO A 151 9.17 44.46 42.91
C PRO A 151 10.35 44.40 41.92
N ASP A 152 11.57 44.75 42.32
CA ASP A 152 12.77 44.67 41.47
C ASP A 152 13.26 43.23 41.24
N LYS A 153 12.68 42.25 41.94
CA LYS A 153 12.94 40.83 41.65
C LYS A 153 12.19 40.33 40.41
N LEU A 154 11.17 41.03 39.93
CA LEU A 154 10.48 40.67 38.68
C LEU A 154 11.26 41.16 37.47
N ALA A 155 11.37 40.34 36.43
CA ALA A 155 12.01 40.70 35.17
C ALA A 155 11.26 41.84 34.45
N ALA A 156 9.93 41.87 34.54
CA ALA A 156 9.12 42.96 34.02
C ALA A 156 7.77 43.08 34.75
N ILE A 157 7.28 44.31 34.88
CA ILE A 157 5.89 44.61 35.28
C ILE A 157 5.29 45.47 34.17
N LYS A 158 4.23 44.99 33.50
CA LYS A 158 3.56 45.71 32.40
C LYS A 158 2.05 45.72 32.58
N VAL A 159 1.38 46.69 31.95
CA VAL A 159 -0.08 46.70 31.83
C VAL A 159 -0.47 46.81 30.36
N TYR A 160 -1.17 45.81 29.84
CA TYR A 160 -1.78 45.81 28.51
C TYR A 160 -3.23 46.30 28.60
N GLU A 161 -3.42 47.51 28.08
CA GLU A 161 -4.71 48.21 28.06
C GLU A 161 -5.42 48.06 26.71
N GLY A 162 -6.62 48.63 26.58
CA GLY A 162 -7.46 48.47 25.39
C GLY A 162 -6.78 48.73 24.04
N ASN A 163 -5.89 49.73 23.90
CA ASN A 163 -5.17 49.93 22.64
C ASN A 163 -4.07 48.89 22.41
N ALA A 164 -3.31 48.52 23.44
CA ALA A 164 -2.33 47.45 23.37
C ALA A 164 -2.98 46.10 22.99
N LEU A 165 -4.14 45.78 23.57
CA LEU A 165 -4.90 44.57 23.23
C LEU A 165 -5.45 44.60 21.82
N ALA A 166 -5.96 45.75 21.36
CA ALA A 166 -6.44 45.92 19.99
C ALA A 166 -5.30 45.78 18.97
N ALA A 167 -4.12 46.34 19.27
CA ALA A 167 -2.92 46.18 18.45
C ALA A 167 -2.48 44.71 18.43
N TRP A 168 -2.45 44.02 19.57
CA TRP A 168 -2.10 42.61 19.66
C TRP A 168 -3.05 41.74 18.84
N ALA A 169 -4.36 41.92 19.02
CA ALA A 169 -5.38 41.18 18.28
C ALA A 169 -5.32 41.44 16.76
N SER A 170 -4.95 42.65 16.35
CA SER A 170 -4.80 43.00 14.92
C SER A 170 -3.67 42.25 14.23
N THR A 171 -2.70 41.70 14.98
CA THR A 171 -1.62 40.87 14.40
C THR A 171 -2.02 39.42 14.14
N HIS A 172 -3.23 39.02 14.54
CA HIS A 172 -3.71 37.64 14.53
C HIS A 172 -5.10 37.56 13.86
N PRO A 173 -5.19 37.23 12.55
CA PRO A 173 -6.43 37.31 11.77
C PRO A 173 -7.64 36.58 12.37
N ALA A 174 -7.46 35.35 12.85
CA ALA A 174 -8.57 34.57 13.42
C ALA A 174 -9.08 35.17 14.76
N VAL A 175 -8.18 35.76 15.56
CA VAL A 175 -8.57 36.50 16.78
C VAL A 175 -9.35 37.77 16.42
N ALA A 176 -8.92 38.48 15.37
CA ALA A 176 -9.64 39.65 14.88
C ALA A 176 -11.05 39.30 14.37
N VAL A 177 -11.21 38.21 13.62
CA VAL A 177 -12.52 37.68 13.19
C VAL A 177 -13.39 37.37 14.41
N TRP A 178 -12.85 36.70 15.43
CA TRP A 178 -13.57 36.37 16.66
C TRP A 178 -14.09 37.62 17.42
N ILE A 179 -13.25 38.64 17.60
CA ILE A 179 -13.65 39.90 18.27
C ILE A 179 -14.81 40.57 17.51
N LYS A 180 -14.67 40.69 16.19
CA LYS A 180 -15.69 41.32 15.34
C LYS A 180 -17.02 40.56 15.37
N GLN A 181 -16.96 39.23 15.39
CA GLN A 181 -18.13 38.36 15.46
C GLN A 181 -18.90 38.51 16.78
N ILE A 182 -18.20 38.66 17.91
CA ILE A 182 -18.84 38.87 19.23
C ILE A 182 -19.58 40.21 19.29
N ASN A 183 -19.05 41.25 18.66
CA ASN A 183 -19.64 42.59 18.73
C ASN A 183 -20.79 42.84 17.75
N ALA A 184 -21.05 41.89 16.83
CA ALA A 184 -22.20 41.84 15.91
C ALA A 184 -22.64 43.19 15.29
N ARG A 185 -21.69 44.06 14.92
CA ARG A 185 -21.94 45.34 14.22
C ARG A 185 -21.39 45.40 12.79
N ILE A 186 -20.69 44.35 12.34
CA ILE A 186 -20.01 44.33 11.03
C ILE A 186 -20.33 43.01 10.35
N ASP A 187 -20.78 43.09 9.09
CA ASP A 187 -20.89 41.96 8.20
C ASP A 187 -19.48 41.41 7.91
N LEU A 188 -19.21 40.18 8.32
CA LEU A 188 -17.92 39.51 8.11
C LEU A 188 -17.79 38.92 6.70
N ALA A 189 -18.70 39.24 5.77
CA ALA A 189 -18.68 38.80 4.39
C ALA A 189 -18.49 37.27 4.27
N GLY A 190 -19.20 36.50 5.10
CA GLY A 190 -19.19 35.03 5.11
C GLY A 190 -18.02 34.34 5.84
N PHE A 191 -17.07 35.09 6.42
CA PHE A 191 -15.98 34.51 7.23
C PHE A 191 -16.37 34.38 8.70
N SER A 192 -15.97 33.28 9.33
CA SER A 192 -16.42 32.92 10.66
C SER A 192 -15.41 32.10 11.46
N THR A 193 -15.66 31.99 12.76
CA THR A 193 -14.91 31.12 13.69
C THR A 193 -15.52 29.72 13.78
N LEU A 194 -14.75 28.75 14.27
CA LEU A 194 -15.24 27.39 14.53
C LEU A 194 -16.52 27.37 15.38
N ASP A 195 -16.57 28.22 16.41
CA ASP A 195 -17.71 28.35 17.33
C ASP A 195 -19.00 28.75 16.57
N HIS A 196 -18.90 29.68 15.63
CA HIS A 196 -20.03 30.11 14.82
C HIS A 196 -20.44 29.06 13.80
N TRP A 197 -19.45 28.47 13.13
CA TRP A 197 -19.67 27.43 12.15
C TRP A 197 -20.47 26.27 12.74
N GLY A 198 -20.18 25.91 14.00
CA GLY A 198 -20.91 24.89 14.75
C GLY A 198 -22.39 25.16 15.02
N THR A 199 -22.88 26.39 14.81
CA THR A 199 -24.29 26.75 15.00
C THR A 199 -25.16 26.45 13.79
N ARG A 200 -24.58 26.05 12.64
CA ARG A 200 -25.34 25.73 11.43
C ARG A 200 -26.29 24.54 11.65
N ALA A 201 -27.47 24.60 11.04
CA ALA A 201 -28.52 23.59 11.20
C ALA A 201 -28.08 22.20 10.70
N ASP A 202 -27.27 22.15 9.63
CA ASP A 202 -26.75 20.93 9.03
C ASP A 202 -25.66 20.22 9.87
N ILE A 203 -25.09 20.92 10.85
CA ILE A 203 -24.13 20.38 11.84
C ILE A 203 -24.86 19.94 13.11
N THR A 204 -25.87 20.69 13.54
CA THR A 204 -26.54 20.47 14.83
C THR A 204 -27.66 19.42 14.79
N THR A 205 -28.31 19.20 13.64
CA THR A 205 -29.51 18.34 13.54
C THR A 205 -29.42 17.33 12.39
N PRO A 206 -29.70 16.02 12.62
CA PRO A 206 -29.93 15.34 13.91
C PRO A 206 -28.66 15.32 14.78
N PRO A 207 -28.72 14.95 16.08
CA PRO A 207 -27.53 14.87 16.94
C PRO A 207 -26.39 14.08 16.32
N PHE A 208 -25.14 14.46 16.62
CA PHE A 208 -23.98 13.75 16.11
C PHE A 208 -23.96 12.32 16.66
N VAL A 209 -23.76 11.37 15.75
CA VAL A 209 -23.59 9.97 16.08
C VAL A 209 -22.12 9.66 15.89
N ASP A 210 -21.45 9.32 17.00
CA ASP A 210 -20.05 8.91 16.93
C ASP A 210 -19.91 7.66 16.07
N SER A 211 -18.88 7.65 15.23
CA SER A 211 -18.67 6.64 14.20
C SER A 211 -17.21 6.19 14.26
N PRO A 212 -16.83 5.41 15.28
CA PRO A 212 -15.45 4.97 15.46
C PRO A 212 -14.92 4.14 14.27
N ASP A 213 -15.83 3.46 13.56
CA ASP A 213 -15.51 2.67 12.37
C ASP A 213 -15.52 3.48 11.07
N ARG A 214 -15.75 4.81 11.15
CA ARG A 214 -15.73 5.68 9.98
C ARG A 214 -14.31 5.84 9.47
N ARG A 215 -14.14 5.60 8.16
CA ARG A 215 -12.86 5.62 7.45
C ARG A 215 -12.74 6.79 6.48
N PHE A 216 -11.53 7.33 6.34
CA PHE A 216 -11.17 8.42 5.43
C PHE A 216 -9.93 8.00 4.62
N SER A 217 -10.10 7.75 3.32
CA SER A 217 -9.03 7.31 2.43
C SER A 217 -8.11 8.48 2.07
N LEU A 218 -6.79 8.27 2.12
CA LEU A 218 -5.76 9.21 1.68
C LEU A 218 -5.24 8.91 0.27
N GLY A 219 -5.71 7.83 -0.36
CA GLY A 219 -5.31 7.38 -1.68
C GLY A 219 -6.42 6.63 -2.42
N PRO A 220 -6.12 6.05 -3.59
CA PRO A 220 -7.11 5.34 -4.42
C PRO A 220 -7.62 4.06 -3.75
N GLN A 221 -6.80 3.42 -2.91
CA GLN A 221 -7.17 2.17 -2.26
C GLN A 221 -7.89 2.42 -0.93
N THR A 222 -8.94 1.64 -0.65
CA THR A 222 -9.67 1.72 0.62
C THR A 222 -8.83 1.30 1.83
N ALA A 223 -7.70 0.62 1.60
CA ALA A 223 -6.75 0.22 2.63
C ALA A 223 -5.98 1.44 3.18
N ASP A 224 -5.78 2.49 2.38
CA ASP A 224 -5.10 3.74 2.75
C ASP A 224 -6.01 4.67 3.57
N ALA A 225 -6.80 4.12 4.49
CA ALA A 225 -7.77 4.89 5.25
C ALA A 225 -7.33 5.12 6.70
N ILE A 226 -7.63 6.32 7.19
CA ILE A 226 -7.52 6.71 8.59
C ILE A 226 -8.90 6.69 9.26
N ASP A 227 -8.90 6.51 10.58
CA ASP A 227 -10.11 6.50 11.38
C ASP A 227 -10.55 7.91 11.76
N PHE A 228 -11.80 8.07 12.21
CA PHE A 228 -12.33 9.37 12.60
C PHE A 228 -11.49 10.07 13.68
N SER A 229 -10.97 9.33 14.65
CA SER A 229 -10.09 9.86 15.70
C SER A 229 -8.76 10.40 15.17
N GLN A 230 -8.24 9.81 14.09
CA GLN A 230 -6.97 10.18 13.46
C GLN A 230 -7.11 11.36 12.49
N LEU A 231 -8.32 11.70 12.04
CA LEU A 231 -8.54 12.77 11.07
C LEU A 231 -7.97 14.12 11.54
N ALA A 232 -8.22 14.49 12.79
CA ALA A 232 -7.70 15.73 13.36
C ALA A 232 -6.18 15.73 13.47
N GLU A 233 -5.60 14.57 13.80
CA GLU A 233 -4.17 14.36 13.93
C GLU A 233 -3.44 14.47 12.61
N ARG A 234 -3.96 13.80 11.58
CA ARG A 234 -3.42 13.87 10.23
C ARG A 234 -3.46 15.29 9.68
N LEU A 235 -4.59 15.98 9.86
CA LEU A 235 -4.71 17.39 9.47
C LEU A 235 -3.74 18.28 10.28
N ALA A 236 -3.51 17.99 11.56
CA ALA A 236 -2.59 18.78 12.37
C ALA A 236 -1.12 18.58 11.94
N ASP A 237 -0.71 17.34 11.65
CA ASP A 237 0.63 17.00 11.16
C ASP A 237 0.93 17.69 9.81
N GLU A 238 -0.01 17.55 8.87
CA GLU A 238 0.13 18.13 7.54
C GLU A 238 0.09 19.67 7.55
N LEU A 239 -0.56 20.26 8.57
CA LEU A 239 -0.65 21.70 8.76
C LEU A 239 0.34 22.24 9.80
N ASP A 240 1.33 21.44 10.21
CA ASP A 240 2.36 21.87 11.16
C ASP A 240 3.27 22.93 10.50
N GLN A 241 3.77 22.62 9.31
CA GLN A 241 4.61 23.53 8.51
C GLN A 241 3.76 24.60 7.80
N PRO A 242 4.31 25.80 7.56
CA PRO A 242 3.65 26.78 6.70
C PRO A 242 3.61 26.25 5.26
N ARG A 243 2.77 26.86 4.41
CA ARG A 243 2.67 26.57 2.97
C ARG A 243 2.08 25.21 2.60
N THR A 244 1.43 24.55 3.55
CA THR A 244 0.79 23.27 3.31
C THR A 244 -0.71 23.41 3.05
N SER A 245 -1.27 22.38 2.40
CA SER A 245 -2.67 22.34 2.05
C SER A 245 -3.25 20.94 2.16
N ALA A 246 -4.52 20.87 2.56
CA ALA A 246 -5.29 19.63 2.61
C ALA A 246 -6.65 19.83 1.93
N ARG A 247 -7.16 18.77 1.28
CA ARG A 247 -8.46 18.78 0.63
C ARG A 247 -9.30 17.59 1.07
N ILE A 248 -10.47 17.86 1.65
CA ILE A 248 -11.48 16.85 1.96
C ILE A 248 -12.50 16.79 0.81
N TRP A 249 -12.50 15.72 0.03
CA TRP A 249 -13.35 15.61 -1.16
C TRP A 249 -14.21 14.35 -1.16
N GLY A 250 -15.15 14.24 -2.10
CA GLY A 250 -16.02 13.08 -2.27
C GLY A 250 -17.49 13.44 -2.37
N ALA A 251 -18.34 12.43 -2.53
CA ALA A 251 -19.74 12.60 -2.86
C ALA A 251 -20.51 13.58 -1.93
N SER A 252 -21.49 14.27 -2.51
CA SER A 252 -22.42 15.12 -1.76
C SER A 252 -23.18 14.28 -0.72
N GLY A 253 -23.34 14.81 0.50
CA GLY A 253 -24.07 14.12 1.57
C GLY A 253 -23.31 12.99 2.29
N ILE A 254 -22.04 12.72 1.92
CA ILE A 254 -21.22 11.67 2.56
C ILE A 254 -20.80 12.04 3.99
N GLY A 255 -20.78 13.33 4.36
CA GLY A 255 -20.43 13.79 5.72
C GLY A 255 -19.13 14.60 5.87
N LYS A 256 -18.58 15.17 4.79
CA LYS A 256 -17.30 15.95 4.80
C LYS A 256 -17.25 17.07 5.85
N THR A 257 -18.15 18.06 5.72
CA THR A 257 -18.22 19.24 6.61
C THR A 257 -18.39 18.84 8.06
N ARG A 258 -19.30 17.90 8.32
CA ARG A 258 -19.61 17.44 9.67
C ARG A 258 -18.44 16.67 10.30
N SER A 259 -17.74 15.86 9.51
CA SER A 259 -16.55 15.13 9.97
C SER A 259 -15.43 16.09 10.35
N LEU A 260 -15.13 17.09 9.51
CA LEU A 260 -14.10 18.09 9.81
C LEU A 260 -14.45 18.91 11.06
N TYR A 261 -15.69 19.38 11.16
CA TYR A 261 -16.13 20.15 12.32
C TYR A 261 -15.96 19.37 13.63
N HIS A 262 -16.40 18.10 13.67
CA HIS A 262 -16.26 17.29 14.87
C HIS A 262 -14.79 16.90 15.13
N ALA A 263 -13.99 16.60 14.12
CA ALA A 263 -12.55 16.36 14.30
C ALA A 263 -11.84 17.57 14.95
N LEU A 264 -12.15 18.79 14.50
CA LEU A 264 -11.55 20.02 15.03
C LEU A 264 -12.11 20.42 16.40
N SER A 265 -13.42 20.27 16.64
CA SER A 265 -14.07 20.69 17.91
C SER A 265 -13.81 19.74 19.08
N THR A 266 -13.61 18.44 18.80
CA THR A 266 -13.30 17.45 19.85
C THR A 266 -11.81 17.48 20.24
N SER A 267 -10.98 18.26 19.55
CA SER A 267 -9.56 18.44 19.87
C SER A 267 -9.41 19.19 21.21
N THR A 268 -8.98 18.49 22.26
CA THR A 268 -8.80 19.08 23.60
C THR A 268 -7.39 19.65 23.83
N GLY A 269 -7.22 20.45 24.89
CA GLY A 269 -5.90 20.93 25.31
C GLY A 269 -5.24 21.92 24.35
N LEU A 270 -3.95 21.72 24.07
CA LEU A 270 -3.12 22.61 23.24
C LEU A 270 -3.64 22.78 21.82
N ARG A 271 -4.19 21.70 21.24
CA ARG A 271 -4.75 21.71 19.89
C ARG A 271 -6.03 22.53 19.82
N GLY A 272 -6.97 22.34 20.75
CA GLY A 272 -8.19 23.16 20.82
C GLY A 272 -7.90 24.65 21.00
N GLY A 273 -6.89 25.00 21.83
CA GLY A 273 -6.42 26.39 21.99
C GLY A 273 -5.83 26.97 20.70
N SER A 274 -5.02 26.19 19.97
CA SER A 274 -4.43 26.61 18.70
C SER A 274 -5.46 26.74 17.57
N THR A 275 -6.42 25.81 17.48
CA THR A 275 -7.49 25.85 16.47
C THR A 275 -8.37 27.08 16.64
N ALA A 276 -8.80 27.36 17.87
CA ALA A 276 -9.60 28.54 18.19
C ALA A 276 -8.88 29.88 17.96
N ALA A 277 -7.54 29.86 17.91
CA ALA A 277 -6.70 31.04 17.76
C ALA A 277 -6.26 31.33 16.31
N ASN A 278 -6.29 30.33 15.41
CA ASN A 278 -5.67 30.45 14.07
C ASN A 278 -6.58 30.08 12.89
N PHE A 279 -7.75 29.46 13.11
CA PHE A 279 -8.61 29.00 12.02
C PHE A 279 -9.67 30.03 11.63
N ILE A 280 -9.86 30.23 10.33
CA ILE A 280 -10.91 31.04 9.72
C ILE A 280 -11.71 30.15 8.78
N PHE A 281 -13.04 30.10 8.94
CA PHE A 281 -13.92 29.27 8.13
C PHE A 281 -14.82 30.11 7.23
N CYS A 282 -15.04 29.69 5.99
CA CYS A 282 -15.97 30.32 5.05
C CYS A 282 -16.64 29.30 4.11
N ASP A 283 -17.86 29.59 3.66
CA ASP A 283 -18.50 28.88 2.55
C ASP A 283 -18.12 29.60 1.24
N TYR A 284 -17.54 28.86 0.30
CA TYR A 284 -17.08 29.40 -0.99
C TYR A 284 -18.18 30.21 -1.71
N ARG A 285 -19.45 29.79 -1.61
CA ARG A 285 -20.57 30.45 -2.28
C ARG A 285 -20.89 31.82 -1.69
N GLU A 286 -20.57 32.03 -0.42
CA GLU A 286 -20.78 33.31 0.27
C GLU A 286 -19.62 34.28 0.05
N VAL A 287 -18.39 33.76 -0.12
CA VAL A 287 -17.16 34.57 -0.09
C VAL A 287 -16.43 34.70 -1.43
N ARG A 288 -17.00 34.17 -2.52
CA ARG A 288 -16.34 34.02 -3.84
C ARG A 288 -15.50 35.24 -4.27
N ASP A 289 -16.05 36.44 -4.16
CA ASP A 289 -15.41 37.67 -4.66
C ASP A 289 -14.32 38.24 -3.74
N ASP A 290 -14.32 37.84 -2.46
CA ASP A 290 -13.43 38.38 -1.43
C ASP A 290 -12.40 37.35 -0.93
N LEU A 291 -12.61 36.06 -1.16
CA LEU A 291 -11.73 34.97 -0.75
C LEU A 291 -10.27 35.20 -1.12
N TRP A 292 -10.05 35.59 -2.37
CA TRP A 292 -8.73 35.86 -2.92
C TRP A 292 -8.07 37.08 -2.29
N LYS A 293 -8.85 38.13 -2.04
CA LYS A 293 -8.34 39.36 -1.41
C LYS A 293 -7.89 39.07 0.01
N VAL A 294 -8.68 38.28 0.73
CA VAL A 294 -8.38 37.86 2.11
C VAL A 294 -7.13 36.97 2.16
N ALA A 295 -7.03 35.95 1.31
CA ALA A 295 -5.85 35.08 1.26
C ALA A 295 -4.56 35.86 0.94
N ASN A 296 -4.60 36.75 -0.06
CA ASN A 296 -3.46 37.60 -0.40
C ASN A 296 -3.09 38.57 0.73
N GLN A 297 -4.09 39.11 1.46
CA GLN A 297 -3.82 39.98 2.60
C GLN A 297 -3.08 39.23 3.72
N ILE A 298 -3.51 38.00 4.03
CA ILE A 298 -2.84 37.14 5.04
C ILE A 298 -1.38 36.88 4.67
N VAL A 299 -1.12 36.55 3.40
CA VAL A 299 0.24 36.32 2.88
C VAL A 299 1.07 37.61 2.95
N LYS A 300 0.52 38.74 2.52
CA LYS A 300 1.21 40.05 2.52
C LYS A 300 1.56 40.51 3.94
N GLU A 301 0.67 40.29 4.90
CA GLU A 301 0.87 40.62 6.31
C GLU A 301 1.70 39.57 7.07
N ARG A 302 2.12 38.48 6.40
CA ARG A 302 2.83 37.33 6.99
C ARG A 302 2.13 36.80 8.24
N SER A 303 0.81 36.74 8.17
CA SER A 303 -0.02 36.29 9.28
C SER A 303 -0.14 34.78 9.32
N VAL A 304 -0.03 34.20 10.52
CA VAL A 304 -0.21 32.77 10.75
C VAL A 304 -1.71 32.48 10.82
N ALA A 305 -2.25 31.81 9.80
CA ALA A 305 -3.67 31.46 9.75
C ALA A 305 -3.92 30.16 8.97
N VAL A 306 -4.98 29.44 9.34
CA VAL A 306 -5.52 28.30 8.60
C VAL A 306 -6.87 28.72 8.00
N LEU A 307 -6.95 28.76 6.67
CA LEU A 307 -8.18 29.11 5.96
C LEU A 307 -8.93 27.83 5.56
N VAL A 308 -10.14 27.65 6.08
CA VAL A 308 -11.02 26.52 5.79
C VAL A 308 -12.14 26.96 4.86
N VAL A 309 -12.17 26.42 3.64
CA VAL A 309 -13.15 26.80 2.60
C VAL A 309 -14.05 25.62 2.27
N ASP A 310 -15.30 25.66 2.73
CA ASP A 310 -16.31 24.63 2.44
C ASP A 310 -17.00 24.89 1.09
N GLY A 311 -17.41 23.82 0.41
CA GLY A 311 -17.99 23.89 -0.93
C GLY A 311 -17.06 24.44 -2.02
N CYS A 312 -15.74 24.36 -1.83
CA CYS A 312 -14.70 24.87 -2.72
C CYS A 312 -14.46 23.92 -3.92
N PRO A 313 -14.66 24.39 -5.18
CA PRO A 313 -14.30 23.64 -6.39
C PRO A 313 -12.80 23.29 -6.45
N LEU A 314 -12.43 22.24 -7.19
CA LEU A 314 -11.03 21.80 -7.25
C LEU A 314 -10.09 22.85 -7.85
N GLU A 315 -10.48 23.49 -8.95
CA GLU A 315 -9.66 24.53 -9.60
C GLU A 315 -9.40 25.71 -8.67
N GLU A 316 -10.42 26.12 -7.91
CA GLU A 316 -10.29 27.18 -6.92
C GLU A 316 -9.41 26.72 -5.74
N ALA A 317 -9.46 25.45 -5.35
CA ALA A 317 -8.56 24.91 -4.34
C ALA A 317 -7.09 24.90 -4.80
N ARG A 318 -6.80 24.51 -6.04
CA ARG A 318 -5.45 24.55 -6.62
C ARG A 318 -4.88 25.96 -6.62
N ARG A 319 -5.67 26.93 -7.07
CA ARG A 319 -5.27 28.34 -7.07
C ARG A 319 -5.04 28.90 -5.66
N LEU A 320 -5.84 28.47 -4.67
CA LEU A 320 -5.59 28.79 -3.26
C LEU A 320 -4.27 28.18 -2.77
N ASN A 321 -3.98 26.93 -3.13
CA ASN A 321 -2.74 26.24 -2.76
C ASN A 321 -1.51 26.97 -3.33
N GLU A 322 -1.56 27.46 -4.56
CA GLU A 322 -0.49 28.27 -5.15
C GLU A 322 -0.18 29.53 -4.32
N ILE A 323 -1.23 30.23 -3.85
CA ILE A 323 -1.07 31.40 -2.97
C ILE A 323 -0.42 31.00 -1.64
N ALA A 324 -0.87 29.90 -1.04
CA ALA A 324 -0.29 29.41 0.21
C ALA A 324 1.18 28.99 0.06
N ARG A 325 1.60 28.50 -1.11
CA ARG A 325 2.96 28.00 -1.36
C ARG A 325 4.02 29.06 -1.67
N ALA A 326 3.64 30.33 -1.75
CA ALA A 326 4.59 31.42 -1.97
C ALA A 326 5.73 31.43 -0.93
N ALA A 327 6.95 31.81 -1.35
CA ALA A 327 8.19 31.68 -0.58
C ALA A 327 8.24 32.45 0.76
N ASP A 328 7.23 33.28 1.06
CA ASP A 328 7.09 34.07 2.29
C ASP A 328 5.74 33.86 3.01
N SER A 329 4.96 32.87 2.57
CA SER A 329 3.62 32.61 3.10
C SER A 329 3.66 31.80 4.40
N GLU A 330 2.87 32.25 5.37
CA GLU A 330 2.50 31.53 6.60
C GLU A 330 1.08 30.94 6.55
N LEU A 331 0.41 31.09 5.39
CA LEU A 331 -0.95 30.61 5.16
C LEU A 331 -0.96 29.09 4.98
N ARG A 332 -1.97 28.46 5.58
CA ARG A 332 -2.31 27.04 5.46
C ARG A 332 -3.76 26.92 5.01
N ILE A 333 -4.09 25.91 4.21
CA ILE A 333 -5.41 25.83 3.59
C ILE A 333 -6.04 24.45 3.79
N ILE A 334 -7.32 24.43 4.17
CA ILE A 334 -8.17 23.26 4.12
C ILE A 334 -9.33 23.56 3.17
N THR A 335 -9.47 22.81 2.09
CA THR A 335 -10.64 22.94 1.21
C THR A 335 -11.56 21.73 1.33
N LEU A 336 -12.87 21.93 1.21
CA LEU A 336 -13.84 20.85 1.11
C LEU A 336 -14.63 20.97 -0.18
N GLY A 337 -14.81 19.88 -0.91
CA GLY A 337 -15.53 19.92 -2.18
C GLY A 337 -16.13 18.58 -2.59
N ALA A 338 -16.93 18.57 -3.66
CA ALA A 338 -17.42 17.33 -4.25
C ALA A 338 -16.30 16.63 -5.03
N ASP A 339 -15.55 17.40 -5.82
CA ASP A 339 -14.52 16.91 -6.74
C ASP A 339 -13.12 16.85 -6.08
N GLY A 340 -12.30 15.87 -6.42
CA GLY A 340 -10.90 15.76 -5.95
C GLY A 340 -10.23 14.48 -6.43
N ILE A 341 -8.89 14.43 -6.46
CA ILE A 341 -8.09 13.37 -7.12
C ILE A 341 -7.69 12.35 -6.08
N ASP A 342 -7.43 11.14 -6.53
CA ASP A 342 -6.93 10.10 -5.64
C ASP A 342 -5.54 10.43 -5.09
N HIS A 343 -4.74 11.22 -5.80
CA HIS A 343 -3.41 11.67 -5.36
C HIS A 343 -3.05 13.05 -5.93
N ASP A 344 -2.40 13.89 -5.14
CA ASP A 344 -1.83 15.18 -5.54
C ASP A 344 -0.51 15.41 -4.78
N ASP A 345 0.61 15.61 -5.49
CA ASP A 345 1.94 15.82 -4.88
C ASP A 345 2.02 17.12 -4.07
N GLN A 346 1.06 18.02 -4.25
CA GLN A 346 1.06 19.37 -3.69
C GLN A 346 0.03 19.57 -2.58
N CYS A 347 -0.86 18.60 -2.40
CA CYS A 347 -2.01 18.69 -1.50
C CYS A 347 -2.39 17.33 -0.94
N VAL A 348 -2.61 17.24 0.36
CA VAL A 348 -3.08 16.00 0.96
C VAL A 348 -4.56 15.79 0.62
N MET A 349 -4.85 14.73 -0.11
CA MET A 349 -6.20 14.39 -0.56
C MET A 349 -6.85 13.44 0.45
N ILE A 350 -7.98 13.85 1.04
CA ILE A 350 -8.71 13.07 2.05
C ILE A 350 -10.13 12.82 1.54
N ARG A 351 -10.51 11.55 1.34
CA ARG A 351 -11.85 11.16 0.89
C ARG A 351 -12.58 10.35 1.96
N PRO A 352 -13.69 10.85 2.54
CA PRO A 352 -14.50 10.01 3.42
C PRO A 352 -15.10 8.85 2.65
N ASN A 353 -15.00 7.64 3.21
CA ASN A 353 -15.67 6.46 2.66
C ASN A 353 -17.16 6.49 3.00
N GLN A 354 -17.95 5.60 2.38
CA GLN A 354 -19.32 5.35 2.81
C GLN A 354 -19.37 4.98 4.30
N ALA A 355 -20.40 5.45 5.00
CA ALA A 355 -20.62 5.07 6.39
C ALA A 355 -20.94 3.59 6.46
N ASP A 356 -20.41 2.93 7.49
CA ASP A 356 -20.79 1.57 7.81
C ASP A 356 -22.28 1.50 8.17
N ARG A 357 -22.82 0.29 8.04
CA ARG A 357 -24.23 -0.02 8.32
C ARG A 357 -24.64 0.38 9.73
N SER A 358 -23.75 0.23 10.71
CA SER A 358 -24.07 0.51 12.12
C SER A 358 -24.22 2.01 12.39
N THR A 359 -23.37 2.84 11.78
CA THR A 359 -23.44 4.30 11.80
C THR A 359 -24.75 4.80 11.21
N ILE A 360 -25.12 4.34 10.00
CA ILE A 360 -26.37 4.74 9.35
C ILE A 360 -27.58 4.32 10.22
N ARG A 361 -27.59 3.09 10.73
CA ARG A 361 -28.66 2.60 11.61
C ARG A 361 -28.78 3.44 12.89
N ALA A 362 -27.66 3.86 13.46
CA ALA A 362 -27.64 4.71 14.65
C ALA A 362 -28.17 6.13 14.38
N ILE A 363 -27.85 6.71 13.21
CA ILE A 363 -28.44 7.98 12.76
C ILE A 363 -29.96 7.85 12.63
N LEU A 364 -30.44 6.80 11.94
CA LEU A 364 -31.86 6.53 11.78
C LEU A 364 -32.55 6.31 13.13
N LYS A 365 -31.95 5.54 14.04
CA LYS A 365 -32.51 5.29 15.38
C LYS A 365 -32.59 6.56 16.23
N ALA A 366 -31.60 7.44 16.14
CA ALA A 366 -31.59 8.72 16.83
C ALA A 366 -32.71 9.65 16.33
N GLY A 367 -32.97 9.66 15.01
CA GLY A 367 -34.06 10.44 14.41
C GLY A 367 -35.44 9.80 14.51
N LEU A 368 -35.52 8.47 14.56
CA LEU A 368 -36.76 7.66 14.55
C LEU A 368 -36.81 6.70 15.76
N PRO A 369 -36.88 7.21 17.00
CA PRO A 369 -36.83 6.37 18.20
C PRO A 369 -38.00 5.37 18.33
N LYS A 370 -39.04 5.50 17.51
CA LYS A 370 -40.25 4.65 17.51
C LYS A 370 -40.34 3.66 16.33
N ALA A 371 -39.38 3.64 15.41
CA ALA A 371 -39.37 2.71 14.28
C ALA A 371 -39.02 1.28 14.72
N LYS A 372 -39.57 0.26 14.06
CA LYS A 372 -39.25 -1.15 14.36
C LYS A 372 -37.85 -1.52 13.86
N GLY A 373 -37.26 -2.57 14.44
CA GLY A 373 -35.92 -3.06 14.07
C GLY A 373 -35.78 -3.36 12.58
N ASP A 374 -36.73 -4.12 12.02
CA ASP A 374 -36.74 -4.51 10.61
C ASP A 374 -36.90 -3.30 9.67
N GLU A 375 -37.70 -2.30 10.06
CA GLU A 375 -37.89 -1.06 9.29
C GLU A 375 -36.59 -0.23 9.27
N LEU A 376 -35.88 -0.18 10.41
CA LEU A 376 -34.58 0.46 10.51
C LEU A 376 -33.53 -0.28 9.68
N ASP A 377 -33.50 -1.62 9.69
CA ASP A 377 -32.53 -2.41 8.92
C ASP A 377 -32.74 -2.21 7.42
N TYR A 378 -33.99 -2.23 7.00
CA TYR A 378 -34.39 -1.96 5.63
C TYR A 378 -33.96 -0.55 5.16
N LEU A 379 -34.25 0.49 5.95
CA LEU A 379 -33.84 1.86 5.64
C LEU A 379 -32.31 2.02 5.64
N THR A 380 -31.62 1.26 6.50
CA THR A 380 -30.16 1.29 6.56
C THR A 380 -29.54 0.79 5.27
N ASP A 381 -30.02 -0.36 4.76
CA ASP A 381 -29.54 -0.94 3.49
C ASP A 381 -29.87 -0.01 2.31
N PHE A 382 -31.02 0.67 2.36
CA PHE A 382 -31.43 1.62 1.34
C PHE A 382 -30.56 2.88 1.29
N CYS A 383 -30.02 3.34 2.44
CA CYS A 383 -29.17 4.52 2.51
C CYS A 383 -27.77 4.31 1.90
N ASP A 384 -27.34 3.05 1.68
CA ASP A 384 -26.09 2.71 1.00
C ASP A 384 -24.86 3.46 1.55
N GLY A 385 -24.82 3.65 2.87
CA GLY A 385 -23.72 4.35 3.54
C GLY A 385 -23.70 5.88 3.38
N PHE A 386 -24.78 6.52 2.92
CA PHE A 386 -24.91 7.98 2.85
C PHE A 386 -25.70 8.57 4.03
N PRO A 387 -25.05 9.25 5.00
CA PRO A 387 -25.71 9.85 6.16
C PRO A 387 -26.83 10.83 5.80
N ARG A 388 -26.66 11.62 4.74
CA ARG A 388 -27.66 12.60 4.32
C ARG A 388 -28.97 11.95 3.86
N ILE A 389 -28.90 10.77 3.26
CA ILE A 389 -30.10 10.01 2.85
C ILE A 389 -30.85 9.50 4.09
N ALA A 390 -30.12 9.08 5.13
CA ALA A 390 -30.73 8.72 6.41
C ALA A 390 -31.48 9.92 7.04
N VAL A 391 -30.92 11.13 6.95
CA VAL A 391 -31.61 12.35 7.41
C VAL A 391 -32.89 12.62 6.62
N LEU A 392 -32.86 12.47 5.30
CA LEU A 392 -34.08 12.60 4.46
C LEU A 392 -35.14 11.54 4.79
N ALA A 393 -34.71 10.31 5.11
CA ALA A 393 -35.60 9.26 5.58
C ALA A 393 -36.27 9.62 6.92
N ILE A 394 -35.53 10.23 7.85
CA ILE A 394 -36.06 10.70 9.14
C ILE A 394 -37.16 11.76 8.92
N GLU A 395 -36.94 12.73 8.04
CA GLU A 395 -37.90 13.81 7.75
C GLU A 395 -39.21 13.31 7.14
N THR A 396 -39.18 12.20 6.42
CA THR A 396 -40.35 11.63 5.72
C THR A 396 -41.12 10.61 6.55
N TYR A 397 -40.43 9.80 7.34
CA TYR A 397 -41.06 8.75 8.16
C TYR A 397 -42.12 9.29 9.13
N GLY A 398 -41.94 10.52 9.63
CA GLY A 398 -42.93 11.18 10.49
C GLY A 398 -44.24 11.59 9.81
N LYS A 399 -44.32 11.61 8.47
CA LYS A 399 -45.45 12.13 7.69
C LYS A 399 -46.33 11.05 7.04
N ARG A 400 -45.84 9.83 6.83
CA ARG A 400 -46.59 8.68 6.26
C ARG A 400 -46.09 7.36 6.87
N SER A 401 -46.98 6.44 7.21
CA SER A 401 -46.62 5.13 7.78
C SER A 401 -46.59 3.99 6.75
N ILE A 402 -45.59 3.10 6.90
CA ILE A 402 -45.34 1.80 6.25
C ILE A 402 -44.71 1.89 4.84
N LEU A 403 -43.45 1.50 4.76
CA LEU A 403 -42.69 1.19 3.54
C LEU A 403 -43.16 -0.19 3.05
N LYS A 404 -43.85 -0.28 1.90
CA LYS A 404 -44.38 -1.58 1.39
C LYS A 404 -43.47 -2.24 0.35
N SER A 405 -42.58 -1.48 -0.29
CA SER A 405 -41.63 -1.96 -1.31
C SER A 405 -40.42 -1.02 -1.47
N ALA A 406 -39.36 -1.49 -2.14
CA ALA A 406 -38.19 -0.67 -2.50
C ALA A 406 -38.55 0.54 -3.35
N ASP A 407 -39.54 0.37 -4.21
CA ASP A 407 -40.03 1.42 -5.09
C ASP A 407 -40.74 2.52 -4.27
N ASP A 408 -41.53 2.13 -3.26
CA ASP A 408 -42.21 3.10 -2.37
C ASP A 408 -41.21 3.93 -1.56
N VAL A 409 -40.12 3.30 -1.12
CA VAL A 409 -39.07 3.95 -0.34
C VAL A 409 -38.30 4.93 -1.22
N ALA A 410 -37.92 4.50 -2.43
CA ALA A 410 -37.28 5.37 -3.41
C ALA A 410 -38.15 6.59 -3.74
N GLN A 411 -39.45 6.40 -3.99
CA GLN A 411 -40.39 7.49 -4.29
C GLN A 411 -40.53 8.47 -3.11
N GLN A 412 -40.60 7.99 -1.88
CA GLN A 412 -40.67 8.85 -0.71
C GLN A 412 -39.39 9.67 -0.51
N MET A 413 -38.22 9.07 -0.74
CA MET A 413 -36.94 9.78 -0.63
C MET A 413 -36.77 10.85 -1.72
N LEU A 414 -37.19 10.57 -2.96
CA LEU A 414 -37.22 11.57 -4.03
C LEU A 414 -38.10 12.76 -3.65
N HIS A 415 -39.29 12.51 -3.07
CA HIS A 415 -40.16 13.56 -2.57
C HIS A 415 -39.56 14.33 -1.38
N ALA A 416 -38.86 13.64 -0.46
CA ALA A 416 -38.16 14.26 0.67
C ALA A 416 -37.11 15.27 0.21
N ALA A 417 -36.32 14.85 -0.78
CA ALA A 417 -35.26 15.65 -1.37
C ALA A 417 -35.79 16.86 -2.17
N GLY A 418 -37.11 16.95 -2.38
CA GLY A 418 -37.73 17.98 -3.21
C GLY A 418 -37.53 17.75 -4.71
N ALA A 419 -37.27 16.52 -5.15
CA ALA A 419 -37.09 16.21 -6.55
C ALA A 419 -38.43 16.32 -7.31
N HIS A 420 -38.50 17.30 -8.22
CA HIS A 420 -39.67 17.51 -9.06
C HIS A 420 -39.67 16.58 -10.27
N ARG A 421 -40.75 16.59 -11.05
CA ARG A 421 -40.94 15.68 -12.20
C ARG A 421 -39.78 15.74 -13.20
N GLU A 422 -39.28 16.92 -13.51
CA GLU A 422 -38.16 17.10 -14.46
C GLU A 422 -36.84 16.62 -13.87
N THR A 423 -36.61 16.85 -12.58
CA THR A 423 -35.44 16.37 -11.84
C THR A 423 -35.41 14.84 -11.77
N ILE A 424 -36.54 14.20 -11.46
CA ILE A 424 -36.67 12.74 -11.47
C ILE A 424 -36.38 12.18 -12.86
N ARG A 425 -36.88 12.84 -13.92
CA ARG A 425 -36.65 12.42 -15.30
C ARG A 425 -35.17 12.53 -15.69
N ALA A 426 -34.47 13.59 -15.29
CA ALA A 426 -33.02 13.71 -15.47
C ALA A 426 -32.25 12.60 -14.72
N LEU A 427 -32.66 12.29 -13.48
CA LEU A 427 -32.09 11.20 -12.67
C LEU A 427 -32.36 9.81 -13.26
N GLU A 428 -33.54 9.58 -13.84
CA GLU A 428 -33.86 8.35 -14.58
C GLU A 428 -32.88 8.13 -15.74
N CYS A 429 -32.49 9.19 -16.46
CA CYS A 429 -31.47 9.10 -17.49
C CYS A 429 -30.10 8.75 -16.88
N LEU A 430 -29.65 9.53 -15.89
CA LEU A 430 -28.34 9.34 -15.26
C LEU A 430 -28.18 7.93 -14.67
N SER A 431 -29.27 7.36 -14.15
CA SER A 431 -29.31 6.04 -13.53
C SER A 431 -29.10 4.86 -14.49
N LEU A 432 -29.19 5.09 -15.80
CA LEU A 432 -28.83 4.11 -16.84
C LEU A 432 -27.31 3.94 -16.99
N PHE A 433 -26.52 4.89 -16.45
CA PHE A 433 -25.07 4.92 -16.57
C PHE A 433 -24.44 4.71 -15.19
N GLU A 434 -23.25 4.14 -15.17
CA GLU A 434 -22.41 4.17 -13.96
C GLU A 434 -21.99 5.61 -13.61
N LYS A 435 -21.63 6.40 -14.63
CA LYS A 435 -21.40 7.85 -14.56
C LYS A 435 -21.50 8.50 -15.95
N LEU A 436 -21.75 9.82 -16.00
CA LEU A 436 -21.75 10.65 -17.20
C LEU A 436 -20.98 11.94 -16.94
N SER A 437 -20.21 12.46 -17.91
CA SER A 437 -19.53 13.76 -17.79
C SER A 437 -20.17 14.78 -18.75
N PRO A 438 -21.15 15.59 -18.30
CA PRO A 438 -21.89 16.48 -19.20
C PRO A 438 -21.01 17.54 -19.86
N ASP A 439 -19.94 17.95 -19.17
CA ASP A 439 -19.06 19.04 -19.60
C ASP A 439 -17.96 18.57 -20.57
N ASP A 440 -17.67 17.27 -20.66
CA ASP A 440 -16.62 16.73 -21.54
C ASP A 440 -17.00 16.86 -23.03
N ASN A 441 -18.27 16.63 -23.36
CA ASN A 441 -18.83 16.85 -24.68
C ASN A 441 -20.33 17.21 -24.59
N PRO A 442 -20.65 18.52 -24.50
CA PRO A 442 -22.02 18.98 -24.32
C PRO A 442 -22.99 18.54 -25.42
N ALA A 443 -22.53 18.46 -26.67
CA ALA A 443 -23.39 18.06 -27.80
C ALA A 443 -23.86 16.61 -27.67
N ASP A 444 -23.00 15.71 -27.21
CA ASP A 444 -23.36 14.31 -27.00
C ASP A 444 -24.19 14.11 -25.72
N PHE A 445 -23.97 14.93 -24.70
CA PHE A 445 -24.86 14.97 -23.54
C PHE A 445 -26.27 15.45 -23.91
N ASP A 446 -26.39 16.48 -24.75
CA ASP A 446 -27.66 16.97 -25.28
C ASP A 446 -28.41 15.87 -26.07
N ASP A 447 -27.67 15.11 -26.86
CA ASP A 447 -28.19 14.01 -27.65
C ASP A 447 -28.66 12.81 -26.78
N ILE A 448 -27.93 12.50 -25.70
CA ILE A 448 -28.35 11.54 -24.66
C ILE A 448 -29.66 12.00 -24.02
N ALA A 449 -29.74 13.28 -23.62
CA ALA A 449 -30.90 13.85 -22.96
C ALA A 449 -32.15 13.78 -23.86
N GLU A 450 -32.01 14.11 -25.14
CA GLU A 450 -33.12 14.10 -26.08
C GLU A 450 -33.57 12.68 -26.42
N THR A 451 -32.63 11.73 -26.53
CA THR A 451 -32.94 10.37 -26.97
C THR A 451 -33.44 9.48 -25.85
N LEU A 452 -32.76 9.49 -24.70
CA LEU A 452 -33.10 8.59 -23.61
C LEU A 452 -34.20 9.14 -22.74
N VAL A 453 -34.36 10.47 -22.64
CA VAL A 453 -35.41 11.07 -21.81
C VAL A 453 -36.22 12.17 -22.48
N HIS A 454 -36.00 12.58 -23.73
CA HIS A 454 -36.71 13.71 -24.39
C HIS A 454 -36.69 14.99 -23.56
N MET A 455 -35.48 15.40 -23.17
CA MET A 455 -35.18 16.69 -22.54
C MET A 455 -34.10 17.40 -23.36
N LYS A 456 -34.21 18.73 -23.48
CA LYS A 456 -33.08 19.54 -23.95
C LYS A 456 -31.90 19.35 -22.99
N GLY A 457 -30.68 19.23 -23.50
CA GLY A 457 -29.54 18.92 -22.63
C GLY A 457 -29.24 19.98 -21.59
N GLU A 458 -29.29 21.28 -21.91
CA GLU A 458 -29.20 22.35 -20.91
C GLU A 458 -30.23 22.20 -19.77
N LEU A 459 -31.47 21.82 -20.10
CA LEU A 459 -32.51 21.57 -19.10
C LEU A 459 -32.20 20.32 -18.26
N MET A 460 -31.64 19.27 -18.89
CA MET A 460 -31.20 18.08 -18.16
C MET A 460 -30.02 18.42 -17.24
N TYR A 461 -29.02 19.17 -17.72
CA TYR A 461 -27.87 19.61 -16.94
C TYR A 461 -28.32 20.45 -15.74
N GLU A 462 -29.18 21.46 -15.95
CA GLU A 462 -29.78 22.27 -14.89
C GLU A 462 -30.45 21.38 -13.83
N ASN A 463 -31.25 20.40 -14.27
CA ASN A 463 -31.92 19.47 -13.35
C ASN A 463 -30.94 18.53 -12.63
N LEU A 464 -29.83 18.12 -13.24
CA LEU A 464 -28.78 17.36 -12.56
C LEU A 464 -27.99 18.24 -11.57
N VAL A 465 -27.81 19.54 -11.84
CA VAL A 465 -27.26 20.52 -10.89
C VAL A 465 -28.19 20.66 -9.69
N ILE A 466 -29.49 20.81 -9.92
CA ILE A 466 -30.51 20.85 -8.87
C ILE A 466 -30.46 19.55 -8.04
N ALA A 467 -30.45 18.39 -8.70
CA ALA A 467 -30.38 17.08 -8.04
C ALA A 467 -29.09 16.89 -7.23
N ALA A 468 -27.96 17.45 -7.66
CA ALA A 468 -26.70 17.45 -6.90
C ALA A 468 -26.83 18.30 -5.62
N GLY A 469 -27.51 19.45 -5.69
CA GLY A 469 -27.90 20.25 -4.52
C GLY A 469 -28.86 19.52 -3.57
N GLN A 470 -29.66 18.60 -4.11
CA GLN A 470 -30.55 17.71 -3.36
C GLN A 470 -29.87 16.41 -2.90
N HIS A 471 -28.56 16.25 -3.15
CA HIS A 471 -27.74 15.09 -2.79
C HIS A 471 -28.07 13.76 -3.50
N LEU A 472 -28.87 13.80 -4.57
CA LEU A 472 -29.25 12.63 -5.38
C LEU A 472 -28.26 12.35 -6.53
N VAL A 473 -27.32 13.28 -6.77
CA VAL A 473 -26.24 13.16 -7.75
C VAL A 473 -24.91 13.35 -7.06
N GLY A 474 -24.03 12.37 -7.22
CA GLY A 474 -22.60 12.50 -6.93
C GLY A 474 -21.91 13.25 -8.06
N ARG A 475 -20.96 14.12 -7.72
CA ARG A 475 -20.09 14.81 -8.68
C ARG A 475 -18.64 14.50 -8.34
N ASN A 476 -17.90 14.06 -9.35
CA ASN A 476 -16.47 13.85 -9.26
C ASN A 476 -15.83 14.14 -10.62
N TYR A 477 -14.99 15.17 -10.72
CA TYR A 477 -14.31 15.54 -11.98
C TYR A 477 -15.23 15.85 -13.15
N GLY A 478 -16.34 16.54 -12.90
CA GLY A 478 -17.35 16.76 -13.95
C GLY A 478 -18.19 15.51 -14.27
N ALA A 479 -17.74 14.31 -13.88
CA ALA A 479 -18.56 13.12 -13.93
C ALA A 479 -19.65 13.16 -12.84
N MET A 480 -20.85 12.80 -13.24
CA MET A 480 -22.06 12.74 -12.43
C MET A 480 -22.53 11.29 -12.34
N ASN A 481 -23.00 10.86 -11.18
CA ASN A 481 -23.61 9.55 -10.99
C ASN A 481 -24.83 9.64 -10.07
N ALA A 482 -25.87 8.85 -10.34
CA ALA A 482 -27.04 8.79 -9.48
C ALA A 482 -26.70 8.06 -8.17
N GLN A 483 -27.14 8.62 -7.03
CA GLN A 483 -26.88 8.05 -5.70
C GLN A 483 -28.08 8.26 -4.76
N PRO A 484 -28.26 7.39 -3.74
CA PRO A 484 -27.52 6.15 -3.49
C PRO A 484 -27.88 5.06 -4.51
N ARG A 485 -27.08 3.99 -4.58
CA ARG A 485 -27.27 2.94 -5.59
C ARG A 485 -28.67 2.34 -5.61
N PRO A 486 -29.37 2.09 -4.49
CA PRO A 486 -30.75 1.60 -4.52
C PRO A 486 -31.74 2.52 -5.25
N ILE A 487 -31.60 3.86 -5.11
CA ILE A 487 -32.43 4.82 -5.87
C ILE A 487 -32.07 4.76 -7.35
N ALA A 488 -30.77 4.68 -7.68
CA ALA A 488 -30.32 4.56 -9.06
C ALA A 488 -30.78 3.23 -9.70
N ASP A 489 -30.78 2.12 -8.97
CA ASP A 489 -31.24 0.81 -9.46
C ASP A 489 -32.76 0.88 -9.76
N PHE A 490 -33.53 1.50 -8.86
CA PHE A 490 -34.96 1.75 -9.04
C PHE A 490 -35.24 2.64 -10.27
N LEU A 491 -34.59 3.80 -10.36
CA LEU A 491 -34.80 4.76 -11.44
C LEU A 491 -34.34 4.23 -12.80
N GLY A 492 -33.22 3.50 -12.84
CA GLY A 492 -32.73 2.86 -14.07
C GLY A 492 -33.72 1.80 -14.58
N ARG A 493 -34.24 0.94 -13.68
CA ARG A 493 -35.30 -0.03 -14.03
C ARG A 493 -36.55 0.65 -14.54
N ARG A 494 -37.03 1.67 -13.83
CA ARG A 494 -38.21 2.45 -14.23
C ARG A 494 -38.02 3.11 -15.59
N ARG A 495 -36.81 3.62 -15.88
CA ARG A 495 -36.50 4.20 -17.20
C ARG A 495 -36.52 3.15 -18.30
N LEU A 496 -36.01 1.94 -18.05
CA LEU A 496 -36.07 0.82 -19.00
C LEU A 496 -37.51 0.37 -19.30
N GLU A 497 -38.47 0.56 -18.38
CA GLU A 497 -39.90 0.30 -18.64
C GLU A 497 -40.54 1.36 -19.56
N TYR A 498 -39.99 2.58 -19.60
CA TYR A 498 -40.46 3.66 -20.47
C TYR A 498 -39.76 3.70 -21.83
N LEU A 499 -38.63 2.99 -21.98
CA LEU A 499 -37.88 2.93 -23.23
C LEU A 499 -38.35 1.78 -24.12
N ARG A 500 -38.43 2.05 -25.43
CA ARG A 500 -38.58 0.98 -26.42
C ARG A 500 -37.23 0.29 -26.59
N SER A 501 -37.23 -1.02 -26.79
CA SER A 501 -35.99 -1.77 -27.08
C SER A 501 -35.24 -1.20 -28.29
N SER A 502 -35.96 -0.72 -29.32
CA SER A 502 -35.33 -0.07 -30.48
C SER A 502 -34.57 1.19 -30.09
N THR A 503 -35.11 2.04 -29.21
CA THR A 503 -34.45 3.27 -28.76
C THR A 503 -33.16 2.99 -28.00
N LEU A 504 -33.14 1.95 -27.16
CA LEU A 504 -31.92 1.59 -26.43
C LEU A 504 -30.86 0.99 -27.36
N VAL A 505 -31.26 0.19 -28.36
CA VAL A 505 -30.35 -0.32 -29.39
C VAL A 505 -29.79 0.82 -30.24
N ASP A 506 -30.64 1.70 -30.76
CA ASP A 506 -30.24 2.87 -31.55
C ASP A 506 -29.25 3.76 -30.77
N PHE A 507 -29.47 3.91 -29.45
CA PHE A 507 -28.54 4.62 -28.57
C PHE A 507 -27.19 3.91 -28.46
N LEU A 508 -27.17 2.61 -28.17
CA LEU A 508 -25.93 1.84 -28.02
C LEU A 508 -25.09 1.83 -29.32
N ASP A 509 -25.74 1.84 -30.47
CA ASP A 509 -25.08 1.86 -31.79
C ASP A 509 -24.42 3.21 -32.11
N ARG A 510 -25.01 4.32 -31.69
CA ARG A 510 -24.53 5.68 -32.04
C ARG A 510 -23.73 6.39 -30.94
N ALA A 511 -23.82 5.91 -29.69
CA ALA A 511 -23.17 6.55 -28.55
C ALA A 511 -21.64 6.44 -28.62
N MET A 512 -20.95 7.47 -28.12
CA MET A 512 -19.50 7.40 -27.90
C MET A 512 -19.11 6.22 -26.99
N PRO A 513 -17.92 5.61 -27.17
CA PRO A 513 -17.52 4.40 -26.43
C PRO A 513 -17.65 4.53 -24.92
N HIS A 514 -17.19 5.63 -24.30
CA HIS A 514 -17.27 5.79 -22.85
C HIS A 514 -18.71 5.90 -22.30
N HIS A 515 -19.66 6.48 -23.06
CA HIS A 515 -21.07 6.55 -22.66
C HIS A 515 -21.76 5.18 -22.78
N ARG A 516 -21.48 4.49 -23.88
CA ARG A 516 -21.95 3.12 -24.11
C ARG A 516 -21.44 2.18 -23.02
N ASP A 517 -20.15 2.21 -22.76
CA ASP A 517 -19.50 1.34 -21.78
C ASP A 517 -19.96 1.66 -20.35
N ALA A 518 -20.19 2.95 -20.02
CA ALA A 518 -20.80 3.35 -18.75
C ALA A 518 -22.24 2.82 -18.59
N THR A 519 -23.00 2.70 -19.69
CA THR A 519 -24.34 2.07 -19.68
C THR A 519 -24.22 0.57 -19.46
N LEU A 520 -23.32 -0.11 -20.17
CA LEU A 520 -23.11 -1.55 -20.10
C LEU A 520 -22.58 -1.98 -18.72
N ALA A 521 -21.65 -1.22 -18.15
CA ALA A 521 -21.14 -1.42 -16.79
C ALA A 521 -22.25 -1.35 -15.72
N ARG A 522 -23.37 -0.65 -16.00
CA ARG A 522 -24.53 -0.58 -15.13
C ARG A 522 -25.35 -1.87 -15.10
N TRP A 523 -25.35 -2.65 -16.20
CA TRP A 523 -26.24 -3.79 -16.37
C TRP A 523 -25.99 -4.92 -15.37
N ARG A 524 -24.75 -5.09 -14.89
CA ARG A 524 -24.40 -6.07 -13.84
C ARG A 524 -25.18 -5.90 -12.53
N TYR A 525 -25.74 -4.72 -12.29
CA TYR A 525 -26.52 -4.39 -11.10
C TYR A 525 -28.03 -4.43 -11.34
N LEU A 526 -28.45 -4.52 -12.60
CA LEU A 526 -29.85 -4.55 -12.98
C LEU A 526 -30.35 -5.99 -13.00
N ARG A 527 -31.51 -6.23 -12.40
CA ARG A 527 -32.20 -7.52 -12.56
C ARG A 527 -32.72 -7.68 -13.99
N PRO A 528 -32.82 -8.92 -14.52
CA PRO A 528 -33.43 -9.18 -15.82
C PRO A 528 -34.79 -8.49 -15.97
N SER A 529 -35.03 -7.88 -17.12
CA SER A 529 -36.28 -7.19 -17.46
C SER A 529 -36.69 -7.51 -18.90
N PRO A 530 -37.99 -7.44 -19.25
CA PRO A 530 -38.43 -7.71 -20.62
C PRO A 530 -37.74 -6.81 -21.66
N THR A 531 -37.50 -5.54 -21.33
CA THR A 531 -36.79 -4.60 -22.21
C THR A 531 -35.34 -5.03 -22.44
N LEU A 532 -34.59 -5.35 -21.37
CA LEU A 532 -33.19 -5.79 -21.50
C LEU A 532 -33.09 -7.12 -22.24
N SER A 533 -33.96 -8.09 -21.94
CA SER A 533 -34.01 -9.37 -22.66
C SER A 533 -34.28 -9.18 -24.15
N ALA A 534 -35.16 -8.25 -24.52
CA ALA A 534 -35.43 -7.92 -25.92
C ALA A 534 -34.24 -7.21 -26.59
N VAL A 535 -33.56 -6.30 -25.89
CA VAL A 535 -32.35 -5.62 -26.39
C VAL A 535 -31.22 -6.62 -26.60
N ILE A 536 -30.96 -7.50 -25.62
CA ILE A 536 -29.96 -8.58 -25.73
C ILE A 536 -30.25 -9.47 -26.95
N ASN A 537 -31.52 -9.81 -27.21
CA ASN A 537 -31.89 -10.56 -28.41
C ASN A 537 -31.60 -9.83 -29.73
N ILE A 538 -31.67 -8.49 -29.74
CA ILE A 538 -31.31 -7.69 -30.91
C ILE A 538 -29.79 -7.62 -31.04
N LEU A 539 -29.06 -7.41 -29.94
CA LEU A 539 -27.59 -7.40 -29.92
C LEU A 539 -27.01 -8.73 -30.42
N LEU A 540 -27.60 -9.87 -30.03
CA LEU A 540 -27.26 -11.21 -30.52
C LEU A 540 -27.52 -11.43 -32.02
N ARG A 541 -28.24 -10.51 -32.69
CA ARG A 541 -28.44 -10.50 -34.15
C ARG A 541 -27.68 -9.35 -34.82
N GLY A 542 -26.92 -8.58 -34.04
CA GLY A 542 -26.18 -7.39 -34.45
C GLY A 542 -24.73 -7.46 -34.02
N ILE A 543 -24.33 -6.64 -33.05
CA ILE A 543 -22.92 -6.51 -32.59
C ILE A 543 -22.38 -7.78 -31.91
N LEU A 544 -23.25 -8.65 -31.40
CA LEU A 544 -22.92 -9.94 -30.79
C LEU A 544 -23.33 -11.13 -31.66
N ALA A 545 -23.62 -10.91 -32.94
CA ALA A 545 -23.96 -12.00 -33.85
C ALA A 545 -22.71 -12.74 -34.31
N ASP A 546 -22.83 -14.07 -34.38
CA ASP A 546 -21.81 -14.97 -34.96
C ASP A 546 -20.40 -14.65 -34.42
N ASP A 547 -19.41 -14.47 -35.30
CA ASP A 547 -18.01 -14.17 -34.97
C ASP A 547 -17.79 -12.77 -34.36
N LYS A 548 -18.77 -11.85 -34.45
CA LYS A 548 -18.61 -10.49 -33.91
C LYS A 548 -18.58 -10.46 -32.38
N ILE A 549 -19.17 -11.47 -31.71
CA ILE A 549 -19.22 -11.55 -30.24
C ILE A 549 -17.84 -11.62 -29.59
N VAL A 550 -16.83 -12.08 -30.33
CA VAL A 550 -15.43 -12.16 -29.87
C VAL A 550 -14.56 -11.00 -30.36
N HIS A 551 -15.11 -10.10 -31.18
CA HIS A 551 -14.39 -8.92 -31.66
C HIS A 551 -14.13 -7.94 -30.49
N PRO A 552 -13.02 -7.18 -30.48
CA PRO A 552 -12.73 -6.22 -29.41
C PRO A 552 -13.84 -5.19 -29.21
N ASP A 553 -14.55 -4.80 -30.28
CA ASP A 553 -15.68 -3.88 -30.21
C ASP A 553 -16.88 -4.43 -29.40
N ALA A 554 -16.98 -5.75 -29.25
CA ALA A 554 -18.02 -6.43 -28.48
C ALA A 554 -17.63 -6.62 -26.99
N ALA A 555 -16.38 -6.33 -26.60
CA ALA A 555 -15.86 -6.66 -25.27
C ALA A 555 -16.73 -6.09 -24.12
N ALA A 556 -17.06 -4.80 -24.15
CA ALA A 556 -17.89 -4.17 -23.13
C ALA A 556 -19.31 -4.77 -23.08
N TYR A 557 -19.87 -5.12 -24.24
CA TYR A 557 -21.18 -5.75 -24.34
C TYR A 557 -21.15 -7.17 -23.77
N LEU A 558 -20.13 -7.95 -24.10
CA LEU A 558 -19.97 -9.31 -23.62
C LEU A 558 -19.90 -9.36 -22.09
N SER A 559 -19.04 -8.52 -21.49
CA SER A 559 -18.89 -8.41 -20.03
C SER A 559 -20.18 -8.04 -19.30
N ALA A 560 -21.01 -7.20 -19.92
CA ALA A 560 -22.29 -6.81 -19.36
C ALA A 560 -23.34 -7.92 -19.49
N VAL A 561 -23.49 -8.48 -20.69
CA VAL A 561 -24.60 -9.39 -21.02
C VAL A 561 -24.40 -10.77 -20.39
N VAL A 562 -23.17 -11.26 -20.27
CA VAL A 562 -22.88 -12.56 -19.63
C VAL A 562 -23.37 -12.59 -18.18
N ARG A 563 -23.41 -11.45 -17.49
CA ARG A 563 -23.90 -11.31 -16.11
C ARG A 563 -25.42 -11.16 -16.00
N VAL A 564 -26.12 -10.95 -17.12
CA VAL A 564 -27.59 -10.78 -17.17
C VAL A 564 -28.27 -12.03 -17.73
N GLU A 565 -27.80 -12.56 -18.86
CA GLU A 565 -28.33 -13.77 -19.51
C GLU A 565 -27.21 -14.76 -19.88
N PRO A 566 -26.58 -15.41 -18.88
CA PRO A 566 -25.39 -16.25 -19.08
C PRO A 566 -25.62 -17.42 -20.04
N ASP A 567 -26.76 -18.10 -19.94
CA ASP A 567 -27.04 -19.27 -20.78
C ASP A 567 -27.19 -18.92 -22.27
N ARG A 568 -27.67 -17.71 -22.59
CA ARG A 568 -27.78 -17.25 -23.98
C ARG A 568 -26.41 -16.87 -24.54
N ILE A 569 -25.59 -16.19 -23.75
CA ILE A 569 -24.22 -15.84 -24.14
C ILE A 569 -23.36 -17.09 -24.30
N ALA A 570 -23.49 -18.08 -23.42
CA ALA A 570 -22.79 -19.35 -23.56
C ALA A 570 -23.07 -20.03 -24.91
N ARG A 571 -24.34 -20.04 -25.36
CA ARG A 571 -24.70 -20.61 -26.66
C ARG A 571 -24.14 -19.80 -27.83
N ALA A 572 -24.24 -18.48 -27.78
CA ALA A 572 -23.73 -17.60 -28.84
C ALA A 572 -22.21 -17.72 -28.99
N LEU A 573 -21.47 -17.69 -27.87
CA LEU A 573 -20.03 -17.93 -27.87
C LEU A 573 -19.69 -19.32 -28.38
N PHE A 574 -20.47 -20.34 -28.01
CA PHE A 574 -20.24 -21.71 -28.47
C PHE A 574 -20.41 -21.83 -30.00
N ASP A 575 -21.37 -21.12 -30.58
CA ASP A 575 -21.54 -21.08 -32.03
C ASP A 575 -20.38 -20.34 -32.72
N ALA A 576 -19.83 -19.30 -32.09
CA ALA A 576 -18.72 -18.49 -32.61
C ALA A 576 -17.32 -19.10 -32.42
N ILE A 577 -17.11 -19.92 -31.39
CA ILE A 577 -15.79 -20.46 -31.00
C ILE A 577 -15.78 -21.99 -31.05
N GLY A 578 -16.84 -22.61 -30.55
CA GLY A 578 -16.94 -24.07 -30.39
C GLY A 578 -17.11 -24.84 -31.70
N ARG A 579 -17.69 -24.19 -32.73
CA ARG A 579 -18.02 -24.81 -34.03
C ARG A 579 -17.04 -24.51 -35.18
N PRO A 580 -16.52 -23.28 -35.36
CA PRO A 580 -15.71 -22.97 -36.52
C PRO A 580 -14.39 -23.76 -36.57
N PRO A 581 -13.80 -24.00 -37.76
CA PRO A 581 -12.46 -24.56 -37.91
C PRO A 581 -11.39 -23.76 -37.14
N LEU A 582 -10.31 -24.43 -36.71
CA LEU A 582 -9.27 -23.79 -35.90
C LEU A 582 -8.54 -22.65 -36.63
N ASP A 583 -8.37 -22.75 -37.94
CA ASP A 583 -7.70 -21.70 -38.73
C ASP A 583 -8.44 -20.36 -38.62
N ASP A 584 -9.78 -20.40 -38.51
CA ASP A 584 -10.61 -19.20 -38.32
C ASP A 584 -10.48 -18.67 -36.89
N LEU A 585 -10.23 -19.54 -35.90
CA LEU A 585 -10.06 -19.15 -34.50
C LEU A 585 -8.73 -18.43 -34.24
N ALA A 586 -7.68 -18.74 -35.01
CA ALA A 586 -6.38 -18.09 -34.87
C ALA A 586 -6.44 -16.57 -35.09
N ALA A 587 -7.44 -16.08 -35.83
CA ALA A 587 -7.68 -14.66 -36.05
C ALA A 587 -8.48 -13.99 -34.91
N ILE A 588 -9.00 -14.74 -33.93
CA ILE A 588 -9.81 -14.20 -32.84
C ILE A 588 -8.91 -13.58 -31.78
N PRO A 589 -9.06 -12.29 -31.45
CA PRO A 589 -8.31 -11.67 -30.38
C PRO A 589 -8.84 -12.12 -29.01
N VAL A 590 -7.96 -12.75 -28.22
CA VAL A 590 -8.28 -13.18 -26.86
C VAL A 590 -8.18 -11.98 -25.90
N THR A 591 -9.29 -11.25 -25.76
CA THR A 591 -9.38 -10.08 -24.86
C THR A 591 -9.64 -10.48 -23.40
N ASP A 592 -9.31 -9.60 -22.46
CA ASP A 592 -9.62 -9.79 -21.02
C ASP A 592 -11.12 -10.03 -20.80
N ALA A 593 -11.98 -9.31 -21.51
CA ALA A 593 -13.43 -9.49 -21.45
C ALA A 593 -13.88 -10.90 -21.88
N LEU A 594 -13.26 -11.47 -22.92
CA LEU A 594 -13.54 -12.83 -23.35
C LEU A 594 -13.05 -13.85 -22.30
N ILE A 595 -11.85 -13.64 -21.74
CA ILE A 595 -11.31 -14.49 -20.68
C ILE A 595 -12.21 -14.46 -19.45
N ASP A 596 -12.67 -13.28 -19.03
CA ASP A 596 -13.55 -13.13 -17.88
C ASP A 596 -14.93 -13.76 -18.12
N ALA A 597 -15.48 -13.61 -19.33
CA ALA A 597 -16.72 -14.27 -19.72
C ALA A 597 -16.58 -15.80 -19.69
N LEU A 598 -15.50 -16.34 -20.28
CA LEU A 598 -15.22 -17.78 -20.27
C LEU A 598 -14.94 -18.30 -18.85
N ARG A 599 -14.23 -17.53 -18.01
CA ARG A 599 -13.99 -17.86 -16.60
C ARG A 599 -15.30 -17.93 -15.83
N PHE A 600 -16.17 -16.94 -16.00
CA PHE A 600 -17.50 -16.92 -15.38
C PHE A 600 -18.35 -18.12 -15.82
N LEU A 601 -18.37 -18.43 -17.12
CA LEU A 601 -19.11 -19.57 -17.66
C LEU A 601 -18.54 -20.92 -17.23
N ALA A 602 -17.21 -21.06 -17.16
CA ALA A 602 -16.55 -22.26 -16.64
C ALA A 602 -16.75 -22.42 -15.13
N GLY A 603 -17.00 -21.34 -14.40
CA GLY A 603 -17.33 -21.39 -12.98
C GLY A 603 -18.65 -22.13 -12.67
N ARG A 604 -19.60 -22.09 -13.61
CA ARG A 604 -20.93 -22.70 -13.49
C ARG A 604 -20.94 -24.15 -13.97
N GLU A 605 -21.59 -25.03 -13.23
CA GLU A 605 -21.76 -26.44 -13.61
C GLU A 605 -22.50 -26.56 -14.96
N ASP A 606 -23.61 -25.83 -15.14
CA ASP A 606 -24.49 -25.94 -16.33
C ASP A 606 -23.83 -25.51 -17.65
N SER A 607 -22.81 -24.65 -17.60
CA SER A 607 -22.09 -24.14 -18.78
C SER A 607 -20.64 -24.63 -18.88
N PHE A 608 -20.18 -25.48 -17.95
CA PHE A 608 -18.78 -25.91 -17.89
C PHE A 608 -18.32 -26.59 -19.17
N TRP A 609 -19.05 -27.59 -19.65
CA TRP A 609 -18.65 -28.36 -20.84
C TRP A 609 -18.44 -27.46 -22.07
N ALA A 610 -19.38 -26.55 -22.32
CA ALA A 610 -19.29 -25.61 -23.43
C ALA A 610 -18.11 -24.64 -23.26
N ALA A 611 -17.93 -24.11 -22.05
CA ALA A 611 -16.83 -23.19 -21.73
C ALA A 611 -15.45 -23.87 -21.87
N ALA A 612 -15.29 -25.07 -21.31
CA ALA A 612 -14.06 -25.86 -21.39
C ALA A 612 -13.68 -26.14 -22.85
N ARG A 613 -14.65 -26.51 -23.69
CA ARG A 613 -14.43 -26.73 -25.13
C ARG A 613 -14.00 -25.45 -25.85
N MET A 614 -14.61 -24.30 -25.57
CA MET A 614 -14.21 -23.02 -26.16
C MET A 614 -12.80 -22.61 -25.71
N ILE A 615 -12.50 -22.73 -24.42
CA ILE A 615 -11.18 -22.42 -23.85
C ILE A 615 -10.10 -23.30 -24.48
N LEU A 616 -10.35 -24.60 -24.61
CA LEU A 616 -9.43 -25.55 -25.22
C LEU A 616 -9.14 -25.22 -26.68
N ARG A 617 -10.18 -24.92 -27.48
CA ARG A 617 -10.01 -24.56 -28.90
C ARG A 617 -9.26 -23.24 -29.08
N LEU A 618 -9.48 -22.24 -28.23
CA LEU A 618 -8.69 -21.00 -28.25
C LEU A 618 -7.24 -21.24 -27.82
N ALA A 619 -7.01 -22.08 -26.80
CA ALA A 619 -5.65 -22.47 -26.40
C ALA A 619 -4.90 -23.26 -27.49
N ALA A 620 -5.62 -23.99 -28.34
CA ALA A 620 -5.05 -24.72 -29.48
C ALA A 620 -4.43 -23.78 -30.53
N VAL A 621 -4.95 -22.57 -30.67
CA VAL A 621 -4.47 -21.57 -31.65
C VAL A 621 -3.66 -20.44 -31.03
N ALA A 622 -3.56 -20.40 -29.70
CA ALA A 622 -2.74 -19.43 -28.99
C ALA A 622 -1.25 -19.57 -29.32
N GLU A 623 -0.52 -18.46 -29.21
CA GLU A 623 0.94 -18.40 -29.36
C GLU A 623 1.63 -19.37 -28.39
N THR A 624 2.74 -19.95 -28.85
CA THR A 624 3.55 -20.90 -28.06
C THR A 624 4.63 -20.22 -27.23
N GLU A 625 4.93 -18.95 -27.51
CA GLU A 625 5.89 -18.17 -26.75
C GLU A 625 5.21 -17.49 -25.55
N GLY A 626 5.75 -17.68 -24.35
CA GLY A 626 5.17 -17.17 -23.11
C GLY A 626 4.07 -18.07 -22.53
N SER A 627 3.30 -17.52 -21.57
CA SER A 627 2.17 -18.21 -20.95
C SER A 627 0.89 -17.45 -21.26
N PRO A 628 0.25 -17.68 -22.42
CA PRO A 628 -0.96 -16.98 -22.81
C PRO A 628 -2.05 -17.08 -21.73
N PRO A 629 -2.81 -16.00 -21.46
CA PRO A 629 -3.84 -16.01 -20.43
C PRO A 629 -4.87 -17.13 -20.60
N ILE A 630 -5.24 -17.47 -21.85
CA ILE A 630 -6.19 -18.55 -22.14
C ILE A 630 -5.64 -19.94 -21.82
N VAL A 631 -4.34 -20.17 -22.03
CA VAL A 631 -3.67 -21.42 -21.65
C VAL A 631 -3.59 -21.52 -20.13
N SER A 632 -3.33 -20.40 -19.45
CA SER A 632 -3.36 -20.32 -17.98
C SER A 632 -4.75 -20.63 -17.42
N LEU A 633 -5.81 -20.09 -18.04
CA LEU A 633 -7.20 -20.40 -17.68
C LEU A 633 -7.52 -21.87 -17.94
N LEU A 634 -7.10 -22.44 -19.09
CA LEU A 634 -7.27 -23.86 -19.40
C LEU A 634 -6.66 -24.73 -18.32
N ARG A 635 -5.40 -24.48 -17.94
CA ARG A 635 -4.73 -25.22 -16.86
C ARG A 635 -5.48 -25.08 -15.55
N GLN A 636 -5.89 -23.86 -15.18
CA GLN A 636 -6.59 -23.59 -13.92
C GLN A 636 -7.89 -24.38 -13.79
N ILE A 637 -8.76 -24.40 -14.82
CA ILE A 637 -10.07 -25.08 -14.72
C ILE A 637 -9.96 -26.61 -14.59
N PHE A 638 -8.80 -27.19 -14.96
CA PHE A 638 -8.52 -28.62 -14.86
C PHE A 638 -7.70 -29.01 -13.63
N GLN A 639 -7.25 -28.04 -12.81
CA GLN A 639 -6.55 -28.31 -11.56
C GLN A 639 -7.37 -29.18 -10.60
N VAL A 640 -6.68 -30.07 -9.88
CA VAL A 640 -7.33 -30.99 -8.93
C VAL A 640 -8.02 -30.27 -7.77
N ALA A 641 -7.56 -29.07 -7.40
CA ALA A 641 -8.20 -28.18 -6.44
C ALA A 641 -7.95 -26.72 -6.84
N ALA A 642 -8.72 -25.79 -6.26
CA ALA A 642 -8.66 -24.35 -6.58
C ALA A 642 -8.96 -23.98 -8.04
N ALA A 643 -9.64 -24.87 -8.78
CA ALA A 643 -9.98 -24.65 -10.18
C ALA A 643 -11.00 -23.53 -10.44
N GLY A 644 -11.76 -23.12 -9.40
CA GLY A 644 -12.80 -22.10 -9.51
C GLY A 644 -14.06 -22.55 -10.25
N THR A 645 -14.25 -23.86 -10.44
CA THR A 645 -15.43 -24.42 -11.10
C THR A 645 -16.25 -25.31 -10.17
N GLN A 646 -17.57 -25.32 -10.38
CA GLN A 646 -18.51 -26.26 -9.76
C GLN A 646 -18.45 -27.66 -10.40
N ALA A 647 -17.85 -27.82 -11.58
CA ALA A 647 -17.77 -29.09 -12.28
C ALA A 647 -16.91 -30.10 -11.52
N ASP A 648 -17.45 -31.31 -11.37
CA ASP A 648 -16.76 -32.44 -10.75
C ASP A 648 -15.76 -33.13 -11.68
N ASP A 649 -15.03 -34.10 -11.12
CA ASP A 649 -14.06 -34.94 -11.83
C ASP A 649 -14.62 -35.53 -13.14
N ARG A 650 -15.83 -36.09 -13.10
CA ARG A 650 -16.43 -36.75 -14.26
C ARG A 650 -16.63 -35.76 -15.41
N HIS A 651 -17.28 -34.63 -15.14
CA HIS A 651 -17.57 -33.64 -16.18
C HIS A 651 -16.29 -33.03 -16.77
N ARG A 652 -15.21 -32.93 -15.97
CA ARG A 652 -13.89 -32.50 -16.45
C ARG A 652 -13.27 -33.53 -17.39
N ARG A 653 -13.18 -34.80 -17.00
CA ARG A 653 -12.64 -35.84 -17.88
C ARG A 653 -13.42 -35.95 -19.18
N GLU A 654 -14.76 -35.95 -19.10
CA GLU A 654 -15.65 -35.98 -20.28
C GLU A 654 -15.36 -34.80 -21.24
N ALA A 655 -15.14 -33.59 -20.71
CA ALA A 655 -14.81 -32.42 -21.54
C ALA A 655 -13.44 -32.52 -22.24
N LEU A 656 -12.53 -33.35 -21.73
CA LEU A 656 -11.18 -33.51 -22.28
C LEU A 656 -11.06 -34.75 -23.19
N GLU A 657 -11.81 -35.82 -22.93
CA GLU A 657 -11.79 -37.06 -23.74
C GLU A 657 -12.05 -36.78 -25.22
N GLU A 658 -13.08 -35.99 -25.54
CA GLU A 658 -13.38 -35.59 -26.93
C GLU A 658 -12.18 -34.91 -27.60
N ALA A 659 -11.47 -34.02 -26.87
CA ALA A 659 -10.35 -33.27 -27.42
C ALA A 659 -9.10 -34.14 -27.63
N LEU A 660 -8.85 -35.12 -26.76
CA LEU A 660 -7.69 -36.00 -26.88
C LEU A 660 -7.81 -37.00 -28.04
N GLU A 661 -9.03 -37.26 -28.52
CA GLU A 661 -9.33 -38.11 -29.67
C GLU A 661 -9.26 -37.36 -31.01
N GLU A 662 -9.21 -36.03 -31.02
CA GLU A 662 -9.10 -35.26 -32.25
C GLU A 662 -7.73 -35.45 -32.95
N ASP A 663 -7.75 -35.48 -34.29
CA ASP A 663 -6.55 -35.66 -35.11
C ASP A 663 -5.73 -34.39 -35.33
N ASP A 664 -6.26 -33.21 -34.99
CA ASP A 664 -5.53 -31.95 -35.16
C ASP A 664 -4.43 -31.80 -34.07
N PRO A 665 -3.15 -31.67 -34.45
CA PRO A 665 -2.04 -31.56 -33.48
C PRO A 665 -2.15 -30.35 -32.56
N ARG A 666 -2.84 -29.28 -32.98
CA ARG A 666 -3.07 -28.08 -32.16
C ARG A 666 -4.00 -28.35 -30.99
N ILE A 667 -5.07 -29.12 -31.23
CA ILE A 667 -6.02 -29.53 -30.19
C ILE A 667 -5.36 -30.52 -29.23
N ARG A 668 -4.58 -31.47 -29.75
CA ARG A 668 -3.76 -32.35 -28.92
C ARG A 668 -2.77 -31.57 -28.04
N ARG A 669 -2.11 -30.53 -28.56
CA ARG A 669 -1.25 -29.64 -27.78
C ARG A 669 -2.02 -28.97 -26.63
N ALA A 670 -3.20 -28.41 -26.89
CA ALA A 670 -4.03 -27.82 -25.84
C ALA A 670 -4.49 -28.87 -24.81
N GLY A 671 -4.80 -30.08 -25.27
CA GLY A 671 -5.09 -31.22 -24.40
C GLY A 671 -3.91 -31.57 -23.48
N VAL A 672 -2.68 -31.54 -23.98
CA VAL A 672 -1.46 -31.72 -23.17
C VAL A 672 -1.33 -30.65 -22.10
N GLU A 673 -1.64 -29.38 -22.39
CA GLU A 673 -1.66 -28.31 -21.37
C GLU A 673 -2.71 -28.56 -20.28
N ALA A 674 -3.92 -28.97 -20.67
CA ALA A 674 -4.97 -29.34 -19.72
C ALA A 674 -4.55 -30.52 -18.83
N LEU A 675 -3.98 -31.57 -19.42
CA LEU A 675 -3.43 -32.72 -18.69
C LEU A 675 -2.28 -32.31 -17.75
N GLY A 676 -1.42 -31.38 -18.17
CA GLY A 676 -0.39 -30.76 -17.33
C GLY A 676 -0.99 -30.04 -16.13
N GLY A 677 -2.08 -29.28 -16.32
CA GLY A 677 -2.85 -28.67 -15.24
C GLY A 677 -3.50 -29.68 -14.29
N MET A 678 -3.89 -30.86 -14.78
CA MET A 678 -4.46 -31.93 -13.95
C MET A 678 -3.45 -32.56 -13.00
N ILE A 679 -2.19 -32.76 -13.43
CA ILE A 679 -1.13 -33.36 -12.61
C ILE A 679 -0.35 -32.33 -11.77
N GLN A 680 -0.70 -31.05 -11.90
CA GLN A 680 -0.03 -29.97 -11.20
C GLN A 680 -0.36 -30.00 -9.71
N THR A 681 0.67 -29.95 -8.86
CA THR A 681 0.49 -30.03 -7.39
C THR A 681 0.62 -28.67 -6.69
N TYR A 682 1.23 -27.68 -7.35
CA TYR A 682 1.24 -26.28 -6.90
C TYR A 682 0.02 -25.53 -7.46
N LEU A 683 -0.92 -25.17 -6.58
CA LEU A 683 -2.22 -24.66 -6.98
C LEU A 683 -2.37 -23.16 -6.70
N THR A 684 -2.91 -22.42 -7.67
CA THR A 684 -3.18 -20.99 -7.58
C THR A 684 -4.55 -20.67 -8.17
N ARG A 685 -5.24 -19.69 -7.56
CA ARG A 685 -6.56 -19.23 -8.01
C ARG A 685 -6.57 -17.72 -8.22
N SER A 686 -7.08 -17.31 -9.38
CA SER A 686 -7.45 -15.90 -9.65
C SER A 686 -8.72 -15.50 -8.88
N ALA A 687 -8.82 -14.25 -8.40
CA ALA A 687 -9.72 -13.87 -7.31
C ALA A 687 -11.23 -13.78 -7.65
N GLU A 688 -11.65 -13.86 -8.90
CA GLU A 688 -13.03 -13.53 -9.29
C GLU A 688 -13.74 -14.69 -9.99
N PHE A 689 -14.41 -15.53 -9.19
CA PHE A 689 -15.51 -16.38 -9.63
C PHE A 689 -16.77 -15.90 -8.90
N GLU A 690 -17.18 -14.67 -9.17
CA GLU A 690 -18.39 -14.11 -8.55
C GLU A 690 -19.64 -14.68 -9.22
N GLN A 691 -20.64 -14.99 -8.41
CA GLN A 691 -21.99 -15.29 -8.88
C GLN A 691 -22.70 -13.99 -9.24
N THR A 692 -23.68 -14.05 -10.15
CA THR A 692 -24.55 -12.89 -10.39
C THR A 692 -25.30 -12.58 -9.09
N GLY A 693 -25.54 -11.30 -8.79
CA GLY A 693 -26.29 -10.89 -7.59
C GLY A 693 -27.73 -11.40 -7.52
N ALA A 694 -28.18 -12.18 -8.51
CA ALA A 694 -29.49 -12.80 -8.59
C ALA A 694 -29.46 -14.33 -8.40
N GLU A 695 -28.29 -14.99 -8.37
CA GLU A 695 -28.16 -16.45 -8.28
C GLU A 695 -27.91 -16.97 -6.85
N PRO A 696 -28.43 -18.18 -6.50
CA PRO A 696 -28.10 -18.83 -5.24
C PRO A 696 -26.62 -19.23 -5.16
N PHE A 697 -26.03 -19.12 -3.98
CA PHE A 697 -24.64 -19.49 -3.76
C PHE A 697 -24.40 -20.99 -3.92
N ARG A 698 -23.42 -21.36 -4.75
CA ARG A 698 -22.90 -22.73 -4.93
C ARG A 698 -21.37 -22.76 -4.78
N PRO A 699 -20.81 -23.67 -3.95
CA PRO A 699 -19.37 -23.79 -3.73
C PRO A 699 -18.64 -24.44 -4.92
N GLU A 700 -17.34 -24.21 -5.03
CA GLU A 700 -16.44 -24.89 -5.98
C GLU A 700 -16.30 -26.39 -5.66
N TRP A 701 -15.99 -27.20 -6.67
CA TRP A 701 -15.71 -28.63 -6.48
C TRP A 701 -14.34 -28.87 -5.82
N ARG A 702 -14.28 -29.88 -4.96
CA ARG A 702 -13.06 -30.41 -4.34
C ARG A 702 -13.11 -31.94 -4.31
N PRO A 703 -11.97 -32.65 -4.49
CA PRO A 703 -11.94 -34.10 -4.44
C PRO A 703 -12.37 -34.59 -3.04
N PRO A 704 -13.26 -35.60 -2.96
CA PRO A 704 -13.78 -36.06 -1.68
C PRO A 704 -12.73 -36.83 -0.85
N ASP A 705 -11.74 -37.45 -1.49
CA ASP A 705 -10.67 -38.22 -0.85
C ASP A 705 -9.40 -38.29 -1.71
N GLN A 706 -8.32 -38.83 -1.12
CA GLN A 706 -7.03 -39.01 -1.80
C GLN A 706 -7.10 -40.05 -2.93
N SER A 707 -8.00 -41.03 -2.86
CA SER A 707 -8.11 -42.05 -3.91
C SER A 707 -8.63 -41.46 -5.22
N THR A 708 -9.59 -40.53 -5.11
CA THR A 708 -10.13 -39.77 -6.24
C THR A 708 -9.06 -38.87 -6.85
N MET A 709 -8.24 -38.22 -6.02
CA MET A 709 -7.09 -37.43 -6.46
C MET A 709 -6.06 -38.28 -7.21
N TYR A 710 -5.63 -39.43 -6.67
CA TYR A 710 -4.68 -40.30 -7.38
C TYR A 710 -5.27 -40.89 -8.66
N ALA A 711 -6.56 -41.21 -8.70
CA ALA A 711 -7.24 -41.66 -9.91
C ALA A 711 -7.30 -40.56 -10.98
N TYR A 712 -7.39 -39.29 -10.57
CA TYR A 712 -7.33 -38.12 -11.46
C TYR A 712 -5.94 -37.99 -12.09
N PHE A 713 -4.88 -38.08 -11.28
CA PHE A 713 -3.49 -37.99 -11.74
C PHE A 713 -3.09 -39.18 -12.62
N ASN A 714 -3.42 -40.41 -12.23
CA ASN A 714 -3.09 -41.61 -13.01
C ASN A 714 -3.71 -41.54 -14.41
N TRP A 715 -4.99 -41.16 -14.50
CA TRP A 715 -5.66 -41.00 -15.78
C TRP A 715 -4.93 -39.97 -16.66
N ALA A 716 -4.51 -38.84 -16.11
CA ALA A 716 -3.78 -37.84 -16.86
C ALA A 716 -2.38 -38.31 -17.30
N LEU A 717 -1.62 -38.99 -16.43
CA LEU A 717 -0.30 -39.55 -16.73
C LEU A 717 -0.36 -40.62 -17.84
N GLU A 718 -1.38 -41.48 -17.82
CA GLU A 718 -1.59 -42.49 -18.85
C GLU A 718 -1.86 -41.85 -20.22
N ARG A 719 -2.71 -40.81 -20.27
CA ARG A 719 -2.97 -40.05 -21.51
C ARG A 719 -1.74 -39.32 -22.01
N LEU A 720 -0.97 -38.67 -21.13
CA LEU A 720 0.30 -38.04 -21.49
C LEU A 720 1.29 -39.04 -22.09
N ARG A 721 1.39 -40.25 -21.52
CA ARG A 721 2.22 -41.35 -22.08
C ARG A 721 1.74 -41.77 -23.46
N GLU A 722 0.44 -41.99 -23.65
CA GLU A 722 -0.13 -42.37 -24.94
C GLU A 722 0.16 -41.33 -26.04
N ILE A 723 0.07 -40.04 -25.70
CA ILE A 723 0.34 -38.95 -26.64
C ILE A 723 1.84 -38.86 -26.94
N TRP A 724 2.70 -39.00 -25.92
CA TRP A 724 4.16 -38.99 -26.08
C TRP A 724 4.65 -40.04 -27.10
N GLY A 725 4.03 -41.24 -27.07
CA GLY A 725 4.33 -42.31 -28.02
C GLY A 725 3.87 -42.04 -29.46
N LYS A 726 2.81 -41.25 -29.64
CA LYS A 726 2.16 -41.00 -30.95
C LYS A 726 2.57 -39.69 -31.63
N ALA A 727 2.96 -38.66 -30.85
CA ALA A 727 3.19 -37.30 -31.32
C ALA A 727 4.60 -36.79 -30.93
N PRO A 728 5.64 -37.10 -31.72
CA PRO A 728 7.02 -36.68 -31.45
C PRO A 728 7.20 -35.18 -31.22
N GLU A 729 6.41 -34.36 -31.89
CA GLU A 729 6.42 -32.90 -31.81
C GLU A 729 5.96 -32.36 -30.45
N LEU A 730 5.19 -33.14 -29.67
CA LEU A 730 4.70 -32.74 -28.34
C LEU A 730 5.56 -33.28 -27.19
N ARG A 731 6.56 -34.12 -27.48
CA ARG A 731 7.36 -34.81 -26.45
C ARG A 731 8.01 -33.87 -25.46
N ALA A 732 8.65 -32.80 -25.95
CA ALA A 732 9.33 -31.83 -25.09
C ALA A 732 8.37 -31.16 -24.08
N ALA A 733 7.17 -30.77 -24.52
CA ALA A 733 6.16 -30.15 -23.65
C ALA A 733 5.61 -31.16 -22.62
N ILE A 734 5.33 -32.39 -23.04
CA ILE A 734 4.87 -33.47 -22.14
C ILE A 734 5.95 -33.77 -21.10
N GLU A 735 7.20 -33.92 -21.53
CA GLU A 735 8.34 -34.16 -20.67
C GLU A 735 8.56 -33.01 -19.67
N GLU A 736 8.29 -31.78 -20.08
CA GLU A 736 8.33 -30.61 -19.21
C GLU A 736 7.22 -30.66 -18.13
N HIS A 737 5.97 -30.91 -18.51
CA HIS A 737 4.85 -31.00 -17.56
C HIS A 737 5.04 -32.14 -16.55
N VAL A 738 5.43 -33.33 -17.01
CA VAL A 738 5.64 -34.48 -16.13
C VAL A 738 6.82 -34.24 -15.19
N ALA A 739 7.96 -33.78 -15.70
CA ALA A 739 9.15 -33.57 -14.87
C ALA A 739 9.00 -32.41 -13.87
N GLY A 740 8.18 -31.40 -14.21
CA GLY A 740 7.96 -30.20 -13.40
C GLY A 740 7.37 -30.49 -12.02
N ASP A 741 6.44 -31.44 -11.93
CA ASP A 741 5.81 -31.86 -10.67
C ASP A 741 6.23 -33.27 -10.22
N LEU A 742 7.15 -33.92 -10.94
CA LEU A 742 7.53 -35.33 -10.73
C LEU A 742 7.91 -35.64 -9.27
N ARG A 743 8.65 -34.76 -8.60
CA ARG A 743 9.02 -34.93 -7.18
C ARG A 743 7.80 -35.13 -6.29
N ASN A 744 6.74 -34.37 -6.52
CA ASN A 744 5.48 -34.42 -5.75
C ASN A 744 4.57 -35.57 -6.18
N LEU A 745 4.69 -36.02 -7.44
CA LEU A 745 3.94 -37.15 -7.99
C LEU A 745 4.55 -38.51 -7.59
N LEU A 746 5.77 -38.57 -7.06
CA LEU A 746 6.40 -39.81 -6.59
C LEU A 746 5.71 -40.37 -5.34
N ALA A 747 4.61 -41.10 -5.57
CA ALA A 747 3.85 -41.86 -4.58
C ALA A 747 3.72 -43.34 -5.00
N PRO A 748 3.55 -44.29 -4.06
CA PRO A 748 3.38 -45.71 -4.37
C PRO A 748 2.28 -46.00 -5.41
N GLU A 749 1.17 -45.26 -5.35
CA GLU A 749 -0.01 -45.39 -6.21
C GLU A 749 0.19 -44.90 -7.65
N LEU A 750 1.14 -43.97 -7.86
CA LEU A 750 1.44 -43.38 -9.17
C LEU A 750 2.73 -43.95 -9.79
N LEU A 751 3.61 -44.55 -8.98
CA LEU A 751 4.92 -45.04 -9.43
C LEU A 751 4.86 -45.97 -10.64
N PRO A 752 3.91 -46.91 -10.80
CA PRO A 752 3.84 -47.74 -12.00
C PRO A 752 3.63 -46.94 -13.29
N ALA A 753 2.78 -45.92 -13.26
CA ALA A 753 2.54 -45.04 -14.42
C ALA A 753 3.78 -44.19 -14.73
N ILE A 754 4.41 -43.64 -13.68
CA ILE A 754 5.63 -42.84 -13.77
C ILE A 754 6.82 -43.66 -14.30
N ASP A 755 7.08 -44.84 -13.74
CA ASP A 755 8.20 -45.72 -14.16
C ASP A 755 8.06 -46.10 -15.63
N ALA A 756 6.84 -46.44 -16.08
CA ALA A 756 6.57 -46.73 -17.48
C ALA A 756 6.85 -45.52 -18.37
N PHE A 757 6.35 -44.32 -18.02
CA PHE A 757 6.58 -43.10 -18.79
C PHE A 757 8.07 -42.76 -18.90
N VAL A 758 8.77 -42.69 -17.76
CA VAL A 758 10.19 -42.31 -17.72
C VAL A 758 11.07 -43.29 -18.51
N ARG A 759 10.81 -44.60 -18.41
CA ARG A 759 11.57 -45.59 -19.18
C ARG A 759 11.33 -45.48 -20.68
N GLU A 760 10.12 -45.11 -21.10
CA GLU A 760 9.80 -44.88 -22.50
C GLU A 760 10.58 -43.68 -23.06
N VAL A 761 10.64 -42.57 -22.31
CA VAL A 761 11.45 -41.39 -22.66
C VAL A 761 12.93 -41.74 -22.78
N VAL A 762 13.49 -42.43 -21.79
CA VAL A 762 14.89 -42.87 -21.79
C VAL A 762 15.19 -43.80 -22.97
N ALA A 763 14.27 -44.71 -23.31
CA ALA A 763 14.46 -45.60 -24.46
C ALA A 763 14.47 -44.83 -25.81
N GLY A 764 13.76 -43.70 -25.89
CA GLY A 764 13.71 -42.86 -27.08
C GLY A 764 14.87 -41.86 -27.23
N ALA A 765 15.30 -41.23 -26.12
CA ALA A 765 16.28 -40.13 -26.12
C ALA A 765 17.64 -40.48 -25.50
N GLY A 766 17.78 -41.66 -24.90
CA GLY A 766 18.99 -42.13 -24.21
C GLY A 766 19.19 -41.55 -22.80
N HIS A 767 18.45 -40.49 -22.45
CA HIS A 767 18.48 -39.82 -21.14
C HIS A 767 17.17 -39.04 -20.90
N TYR A 768 16.99 -38.54 -19.68
CA TYR A 768 15.91 -37.59 -19.35
C TYR A 768 16.38 -36.62 -18.27
N PHE A 769 17.00 -35.51 -18.67
CA PHE A 769 17.71 -34.61 -17.75
C PHE A 769 16.82 -34.03 -16.65
N ARG A 770 15.61 -33.56 -17.00
CA ARG A 770 14.68 -32.97 -16.00
C ARG A 770 14.15 -34.01 -15.02
N ALA A 771 13.83 -35.23 -15.48
CA ALA A 771 13.46 -36.31 -14.57
C ALA A 771 14.63 -36.74 -13.68
N THR A 772 15.86 -36.76 -14.21
CA THR A 772 17.08 -37.01 -13.41
C THR A 772 17.16 -36.04 -12.24
N LYS A 773 16.97 -34.73 -12.51
CA LYS A 773 16.92 -33.71 -11.45
C LYS A 773 15.80 -33.99 -10.46
N SER A 774 14.55 -34.08 -10.91
CA SER A 774 13.38 -34.18 -10.00
C SER A 774 13.38 -35.46 -9.16
N ILE A 775 13.83 -36.60 -9.72
CA ILE A 775 13.99 -37.85 -8.96
C ILE A 775 15.18 -37.73 -7.99
N GLY A 776 16.27 -37.08 -8.41
CA GLY A 776 17.42 -36.79 -7.55
C GLY A 776 17.04 -35.91 -6.35
N ASP A 777 16.23 -34.87 -6.57
CA ASP A 777 15.69 -34.00 -5.52
C ASP A 777 14.84 -34.82 -4.54
N TRP A 778 13.99 -35.73 -5.03
CA TRP A 778 13.23 -36.64 -4.16
C TRP A 778 14.15 -37.55 -3.33
N LEU A 779 15.20 -38.12 -3.93
CA LEU A 779 16.16 -38.97 -3.23
C LEU A 779 16.90 -38.19 -2.13
N TYR A 780 17.28 -36.95 -2.42
CA TYR A 780 18.03 -36.10 -1.52
C TYR A 780 17.16 -35.56 -0.37
N PHE A 781 15.97 -35.03 -0.68
CA PHE A 781 15.11 -34.36 0.30
C PHE A 781 14.04 -35.27 0.93
N ASP A 782 13.40 -36.15 0.17
CA ASP A 782 12.14 -36.82 0.57
C ASP A 782 12.31 -38.31 0.90
N SER A 783 13.39 -38.96 0.46
CA SER A 783 13.62 -40.38 0.71
C SER A 783 13.66 -40.71 2.21
N THR A 784 13.37 -41.94 2.62
CA THR A 784 13.50 -42.32 4.05
C THR A 784 14.95 -42.64 4.41
N GLU A 785 15.37 -42.37 5.65
CA GLU A 785 16.73 -42.67 6.15
C GLU A 785 17.13 -44.14 5.95
N LYS A 786 16.18 -45.07 6.15
CA LYS A 786 16.34 -46.47 5.81
C LYS A 786 15.69 -46.75 4.44
N PRO A 787 16.42 -47.33 3.47
CA PRO A 787 15.85 -47.64 2.16
C PRO A 787 14.64 -48.59 2.25
N THR A 788 13.49 -48.14 1.74
CA THR A 788 12.27 -48.94 1.64
C THR A 788 12.23 -49.69 0.30
N LYS A 789 11.19 -50.50 0.08
CA LYS A 789 10.93 -51.05 -1.27
C LYS A 789 10.66 -49.92 -2.28
N PHE A 790 9.96 -48.89 -1.84
CA PHE A 790 9.62 -47.72 -2.65
C PHE A 790 10.86 -46.89 -3.00
N SER A 791 11.67 -46.47 -2.02
CA SER A 791 12.85 -45.65 -2.30
C SER A 791 13.91 -46.37 -3.15
N ARG A 792 14.03 -47.70 -3.01
CA ARG A 792 14.88 -48.49 -3.93
C ARG A 792 14.36 -48.52 -5.37
N ALA A 793 13.04 -48.57 -5.55
CA ALA A 793 12.45 -48.49 -6.88
C ALA A 793 12.66 -47.09 -7.50
N VAL A 794 12.50 -46.03 -6.71
CA VAL A 794 12.80 -44.65 -7.14
C VAL A 794 14.28 -44.49 -7.49
N ARG A 795 15.20 -45.07 -6.71
CA ARG A 795 16.63 -45.05 -7.04
C ARG A 795 16.94 -45.77 -8.35
N ALA A 796 16.37 -46.96 -8.56
CA ALA A 796 16.52 -47.69 -9.81
C ALA A 796 15.97 -46.90 -11.02
N LEU A 797 14.97 -46.04 -10.80
CA LEU A 797 14.46 -45.13 -11.82
C LEU A 797 15.43 -43.98 -12.10
N TYR A 798 16.04 -43.38 -11.07
CA TYR A 798 17.09 -42.36 -11.23
C TYR A 798 18.29 -42.89 -12.04
N ASP A 799 18.78 -44.08 -11.70
CA ASP A 799 19.93 -44.66 -12.40
C ASP A 799 19.63 -44.92 -13.89
N ALA A 800 18.36 -45.16 -14.23
CA ALA A 800 17.93 -45.34 -15.61
C ALA A 800 17.95 -44.04 -16.43
N THR A 801 17.87 -42.85 -15.81
CA THR A 801 17.78 -41.57 -16.54
C THR A 801 19.13 -40.94 -16.88
N LEU A 802 20.25 -41.46 -16.33
CA LEU A 802 21.59 -40.90 -16.48
C LEU A 802 22.20 -41.12 -17.89
N PRO A 803 22.83 -40.09 -18.49
CA PRO A 803 23.50 -40.20 -19.79
C PRO A 803 24.83 -40.98 -19.72
N ARG A 804 25.20 -41.64 -20.82
CA ARG A 804 26.45 -42.40 -20.95
C ARG A 804 27.53 -41.70 -21.80
N ASP A 805 27.14 -40.80 -22.69
CA ASP A 805 28.05 -40.03 -23.55
C ASP A 805 28.74 -38.89 -22.76
N PRO A 806 30.06 -38.67 -22.90
CA PRO A 806 30.77 -37.61 -22.17
C PRO A 806 30.26 -36.19 -22.43
N VAL A 807 29.78 -35.89 -23.66
CA VAL A 807 29.22 -34.58 -24.00
C VAL A 807 27.86 -34.41 -23.33
N ASP A 808 27.01 -35.43 -23.35
CA ASP A 808 25.71 -35.41 -22.65
C ASP A 808 25.87 -35.34 -21.11
N GLN A 809 26.93 -35.93 -20.56
CA GLN A 809 27.28 -35.77 -19.15
C GLN A 809 27.70 -34.34 -18.83
N ALA A 810 28.53 -33.71 -19.68
CA ALA A 810 28.88 -32.31 -19.53
C ALA A 810 27.63 -31.41 -19.63
N LEU A 811 26.72 -31.70 -20.56
CA LEU A 811 25.45 -30.97 -20.72
C LEU A 811 24.54 -31.13 -19.51
N LEU A 812 24.34 -32.34 -18.97
CA LEU A 812 23.56 -32.56 -17.75
C LEU A 812 24.07 -31.67 -16.60
N HIS A 813 25.38 -31.66 -16.39
CA HIS A 813 26.01 -30.91 -15.30
C HIS A 813 26.15 -29.40 -15.53
N SER A 814 25.92 -28.91 -16.75
CA SER A 814 25.89 -27.47 -17.07
C SER A 814 24.49 -26.92 -17.33
N ARG A 815 23.47 -27.78 -17.53
CA ARG A 815 22.10 -27.37 -17.85
C ARG A 815 21.39 -26.71 -16.68
N PHE A 816 21.61 -27.22 -15.47
CA PHE A 816 20.98 -26.72 -14.24
C PHE A 816 21.90 -25.79 -13.44
N TRP A 817 21.39 -25.15 -12.39
CA TRP A 817 22.24 -24.35 -11.49
C TRP A 817 23.22 -25.25 -10.71
N MET A 818 24.32 -24.70 -10.19
CA MET A 818 25.38 -25.51 -9.58
C MET A 818 24.87 -26.35 -8.40
N SER A 819 23.88 -25.83 -7.67
CA SER A 819 23.23 -26.49 -6.53
C SER A 819 22.07 -27.42 -6.90
N ASP A 820 21.65 -27.51 -8.16
CA ASP A 820 20.42 -28.22 -8.54
C ASP A 820 20.59 -29.75 -8.69
N LEU A 821 21.83 -30.23 -8.84
CA LEU A 821 22.12 -31.66 -8.99
C LEU A 821 22.83 -32.20 -7.75
N HIS A 822 22.03 -32.67 -6.80
CA HIS A 822 22.50 -33.27 -5.57
C HIS A 822 23.10 -34.66 -5.76
N ASP A 823 23.88 -35.09 -4.76
CA ASP A 823 24.35 -36.48 -4.67
C ASP A 823 23.17 -37.39 -4.28
N PRO A 824 22.71 -38.28 -5.17
CA PRO A 824 21.54 -39.12 -4.94
C PRO A 824 21.76 -40.22 -3.88
N ASP A 825 23.01 -40.40 -3.43
CA ASP A 825 23.37 -41.32 -2.34
C ASP A 825 23.48 -40.62 -0.98
N LYS A 826 23.36 -39.29 -0.96
CA LYS A 826 23.32 -38.49 0.27
C LYS A 826 21.89 -38.03 0.51
N ARG A 827 21.53 -37.86 1.79
CA ARG A 827 20.29 -37.19 2.20
C ARG A 827 20.59 -35.80 2.72
N TYR A 828 19.64 -34.90 2.52
CA TYR A 828 19.64 -33.59 3.13
C TYR A 828 19.67 -33.72 4.66
N ALA A 829 20.63 -33.04 5.29
CA ALA A 829 20.71 -32.88 6.74
C ALA A 829 20.93 -31.39 7.04
N GLN A 830 20.16 -30.85 7.98
CA GLN A 830 20.08 -29.41 8.28
C GLN A 830 21.42 -28.82 8.75
N ASP A 831 22.32 -29.64 9.29
CA ASP A 831 23.62 -29.25 9.87
C ASP A 831 24.85 -29.62 9.01
N GLN A 832 24.67 -29.96 7.72
CA GLN A 832 25.82 -30.27 6.85
C GLN A 832 26.58 -28.99 6.47
N GLU A 833 27.78 -28.79 7.03
CA GLU A 833 28.75 -27.81 6.52
C GLU A 833 29.10 -28.16 5.07
N ARG A 834 28.56 -27.36 4.14
CA ARG A 834 28.77 -27.43 2.67
C ARG A 834 28.09 -28.64 2.01
N PRO A 835 26.81 -28.55 1.62
CA PRO A 835 26.27 -29.43 0.59
C PRO A 835 27.13 -29.30 -0.67
N ASP A 836 27.18 -30.36 -1.46
CA ASP A 836 28.15 -30.66 -2.53
C ASP A 836 28.12 -29.68 -3.74
N TYR A 837 28.30 -28.38 -3.51
CA TYR A 837 28.05 -27.26 -4.42
C TYR A 837 28.88 -27.31 -5.70
N ASP A 838 30.15 -27.70 -5.58
CA ASP A 838 31.07 -27.77 -6.72
C ASP A 838 31.02 -29.12 -7.46
N ARG A 839 30.09 -30.04 -7.12
CA ARG A 839 30.06 -31.39 -7.70
C ARG A 839 29.98 -31.36 -9.21
N SER A 840 29.00 -30.63 -9.76
CA SER A 840 28.82 -30.51 -11.21
C SER A 840 30.04 -29.88 -11.87
N ALA A 841 30.61 -28.84 -11.27
CA ALA A 841 31.84 -28.21 -11.76
C ALA A 841 33.04 -29.17 -11.79
N ARG A 842 33.21 -30.00 -10.75
CA ARG A 842 34.28 -31.02 -10.70
C ARG A 842 34.08 -32.10 -11.76
N ILE A 843 32.86 -32.60 -11.95
CA ILE A 843 32.56 -33.62 -12.98
C ILE A 843 32.88 -33.07 -14.36
N VAL A 844 32.38 -31.88 -14.67
CA VAL A 844 32.65 -31.19 -15.95
C VAL A 844 34.15 -30.95 -16.17
N ALA A 845 34.89 -30.52 -15.14
CA ALA A 845 36.33 -30.33 -15.23
C ALA A 845 37.10 -31.63 -15.49
N THR A 846 36.62 -32.78 -14.98
CA THR A 846 37.25 -34.09 -15.29
C THR A 846 36.98 -34.56 -16.72
N LEU A 847 35.88 -34.14 -17.33
CA LEU A 847 35.51 -34.50 -18.72
C LEU A 847 36.22 -33.61 -19.75
N ALA A 848 36.47 -32.34 -19.41
CA ALA A 848 36.98 -31.33 -20.34
C ALA A 848 38.30 -31.69 -21.08
N PRO A 849 39.33 -32.30 -20.45
CA PRO A 849 40.56 -32.67 -21.17
C PRO A 849 40.32 -33.75 -22.24
N GLY A 850 39.45 -34.73 -21.96
CA GLY A 850 39.09 -35.78 -22.91
C GLY A 850 38.29 -35.24 -24.08
N ILE A 851 37.31 -34.35 -23.79
CA ILE A 851 36.52 -33.68 -24.81
C ILE A 851 37.39 -32.74 -25.66
N ALA A 852 38.32 -31.98 -25.06
CA ALA A 852 39.20 -31.07 -25.81
C ALA A 852 40.18 -31.80 -26.74
N GLY A 853 40.61 -33.01 -26.37
CA GLY A 853 41.55 -33.84 -27.11
C GLY A 853 40.95 -34.66 -28.25
N ASP A 854 39.63 -34.82 -28.29
CA ASP A 854 38.88 -35.51 -29.35
C ASP A 854 38.17 -34.47 -30.24
N ASP A 855 38.48 -34.46 -31.54
CA ASP A 855 37.96 -33.45 -32.46
C ASP A 855 36.42 -33.50 -32.58
N ASP A 856 35.81 -34.69 -32.66
CA ASP A 856 34.35 -34.84 -32.79
C ASP A 856 33.64 -34.37 -31.52
N GLN A 857 34.12 -34.80 -30.35
CA GLN A 857 33.55 -34.39 -29.07
C GLN A 857 33.72 -32.89 -28.82
N ARG A 858 34.88 -32.32 -29.19
CA ARG A 858 35.15 -30.88 -29.05
C ARG A 858 34.20 -30.04 -29.89
N PHE A 859 34.02 -30.38 -31.17
CA PHE A 859 33.10 -29.65 -32.05
C PHE A 859 31.65 -29.77 -31.57
N ARG A 860 31.19 -30.99 -31.28
CA ARG A 860 29.83 -31.22 -30.74
C ARG A 860 29.59 -30.48 -29.42
N ALA A 861 30.57 -30.46 -28.53
CA ALA A 861 30.44 -29.77 -27.24
C ALA A 861 30.42 -28.25 -27.41
N ILE A 862 31.29 -27.68 -28.25
CA ILE A 862 31.29 -26.22 -28.52
C ILE A 862 29.98 -25.82 -29.19
N GLU A 863 29.51 -26.57 -30.18
CA GLU A 863 28.25 -26.29 -30.87
C GLU A 863 27.06 -26.39 -29.91
N ALA A 864 26.96 -27.45 -29.10
CA ALA A 864 25.87 -27.61 -28.13
C ALA A 864 25.87 -26.50 -27.06
N PHE A 865 27.03 -26.13 -26.51
CA PHE A 865 27.12 -25.10 -25.48
C PHE A 865 26.96 -23.68 -26.03
N ALA A 866 27.28 -23.44 -27.31
CA ALA A 866 27.08 -22.16 -27.98
C ALA A 866 25.66 -21.95 -28.51
N THR A 867 24.81 -22.99 -28.52
CA THR A 867 23.46 -22.94 -29.11
C THR A 867 22.33 -23.24 -28.13
N GLN A 868 22.62 -23.88 -26.98
CA GLN A 868 21.60 -24.29 -26.00
C GLN A 868 21.60 -23.43 -24.75
N LYS A 869 20.41 -23.28 -24.14
CA LYS A 869 20.26 -22.60 -22.85
C LYS A 869 20.83 -23.44 -21.71
N LEU A 870 21.92 -22.96 -21.12
CA LEU A 870 22.61 -23.58 -19.99
C LEU A 870 22.73 -22.61 -18.82
N ASN A 871 22.40 -23.05 -17.60
CA ASN A 871 22.50 -22.21 -16.41
C ASN A 871 23.95 -22.09 -15.89
N THR A 872 24.79 -23.12 -16.08
CA THR A 872 26.17 -23.15 -15.56
C THR A 872 27.22 -23.62 -16.59
N PRO A 873 27.35 -22.96 -17.75
CA PRO A 873 28.35 -23.32 -18.76
C PRO A 873 29.79 -22.94 -18.35
N GLY A 874 29.96 -22.06 -17.36
CA GLY A 874 31.24 -21.43 -17.03
C GLY A 874 32.37 -22.39 -16.63
N PRO A 875 32.15 -23.33 -15.68
CA PRO A 875 33.18 -24.30 -15.30
C PRO A 875 33.69 -25.13 -16.48
N PHE A 876 32.80 -25.50 -17.42
CA PHE A 876 33.19 -26.19 -18.65
C PHE A 876 34.03 -25.29 -19.54
N ALA A 877 33.57 -24.06 -19.81
CA ALA A 877 34.26 -23.11 -20.67
C ALA A 877 35.69 -22.81 -20.19
N VAL A 878 35.88 -22.62 -18.87
CA VAL A 878 37.20 -22.40 -18.27
C VAL A 878 38.09 -23.63 -18.41
N ALA A 879 37.59 -24.82 -18.03
CA ALA A 879 38.37 -26.05 -18.12
C ALA A 879 38.72 -26.41 -19.58
N LEU A 880 37.77 -26.21 -20.49
CA LEU A 880 37.99 -26.40 -21.93
C LEU A 880 39.07 -25.44 -22.43
N ALA A 881 38.98 -24.15 -22.07
CA ALA A 881 39.92 -23.11 -22.49
C ALA A 881 41.38 -23.43 -22.15
N ASP A 882 41.67 -24.10 -21.04
CA ASP A 882 43.03 -24.49 -20.64
C ASP A 882 43.59 -25.62 -21.51
N HIS A 883 42.73 -26.48 -22.05
CA HIS A 883 43.10 -27.67 -22.82
C HIS A 883 42.93 -27.50 -24.33
N LEU A 884 42.40 -26.36 -24.80
CA LEU A 884 42.25 -26.09 -26.23
C LEU A 884 43.60 -26.06 -26.97
N PRO A 885 43.78 -26.85 -28.05
CA PRO A 885 45.00 -26.86 -28.85
C PRO A 885 45.15 -25.58 -29.70
N ASP A 886 44.04 -25.07 -30.25
CA ASP A 886 43.97 -23.79 -30.97
C ASP A 886 42.87 -22.89 -30.38
N PRO A 887 43.22 -21.98 -29.46
CA PRO A 887 42.28 -21.06 -28.82
C PRO A 887 41.51 -20.14 -29.77
N VAL A 888 42.17 -19.66 -30.84
CA VAL A 888 41.56 -18.66 -31.73
C VAL A 888 40.55 -19.33 -32.65
N SER A 889 40.91 -20.49 -33.22
CA SER A 889 39.99 -21.26 -34.07
C SER A 889 38.78 -21.80 -33.30
N ALA A 890 38.99 -22.27 -32.07
CA ALA A 890 37.89 -22.75 -31.22
C ALA A 890 36.92 -21.63 -30.82
N PHE A 891 37.42 -20.43 -30.52
CA PHE A 891 36.57 -19.27 -30.23
C PHE A 891 35.82 -18.79 -31.47
N GLU A 892 36.46 -18.77 -32.64
CA GLU A 892 35.81 -18.45 -33.92
C GLU A 892 34.66 -19.42 -34.21
N HIS A 893 34.85 -20.72 -33.94
CA HIS A 893 33.79 -21.72 -34.09
C HIS A 893 32.62 -21.48 -33.11
N ALA A 894 32.91 -21.15 -31.85
CA ALA A 894 31.88 -20.85 -30.86
C ALA A 894 31.05 -19.61 -31.23
N VAL A 895 31.69 -18.54 -31.72
CA VAL A 895 30.99 -17.34 -32.20
C VAL A 895 30.12 -17.65 -33.43
N ARG A 896 30.65 -18.42 -34.39
CA ARG A 896 29.87 -18.84 -35.57
C ARG A 896 28.66 -19.68 -35.20
N ALA A 897 28.81 -20.62 -34.26
CA ALA A 897 27.70 -21.45 -33.79
C ALA A 897 26.63 -20.61 -33.08
N LEU A 898 27.04 -19.64 -32.26
CA LEU A 898 26.14 -18.69 -31.61
C LEU A 898 25.37 -17.85 -32.63
N ASP A 899 26.06 -17.24 -33.59
CA ASP A 899 25.40 -16.44 -34.63
C ASP A 899 24.47 -17.29 -35.52
N ALA A 900 24.88 -18.51 -35.87
CA ALA A 900 24.06 -19.43 -36.65
C ALA A 900 22.80 -19.91 -35.91
N SER A 901 22.81 -19.93 -34.57
CA SER A 901 21.64 -20.28 -33.76
C SER A 901 20.49 -19.26 -33.89
N GLY A 902 20.81 -18.02 -34.25
CA GLY A 902 19.88 -16.91 -34.30
C GLY A 902 19.29 -16.50 -32.94
N ASN A 903 19.78 -17.07 -31.82
CA ASN A 903 19.28 -16.82 -30.48
C ASN A 903 20.42 -16.58 -29.47
N HIS A 904 20.08 -16.06 -28.28
CA HIS A 904 21.06 -15.67 -27.26
C HIS A 904 21.40 -16.80 -26.26
N GLU A 905 20.96 -18.04 -26.48
CA GLU A 905 21.00 -19.08 -25.45
C GLU A 905 22.42 -19.48 -25.02
N GLY A 906 23.38 -19.51 -25.97
CA GLY A 906 24.77 -19.87 -25.70
C GLY A 906 25.72 -18.72 -25.38
N VAL A 907 25.22 -17.47 -25.28
CA VAL A 907 26.06 -16.27 -25.07
C VAL A 907 26.95 -16.39 -23.83
N ASN A 908 26.42 -16.96 -22.74
CA ASN A 908 27.17 -17.11 -21.48
C ASN A 908 28.39 -18.04 -21.63
N PHE A 909 28.28 -19.10 -22.45
CA PHE A 909 29.39 -19.98 -22.75
C PHE A 909 30.46 -19.24 -23.55
N VAL A 910 30.07 -18.55 -24.63
CA VAL A 910 30.98 -17.79 -25.50
C VAL A 910 31.69 -16.68 -24.72
N GLY A 911 30.97 -15.92 -23.89
CA GLY A 911 31.56 -14.87 -23.05
C GLY A 911 32.54 -15.42 -21.99
N THR A 912 32.20 -16.54 -21.35
CA THR A 912 33.12 -17.17 -20.39
C THR A 912 34.37 -17.73 -21.07
N LEU A 913 34.22 -18.29 -22.28
CA LEU A 913 35.34 -18.74 -23.09
C LEU A 913 36.24 -17.56 -23.49
N LEU A 914 35.67 -16.43 -23.93
CA LEU A 914 36.44 -15.20 -24.22
C LEU A 914 37.23 -14.74 -22.98
N SER A 915 36.61 -14.75 -21.80
CA SER A 915 37.26 -14.35 -20.55
C SER A 915 38.43 -15.27 -20.17
N ALA A 916 38.23 -16.59 -20.28
CA ALA A 916 39.28 -17.57 -20.01
C ALA A 916 40.45 -17.44 -20.99
N LEU A 917 40.16 -17.14 -22.26
CA LEU A 917 41.17 -16.93 -23.29
C LEU A 917 41.90 -15.59 -23.17
N ASP A 918 41.23 -14.50 -22.80
CA ASP A 918 41.87 -13.20 -22.48
C ASP A 918 42.93 -13.39 -21.38
N LYS A 919 42.60 -14.17 -20.35
CA LYS A 919 43.53 -14.54 -19.28
C LYS A 919 44.68 -15.42 -19.78
N ARG A 920 44.39 -16.50 -20.53
CA ARG A 920 45.40 -17.44 -21.05
C ARG A 920 46.38 -16.77 -22.03
N LEU A 921 45.92 -15.76 -22.77
CA LEU A 921 46.67 -15.09 -23.84
C LEU A 921 47.20 -13.70 -23.43
N THR A 922 47.36 -13.43 -22.13
CA THR A 922 47.84 -12.12 -21.61
C THR A 922 49.16 -11.68 -22.26
N GLU A 923 50.07 -12.62 -22.55
CA GLU A 923 51.37 -12.37 -23.19
C GLU A 923 51.30 -12.33 -24.75
N ARG A 924 50.09 -12.42 -25.33
CA ARG A 924 49.82 -12.40 -26.78
C ARG A 924 48.74 -11.37 -27.12
N PRO A 925 49.03 -10.06 -27.00
CA PRO A 925 48.04 -8.99 -27.14
C PRO A 925 47.39 -8.94 -28.53
N ASP A 926 48.07 -9.40 -29.58
CA ASP A 926 47.50 -9.43 -30.93
C ASP A 926 46.46 -10.55 -31.12
N ASP A 927 46.61 -11.68 -30.42
CA ASP A 927 45.58 -12.72 -30.42
C ASP A 927 44.37 -12.28 -29.59
N VAL A 928 44.58 -11.62 -28.45
CA VAL A 928 43.49 -11.00 -27.67
C VAL A 928 42.73 -9.96 -28.51
N LYS A 929 43.43 -9.12 -29.28
CA LYS A 929 42.79 -8.17 -30.20
C LYS A 929 41.93 -8.87 -31.26
N LYS A 930 42.38 -10.02 -31.80
CA LYS A 930 41.57 -10.80 -32.76
C LYS A 930 40.30 -11.33 -32.09
N LEU A 931 40.41 -11.89 -30.88
CA LEU A 931 39.24 -12.39 -30.12
C LEU A 931 38.22 -11.27 -29.85
N VAL A 932 38.69 -10.10 -29.40
CA VAL A 932 37.82 -8.92 -29.18
C VAL A 932 37.21 -8.44 -30.51
N GLY A 933 37.98 -8.48 -31.60
CA GLY A 933 37.49 -8.14 -32.94
C GLY A 933 36.37 -9.08 -33.40
N MET A 934 36.53 -10.39 -33.19
CA MET A 934 35.50 -11.40 -33.49
C MET A 934 34.24 -11.18 -32.64
N ALA A 935 34.41 -10.94 -31.35
CA ALA A 935 33.30 -10.65 -30.43
C ALA A 935 32.51 -9.39 -30.82
N ARG A 936 33.20 -8.34 -31.27
CA ARG A 936 32.56 -7.09 -31.76
C ARG A 936 31.89 -7.25 -33.13
N ALA A 937 32.30 -8.23 -33.92
CA ALA A 937 31.75 -8.50 -35.25
C ALA A 937 30.55 -9.47 -35.24
N SER A 938 30.34 -10.18 -34.14
CA SER A 938 29.20 -11.09 -33.95
C SER A 938 27.89 -10.33 -33.83
N GLU A 939 26.87 -10.77 -34.56
CA GLU A 939 25.54 -10.15 -34.53
C GLU A 939 24.84 -10.40 -33.18
N ILE A 940 24.95 -11.61 -32.65
CA ILE A 940 24.30 -12.00 -31.39
C ILE A 940 25.07 -11.52 -30.16
N PHE A 941 26.40 -11.60 -30.18
CA PHE A 941 27.25 -11.24 -29.03
C PHE A 941 27.41 -9.73 -28.86
N ALA A 942 27.38 -8.94 -29.95
CA ALA A 942 27.46 -7.48 -29.88
C ALA A 942 26.09 -6.79 -29.71
N ALA A 943 24.98 -7.51 -29.90
CA ALA A 943 23.62 -6.97 -29.74
C ALA A 943 23.33 -6.42 -28.34
N ASN A 944 24.04 -6.91 -27.31
CA ASN A 944 23.94 -6.37 -25.96
C ASN A 944 25.28 -5.72 -25.56
N PRO A 945 25.29 -4.41 -25.23
CA PRO A 945 26.50 -3.66 -24.94
C PRO A 945 27.28 -4.19 -23.72
N ILE A 946 26.68 -5.04 -22.88
CA ILE A 946 27.35 -5.56 -21.68
C ILE A 946 28.24 -6.77 -21.91
N TYR A 947 27.98 -7.61 -22.91
CA TYR A 947 28.65 -8.92 -23.02
C TYR A 947 30.16 -8.78 -23.22
N ILE A 948 30.60 -7.79 -23.99
CA ILE A 948 32.02 -7.58 -24.27
C ILE A 948 32.75 -6.97 -23.06
N PRO A 949 32.32 -5.83 -22.47
CA PRO A 949 32.96 -5.28 -21.26
C PRO A 949 33.05 -6.29 -20.12
N THR A 950 32.00 -7.09 -19.92
CA THR A 950 31.95 -8.13 -18.86
C THR A 950 32.61 -9.45 -19.25
N SER A 951 33.18 -9.58 -20.44
CA SER A 951 34.02 -10.74 -20.77
C SER A 951 35.52 -10.42 -20.68
N LEU A 952 35.88 -9.14 -20.53
CA LEU A 952 37.27 -8.66 -20.53
C LEU A 952 37.75 -8.28 -19.12
N ARG A 953 39.07 -8.21 -18.96
CA ARG A 953 39.70 -7.60 -17.77
C ARG A 953 39.39 -6.10 -17.66
N VAL A 954 39.09 -5.62 -16.44
CA VAL A 954 38.76 -4.22 -16.14
C VAL A 954 40.01 -3.41 -15.80
N THR A 955 40.14 -2.21 -16.37
CA THR A 955 41.20 -1.21 -16.11
C THR A 955 40.54 0.15 -15.89
N ASP A 956 41.25 1.12 -15.28
CA ASP A 956 40.71 2.47 -15.03
C ASP A 956 40.07 3.09 -16.29
N ASP A 957 40.79 3.12 -17.42
CA ASP A 957 40.27 3.67 -18.68
C ASP A 957 38.99 2.97 -19.16
N ARG A 958 38.93 1.64 -19.06
CA ARG A 958 37.75 0.85 -19.47
C ARG A 958 36.57 1.06 -18.53
N LEU A 959 36.83 1.30 -17.24
CA LEU A 959 35.76 1.58 -16.28
C LEU A 959 35.22 3.00 -16.46
N ASP A 960 36.07 3.98 -16.79
CA ASP A 960 35.63 5.35 -17.10
C ASP A 960 34.79 5.40 -18.39
N GLU A 961 35.17 4.65 -19.43
CA GLU A 961 34.34 4.45 -20.63
C GLU A 961 32.98 3.85 -20.27
N PHE A 962 32.98 2.79 -19.45
CA PHE A 962 31.75 2.14 -19.01
C PHE A 962 30.85 3.03 -18.12
N ALA A 963 31.44 3.82 -17.24
CA ALA A 963 30.72 4.79 -16.40
C ALA A 963 30.05 5.88 -17.25
N THR A 964 30.68 6.26 -18.37
CA THR A 964 30.07 7.19 -19.34
C THR A 964 28.86 6.55 -20.01
N ASP A 965 28.96 5.30 -20.43
CA ASP A 965 27.84 4.57 -21.03
C ASP A 965 26.65 4.39 -20.08
N VAL A 966 26.90 4.22 -18.78
CA VAL A 966 25.85 4.21 -17.74
C VAL A 966 25.19 5.58 -17.61
N ARG A 967 25.98 6.66 -17.53
CA ARG A 967 25.45 8.03 -17.39
C ARG A 967 24.62 8.45 -18.59
N GLU A 968 25.01 8.03 -19.80
CA GLU A 968 24.29 8.30 -21.05
C GLU A 968 23.08 7.37 -21.28
N GLY A 969 22.86 6.39 -20.40
CA GLY A 969 21.73 5.46 -20.49
C GLY A 969 21.89 4.38 -21.57
N LYS A 970 23.11 4.16 -22.09
CA LYS A 970 23.40 3.05 -23.03
C LYS A 970 23.44 1.69 -22.31
N VAL A 971 23.81 1.70 -21.03
CA VAL A 971 23.80 0.53 -20.15
C VAL A 971 22.98 0.88 -18.90
N SER A 972 22.02 0.04 -18.53
CA SER A 972 21.24 0.27 -17.31
C SER A 972 22.09 0.04 -16.05
N PRO A 973 21.83 0.76 -14.92
CA PRO A 973 22.53 0.53 -13.67
C PRO A 973 22.48 -0.93 -13.20
N ARG A 974 21.33 -1.60 -13.35
CA ARG A 974 21.16 -3.01 -13.01
C ARG A 974 22.13 -3.92 -13.76
N GLN A 975 22.26 -3.73 -15.07
CA GLN A 975 23.17 -4.52 -15.89
C GLN A 975 24.62 -4.28 -15.47
N SER A 976 24.97 -3.03 -15.10
CA SER A 976 26.35 -2.65 -14.79
C SER A 976 27.02 -3.42 -13.65
N THR A 977 26.25 -3.98 -12.71
CA THR A 977 26.72 -4.73 -11.54
C THR A 977 27.67 -5.88 -11.88
N VAL A 978 27.41 -6.57 -13.00
CA VAL A 978 28.17 -7.74 -13.48
C VAL A 978 29.66 -7.47 -13.64
N ILE A 979 30.03 -6.20 -13.89
CA ILE A 979 31.44 -5.80 -14.01
C ILE A 979 32.24 -6.03 -12.72
N SER A 980 31.58 -6.02 -11.56
CA SER A 980 32.20 -6.22 -10.25
C SER A 980 32.40 -7.70 -9.88
N HIS A 981 31.69 -8.61 -10.54
CA HIS A 981 31.75 -10.04 -10.25
C HIS A 981 33.15 -10.61 -10.53
N GLY A 982 33.57 -11.61 -9.74
CA GLY A 982 34.88 -12.25 -9.91
C GLY A 982 36.07 -11.38 -9.52
N ARG A 983 35.90 -10.42 -8.59
CA ARG A 983 36.96 -9.54 -8.04
C ARG A 983 37.66 -8.66 -9.09
N ARG A 984 36.98 -8.35 -10.19
CA ARG A 984 37.57 -7.63 -11.32
C ARG A 984 37.89 -6.16 -11.05
N LEU A 985 37.23 -5.56 -10.06
CA LEU A 985 37.45 -4.16 -9.67
C LEU A 985 38.54 -3.97 -8.61
N GLU A 986 39.16 -5.04 -8.08
CA GLU A 986 40.20 -4.92 -7.02
C GLU A 986 41.45 -4.14 -7.46
N GLN A 987 41.72 -4.06 -8.78
CA GLN A 987 42.91 -3.43 -9.34
C GLN A 987 42.66 -2.00 -9.86
N VAL A 988 41.44 -1.48 -9.71
CA VAL A 988 41.02 -0.15 -10.18
C VAL A 988 41.29 0.91 -9.10
N SER A 989 41.62 2.14 -9.50
CA SER A 989 41.82 3.25 -8.55
C SER A 989 40.52 3.72 -7.87
N MET A 990 40.63 4.26 -6.65
CA MET A 990 39.49 4.85 -5.92
C MET A 990 38.79 5.97 -6.69
N ALA A 991 39.54 6.79 -7.43
CA ALA A 991 38.98 7.88 -8.21
C ALA A 991 38.10 7.39 -9.38
N ALA A 992 38.49 6.30 -10.06
CA ALA A 992 37.67 5.69 -11.11
C ALA A 992 36.43 5.02 -10.51
N LEU A 993 36.55 4.39 -9.33
CA LEU A 993 35.42 3.83 -8.61
C LEU A 993 34.40 4.90 -8.18
N GLU A 994 34.86 6.02 -7.62
CA GLU A 994 33.99 7.17 -7.24
C GLU A 994 33.17 7.68 -8.43
N ARG A 995 33.81 7.87 -9.58
CA ARG A 995 33.12 8.32 -10.82
C ARG A 995 32.07 7.32 -11.28
N PHE A 996 32.35 6.03 -11.14
CA PHE A 996 31.41 4.97 -11.51
C PHE A 996 30.22 4.90 -10.55
N ILE A 997 30.44 4.94 -9.23
CA ILE A 997 29.37 4.95 -8.22
C ILE A 997 28.50 6.21 -8.36
N ALA A 998 29.09 7.38 -8.59
CA ALA A 998 28.33 8.61 -8.85
C ALA A 998 27.46 8.49 -10.11
N ALA A 999 27.98 7.93 -11.21
CA ALA A 999 27.19 7.68 -12.41
C ALA A 999 25.97 6.79 -12.17
N LEU A 1000 26.08 5.82 -11.26
CA LEU A 1000 24.96 4.97 -10.85
C LEU A 1000 23.95 5.76 -10.01
N LEU A 1001 24.40 6.53 -9.02
CA LEU A 1001 23.51 7.30 -8.15
C LEU A 1001 22.73 8.40 -8.89
N ASP A 1002 23.32 9.01 -9.93
CA ASP A 1002 22.65 9.94 -10.84
C ASP A 1002 21.45 9.29 -11.58
N ARG A 1003 21.48 7.96 -11.74
CA ARG A 1003 20.43 7.13 -12.36
C ARG A 1003 19.54 6.46 -11.30
N GLY A 1004 19.19 7.18 -10.23
CA GLY A 1004 18.40 6.66 -9.11
C GLY A 1004 17.01 6.13 -9.51
N GLU A 1005 16.36 6.74 -10.50
CA GLU A 1005 15.06 6.30 -11.01
C GLU A 1005 15.12 4.90 -11.68
N ASP A 1006 16.29 4.44 -12.13
CA ASP A 1006 16.48 3.10 -12.72
C ASP A 1006 17.17 2.10 -11.76
N GLY A 1007 17.08 2.33 -10.46
CA GLY A 1007 17.64 1.45 -9.44
C GLY A 1007 19.15 1.60 -9.25
N GLY A 1008 19.71 2.77 -9.58
CA GLY A 1008 21.14 3.05 -9.45
C GLY A 1008 21.74 2.88 -8.04
N GLY A 1009 20.97 3.16 -7.00
CA GLY A 1009 21.39 2.91 -5.61
C GLY A 1009 21.66 1.43 -5.34
N TRP A 1010 20.78 0.54 -5.80
CA TRP A 1010 20.93 -0.92 -5.62
C TRP A 1010 22.18 -1.46 -6.32
N ALA A 1011 22.45 -0.99 -7.54
CA ALA A 1011 23.65 -1.37 -8.27
C ALA A 1011 24.92 -0.93 -7.53
N ALA A 1012 24.94 0.30 -7.00
CA ALA A 1012 26.05 0.80 -6.20
C ALA A 1012 26.29 -0.05 -4.94
N LEU A 1013 25.24 -0.45 -4.22
CA LEU A 1013 25.36 -1.31 -3.03
C LEU A 1013 25.97 -2.68 -3.35
N GLU A 1014 25.55 -3.32 -4.45
CA GLU A 1014 26.10 -4.63 -4.85
C GLU A 1014 27.60 -4.53 -5.15
N ILE A 1015 28.01 -3.52 -5.91
CA ILE A 1015 29.42 -3.30 -6.29
C ILE A 1015 30.28 -3.03 -5.04
N LEU A 1016 29.83 -2.14 -4.15
CA LEU A 1016 30.55 -1.80 -2.92
C LEU A 1016 30.64 -3.00 -1.97
N SER A 1017 29.57 -3.78 -1.85
CA SER A 1017 29.54 -5.02 -1.04
C SER A 1017 30.57 -6.05 -1.52
N LEU A 1018 30.68 -6.25 -2.84
CA LEU A 1018 31.64 -7.18 -3.45
C LEU A 1018 33.09 -6.73 -3.28
N LEU A 1019 33.36 -5.42 -3.30
CA LEU A 1019 34.70 -4.88 -3.04
C LEU A 1019 35.14 -5.06 -1.58
N LEU A 1020 34.17 -5.06 -0.65
CA LEU A 1020 34.40 -5.27 0.78
C LEU A 1020 34.33 -6.76 1.16
N HIS A 1021 34.39 -7.69 0.19
CA HIS A 1021 34.16 -9.13 0.42
C HIS A 1021 35.17 -9.80 1.41
N ASP A 1022 36.36 -9.21 1.61
CA ASP A 1022 37.50 -9.81 2.35
C ASP A 1022 37.86 -9.13 3.69
N ASN A 1023 36.95 -8.37 4.33
CA ASN A 1023 37.22 -7.70 5.62
C ASN A 1023 38.45 -6.76 5.62
N LYS A 1024 38.79 -6.14 4.49
CA LYS A 1024 39.74 -5.01 4.47
C LYS A 1024 39.08 -3.83 5.18
N ALA A 1025 39.77 -3.19 6.12
CA ALA A 1025 39.27 -1.97 6.75
C ALA A 1025 39.03 -0.91 5.67
N PRO A 1026 37.79 -0.40 5.51
CA PRO A 1026 37.47 0.56 4.46
C PRO A 1026 38.21 1.88 4.70
N SER A 1027 38.64 2.55 3.63
CA SER A 1027 39.16 3.91 3.73
C SER A 1027 38.05 4.89 4.11
N ALA A 1028 38.40 6.08 4.61
CA ALA A 1028 37.43 7.13 4.91
C ALA A 1028 36.59 7.52 3.67
N GLU A 1029 37.22 7.58 2.50
CA GLU A 1029 36.57 7.83 1.21
C GLU A 1029 35.53 6.74 0.88
N MET A 1030 35.88 5.46 1.10
CA MET A 1030 34.95 4.35 0.90
C MET A 1030 33.76 4.40 1.87
N ILE A 1031 33.98 4.81 3.13
CA ILE A 1031 32.91 4.95 4.13
C ILE A 1031 31.88 5.99 3.70
N GLU A 1032 32.32 7.14 3.17
CA GLU A 1032 31.41 8.18 2.72
C GLU A 1032 30.61 7.77 1.47
N LEU A 1033 31.23 7.04 0.53
CA LEU A 1033 30.52 6.44 -0.60
C LEU A 1033 29.45 5.44 -0.15
N VAL A 1034 29.75 4.62 0.86
CA VAL A 1034 28.81 3.66 1.43
C VAL A 1034 27.62 4.39 2.09
N LYS A 1035 27.87 5.43 2.90
CA LYS A 1035 26.79 6.24 3.50
C LYS A 1035 25.88 6.86 2.44
N LEU A 1036 26.47 7.41 1.37
CA LEU A 1036 25.74 8.01 0.26
C LEU A 1036 24.86 6.99 -0.47
N ALA A 1037 25.39 5.79 -0.76
CA ALA A 1037 24.64 4.74 -1.42
C ALA A 1037 23.48 4.20 -0.56
N LEU A 1038 23.70 4.02 0.76
CA LEU A 1038 22.67 3.53 1.70
C LEU A 1038 21.49 4.51 1.87
N LEU A 1039 21.76 5.82 1.77
CA LEU A 1039 20.76 6.88 1.87
C LEU A 1039 20.10 7.26 0.53
N SER A 1040 20.39 6.53 -0.56
CA SER A 1040 19.75 6.78 -1.85
C SER A 1040 18.22 6.59 -1.77
N PRO A 1041 17.40 7.52 -2.29
CA PRO A 1041 15.93 7.38 -2.31
C PRO A 1041 15.46 6.11 -3.03
N SER A 1042 16.20 5.65 -4.05
CA SER A 1042 15.92 4.41 -4.81
C SER A 1042 15.88 3.14 -3.94
N ILE A 1043 16.54 3.15 -2.78
CA ILE A 1043 16.51 2.03 -1.81
C ILE A 1043 15.16 1.99 -1.08
N ALA A 1044 14.58 3.15 -0.77
CA ALA A 1044 13.31 3.28 -0.07
C ALA A 1044 12.12 2.93 -0.98
N ASP A 1045 12.16 3.38 -2.24
CA ASP A 1045 11.06 3.28 -3.19
C ASP A 1045 11.02 1.95 -3.98
N ASP A 1046 12.00 1.05 -3.77
CA ASP A 1046 12.12 -0.26 -4.44
C ASP A 1046 12.04 -0.16 -5.98
N SER A 1047 12.64 0.89 -6.56
CA SER A 1047 12.61 1.15 -8.00
C SER A 1047 13.37 0.09 -8.80
N ASP A 1048 12.64 -0.80 -9.51
CA ASP A 1048 13.08 -1.87 -10.45
C ASP A 1048 14.50 -2.46 -10.22
N GLY A 1049 14.86 -2.63 -8.95
CA GLY A 1049 16.21 -2.91 -8.46
C GLY A 1049 16.31 -4.23 -7.70
N HIS A 1050 15.42 -5.20 -7.97
CA HIS A 1050 15.55 -6.58 -7.48
C HIS A 1050 16.79 -7.26 -8.11
N ALA A 1051 17.98 -6.87 -7.64
CA ALA A 1051 19.20 -7.64 -7.75
C ALA A 1051 19.12 -8.78 -6.74
N ALA A 1052 19.37 -10.01 -7.18
CA ALA A 1052 19.51 -11.15 -6.27
C ALA A 1052 20.59 -10.80 -5.22
N ASN A 1053 20.27 -10.94 -3.92
CA ASN A 1053 21.13 -10.59 -2.77
C ASN A 1053 21.17 -9.11 -2.35
N SER A 1054 20.25 -8.26 -2.80
CA SER A 1054 20.17 -6.83 -2.42
C SER A 1054 20.20 -6.59 -0.90
N GLU A 1055 19.43 -7.34 -0.13
CA GLU A 1055 19.41 -7.25 1.34
C GLU A 1055 20.72 -7.67 2.01
N TYR A 1056 21.33 -8.75 1.51
CA TYR A 1056 22.61 -9.24 2.02
C TYR A 1056 23.71 -8.19 1.80
N ASN A 1057 23.71 -7.54 0.64
CA ASN A 1057 24.64 -6.45 0.34
C ASN A 1057 24.40 -5.24 1.26
N TYR A 1058 23.15 -4.89 1.51
CA TYR A 1058 22.78 -3.81 2.42
C TYR A 1058 23.26 -4.09 3.86
N ASP A 1059 22.97 -5.27 4.40
CA ASP A 1059 23.43 -5.73 5.72
C ASP A 1059 24.96 -5.64 5.84
N ARG A 1060 25.67 -6.24 4.87
CA ARG A 1060 27.13 -6.24 4.85
C ARG A 1060 27.74 -4.84 4.90
N LEU A 1061 27.15 -3.88 4.18
CA LEU A 1061 27.63 -2.50 4.16
C LEU A 1061 27.38 -1.79 5.50
N PHE A 1062 26.25 -2.05 6.15
CA PHE A 1062 26.03 -1.59 7.52
C PHE A 1062 27.02 -2.21 8.52
N GLN A 1063 27.34 -3.51 8.39
CA GLN A 1063 28.38 -4.17 9.19
C GLN A 1063 29.76 -3.52 8.99
N ALA A 1064 30.09 -3.11 7.77
CA ALA A 1064 31.32 -2.37 7.49
C ALA A 1064 31.34 -0.98 8.18
N LEU A 1065 30.20 -0.29 8.22
CA LEU A 1065 30.06 0.99 8.94
C LEU A 1065 30.18 0.80 10.46
N GLU A 1066 29.59 -0.26 11.02
CA GLU A 1066 29.68 -0.60 12.44
C GLU A 1066 31.13 -0.93 12.84
N ALA A 1067 31.80 -1.79 12.06
CA ALA A 1067 33.21 -2.14 12.28
C ALA A 1067 34.15 -0.93 12.21
N SER A 1068 33.75 0.11 11.48
CA SER A 1068 34.50 1.37 11.34
C SER A 1068 34.07 2.48 12.30
N ALA A 1069 33.13 2.21 13.23
CA ALA A 1069 32.53 3.18 14.13
C ALA A 1069 31.95 4.42 13.40
N ALA A 1070 31.40 4.22 12.20
CA ALA A 1070 30.91 5.28 11.32
C ALA A 1070 29.40 5.57 11.42
N ILE A 1071 28.67 4.84 12.29
CA ILE A 1071 27.24 5.05 12.55
C ILE A 1071 27.07 6.16 13.60
N ASP A 1072 26.93 7.41 13.14
CA ASP A 1072 26.72 8.57 14.00
C ASP A 1072 25.22 8.96 14.13
N LYS A 1073 24.93 9.92 15.02
CA LYS A 1073 23.56 10.40 15.30
C LYS A 1073 22.85 11.00 14.08
N ILE A 1074 23.60 11.67 13.20
CA ILE A 1074 23.04 12.33 12.02
C ILE A 1074 22.63 11.27 11.01
N PHE A 1075 23.51 10.30 10.76
CA PHE A 1075 23.24 9.17 9.89
C PHE A 1075 22.06 8.33 10.41
N ALA A 1076 22.01 8.01 11.71
CA ALA A 1076 20.91 7.26 12.31
C ALA A 1076 19.54 7.96 12.14
N ARG A 1077 19.50 9.28 12.35
CA ARG A 1077 18.29 10.08 12.13
C ARG A 1077 17.89 10.11 10.64
N ALA A 1078 18.86 10.19 9.73
CA ALA A 1078 18.61 10.17 8.29
C ALA A 1078 17.99 8.84 7.84
N VAL A 1079 18.48 7.71 8.35
CA VAL A 1079 17.88 6.38 8.10
C VAL A 1079 16.45 6.30 8.62
N ALA A 1080 16.16 6.85 9.81
CA ALA A 1080 14.81 6.88 10.36
C ALA A 1080 13.83 7.69 9.49
N LEU A 1081 14.28 8.84 8.96
CA LEU A 1081 13.49 9.68 8.05
C LEU A 1081 13.30 9.02 6.67
N GLN A 1082 14.32 8.32 6.16
CA GLN A 1082 14.21 7.52 4.93
C GLN A 1082 13.14 6.43 5.08
N ILE A 1083 13.09 5.75 6.24
CA ILE A 1083 12.06 4.73 6.55
C ILE A 1083 10.67 5.36 6.64
N GLU A 1084 10.52 6.51 7.32
CA GLU A 1084 9.26 7.23 7.39
C GLU A 1084 8.76 7.60 5.99
N GLN A 1085 9.64 8.18 5.16
CA GLN A 1085 9.31 8.56 3.80
C GLN A 1085 8.90 7.35 2.95
N ALA A 1086 9.66 6.25 3.02
CA ALA A 1086 9.34 4.99 2.31
C ALA A 1086 7.93 4.47 2.64
N CYS A 1087 7.53 4.60 3.91
CA CYS A 1087 6.21 4.19 4.35
C CYS A 1087 5.10 5.11 3.78
N ARG A 1088 5.36 6.40 3.59
CA ARG A 1088 4.43 7.42 3.07
C ARG A 1088 4.32 7.43 1.53
N THR A 1089 5.42 7.26 0.78
CA THR A 1089 5.48 7.52 -0.67
C THR A 1089 5.13 6.36 -1.57
N THR A 1090 5.20 5.11 -1.09
CA THR A 1090 5.12 3.94 -1.96
C THR A 1090 3.75 3.83 -2.66
N GLY A 1091 3.71 4.32 -3.90
CA GLY A 1091 2.58 4.35 -4.82
C GLY A 1091 2.89 3.58 -6.11
N ALA A 1092 1.83 2.98 -6.67
CA ALA A 1092 1.69 2.40 -8.01
C ALA A 1092 2.38 1.06 -8.37
N ARG A 1093 3.55 0.67 -7.82
CA ARG A 1093 4.11 -0.68 -8.10
C ARG A 1093 4.47 -1.39 -6.78
N TYR A 1094 3.63 -2.34 -6.37
CA TYR A 1094 3.83 -3.31 -5.28
C TYR A 1094 3.67 -2.87 -3.80
N GLY A 1095 3.61 -1.58 -3.48
CA GLY A 1095 3.00 -1.09 -2.22
C GLY A 1095 3.68 -1.47 -0.88
N ARG A 1096 4.98 -1.84 -0.88
CA ARG A 1096 5.77 -2.12 0.33
C ARG A 1096 7.17 -1.48 0.26
N PRO A 1097 7.73 -1.00 1.39
CA PRO A 1097 9.14 -0.62 1.48
C PRO A 1097 10.08 -1.82 1.30
N SER A 1098 11.34 -1.55 0.96
CA SER A 1098 12.37 -2.57 0.88
C SER A 1098 12.62 -3.26 2.23
N ASP A 1099 12.64 -4.61 2.23
CA ASP A 1099 12.99 -5.44 3.39
C ASP A 1099 14.42 -5.17 3.90
N ALA A 1100 15.31 -4.61 3.07
CA ALA A 1100 16.67 -4.26 3.46
C ALA A 1100 16.72 -3.24 4.61
N LEU A 1101 15.74 -2.32 4.65
CA LEU A 1101 15.65 -1.27 5.68
C LEU A 1101 15.58 -1.84 7.11
N ARG A 1102 15.10 -3.08 7.26
CA ARG A 1102 14.98 -3.74 8.57
C ARG A 1102 16.31 -3.94 9.27
N VAL A 1103 17.34 -4.35 8.53
CA VAL A 1103 18.68 -4.57 9.09
C VAL A 1103 19.31 -3.23 9.46
N GLY A 1104 19.23 -2.25 8.55
CA GLY A 1104 19.73 -0.90 8.80
C GLY A 1104 19.10 -0.30 10.05
N LEU A 1105 17.78 -0.45 10.21
CA LEU A 1105 17.06 0.01 11.40
C LEU A 1105 17.59 -0.60 12.70
N ALA A 1106 17.74 -1.93 12.75
CA ALA A 1106 18.25 -2.62 13.94
C ALA A 1106 19.63 -2.11 14.37
N MET A 1107 20.49 -1.81 13.38
CA MET A 1107 21.85 -1.31 13.63
C MET A 1107 21.84 0.13 14.11
N VAL A 1108 21.09 1.04 13.46
CA VAL A 1108 21.04 2.45 13.91
C VAL A 1108 20.37 2.60 15.28
N VAL A 1109 19.40 1.75 15.63
CA VAL A 1109 18.77 1.74 16.95
C VAL A 1109 19.77 1.34 18.05
N ARG A 1110 20.66 0.38 17.78
CA ARG A 1110 21.69 -0.03 18.74
C ARG A 1110 22.65 1.11 19.10
N HIS A 1111 22.94 2.00 18.14
CA HIS A 1111 23.91 3.09 18.30
C HIS A 1111 23.29 4.43 18.71
N ALA A 1112 22.08 4.75 18.25
CA ALA A 1112 21.43 6.04 18.49
C ALA A 1112 19.90 5.93 18.67
N PRO A 1113 19.41 5.19 19.68
CA PRO A 1113 17.98 4.94 19.85
C PRO A 1113 17.18 6.22 20.13
N ASP A 1114 17.79 7.20 20.81
CA ASP A 1114 17.16 8.48 21.15
C ASP A 1114 16.88 9.38 19.92
N GLU A 1115 17.56 9.13 18.79
CA GLU A 1115 17.33 9.86 17.53
C GLU A 1115 16.32 9.15 16.64
N VAL A 1116 16.28 7.81 16.70
CA VAL A 1116 15.43 6.97 15.84
C VAL A 1116 14.00 6.84 16.40
N TRP A 1117 13.86 6.56 17.70
CA TRP A 1117 12.56 6.28 18.32
C TRP A 1117 11.55 7.42 18.17
N PRO A 1118 11.88 8.72 18.39
CA PRO A 1118 10.92 9.80 18.26
C PRO A 1118 10.33 9.95 16.85
N VAL A 1119 11.13 9.67 15.82
CA VAL A 1119 10.70 9.74 14.41
C VAL A 1119 9.63 8.68 14.14
N LEU A 1120 9.96 7.41 14.43
CA LEU A 1120 9.07 6.29 14.11
C LEU A 1120 7.85 6.20 15.03
N ALA A 1121 8.00 6.53 16.33
CA ALA A 1121 6.87 6.59 17.26
C ALA A 1121 5.91 7.73 16.91
N GLY A 1122 6.43 8.89 16.52
CA GLY A 1122 5.62 10.02 16.03
C GLY A 1122 4.86 9.66 14.75
N PHE A 1123 5.54 9.04 13.78
CA PHE A 1123 4.91 8.54 12.56
C PHE A 1123 3.80 7.52 12.85
N TYR A 1124 4.03 6.54 13.75
CA TYR A 1124 3.02 5.51 14.05
C TYR A 1124 1.70 6.08 14.56
N GLU A 1125 1.73 7.17 15.35
CA GLU A 1125 0.53 7.80 15.91
C GLU A 1125 -0.43 8.27 14.81
N ILE A 1126 0.12 8.87 13.75
CA ILE A 1126 -0.64 9.50 12.67
C ILE A 1126 -0.79 8.64 11.41
N ALA A 1127 -0.03 7.55 11.31
CA ALA A 1127 0.01 6.67 10.15
C ALA A 1127 -1.33 5.97 9.89
N THR A 1128 -1.66 5.83 8.61
CA THR A 1128 -2.75 4.97 8.12
C THR A 1128 -2.50 3.51 8.46
N ARG A 1129 -3.52 2.67 8.29
CA ARG A 1129 -3.34 1.22 8.45
C ARG A 1129 -2.27 0.67 7.50
N VAL A 1130 -2.26 1.07 6.24
CA VAL A 1130 -1.27 0.61 5.25
C VAL A 1130 0.13 1.11 5.61
N GLU A 1131 0.27 2.38 5.97
CA GLU A 1131 1.54 2.95 6.45
C GLU A 1131 2.08 2.21 7.69
N ARG A 1132 1.20 1.85 8.63
CA ARG A 1132 1.57 1.00 9.78
C ARG A 1132 1.92 -0.42 9.38
N GLU A 1133 1.22 -1.01 8.41
CA GLU A 1133 1.55 -2.33 7.87
C GLU A 1133 2.93 -2.32 7.17
N ARG A 1134 3.24 -1.25 6.44
CA ARG A 1134 4.55 -1.01 5.82
C ARG A 1134 5.65 -0.83 6.87
N LEU A 1135 5.41 -0.03 7.91
CA LEU A 1135 6.33 0.08 9.04
C LEU A 1135 6.50 -1.26 9.74
N ASN A 1136 5.41 -1.99 9.96
CA ASN A 1136 5.43 -3.32 10.58
C ASN A 1136 6.25 -4.31 9.75
N ALA A 1137 6.26 -4.23 8.41
CA ALA A 1137 7.12 -5.06 7.57
C ALA A 1137 8.61 -4.84 7.89
N ILE A 1138 9.00 -3.60 8.22
CA ILE A 1138 10.37 -3.22 8.59
C ILE A 1138 10.67 -3.58 10.05
N VAL A 1139 9.76 -3.28 11.00
CA VAL A 1139 10.07 -3.39 12.45
C VAL A 1139 9.86 -4.80 13.01
N SER A 1140 8.97 -5.59 12.41
CA SER A 1140 8.53 -6.89 12.92
C SER A 1140 9.71 -7.84 13.19
N ALA A 1141 9.57 -8.71 14.18
CA ALA A 1141 10.55 -9.77 14.47
C ALA A 1141 10.65 -10.84 13.38
N ALA A 1142 9.67 -10.95 12.48
CA ALA A 1142 9.71 -11.91 11.38
C ALA A 1142 9.29 -11.29 10.06
N LYS A 1143 9.92 -11.78 9.00
CA LYS A 1143 9.50 -11.46 7.64
C LYS A 1143 8.16 -12.14 7.35
N PRO A 1144 7.32 -11.54 6.49
CA PRO A 1144 6.22 -12.27 5.86
C PRO A 1144 6.77 -13.58 5.27
N PHE A 1145 6.11 -14.72 5.52
CA PHE A 1145 6.52 -16.04 5.02
C PHE A 1145 7.85 -16.63 5.56
N ALA A 1146 8.42 -16.11 6.66
CA ALA A 1146 9.49 -16.82 7.37
C ALA A 1146 8.97 -18.13 8.00
N TYR A 1147 9.75 -19.21 7.90
CA TYR A 1147 9.35 -20.59 8.23
C TYR A 1147 10.00 -21.16 9.51
N ASP A 1148 10.77 -20.35 10.26
CA ASP A 1148 11.61 -20.80 11.37
C ASP A 1148 11.29 -20.12 12.72
N GLU A 1149 12.06 -20.48 13.76
CA GLU A 1149 11.93 -20.02 15.15
C GLU A 1149 12.14 -18.50 15.32
N THR A 1150 12.59 -17.78 14.28
CA THR A 1150 12.82 -16.33 14.29
C THR A 1150 11.54 -15.53 14.58
N ARG A 1151 10.35 -16.12 14.36
CA ARG A 1151 9.04 -15.52 14.71
C ARG A 1151 8.86 -15.25 16.20
N THR A 1152 9.63 -15.92 17.05
CA THR A 1152 9.57 -15.74 18.51
C THR A 1152 10.67 -14.82 19.04
N GLY A 1153 11.63 -14.42 18.19
CA GLY A 1153 12.75 -13.56 18.54
C GLY A 1153 12.42 -12.06 18.53
N ALA A 1154 13.47 -11.24 18.68
CA ALA A 1154 13.37 -9.78 18.69
C ALA A 1154 13.35 -9.18 17.27
N GLY A 1155 12.63 -8.08 17.09
CA GLY A 1155 12.60 -7.25 15.89
C GLY A 1155 13.50 -6.01 16.00
N ALA A 1156 13.50 -5.19 14.95
CA ALA A 1156 14.50 -4.15 14.76
C ALA A 1156 14.47 -3.03 15.82
N LEU A 1157 13.33 -2.81 16.48
CA LEU A 1157 13.17 -1.78 17.50
C LEU A 1157 13.37 -2.29 18.93
N PHE A 1158 13.71 -3.56 19.15
CA PHE A 1158 13.78 -4.11 20.50
C PHE A 1158 14.89 -3.49 21.37
N GLU A 1159 16.00 -3.08 20.76
CA GLU A 1159 17.13 -2.42 21.45
C GLU A 1159 16.82 -0.98 21.88
N VAL A 1160 15.64 -0.44 21.56
CA VAL A 1160 15.19 0.83 22.12
C VAL A 1160 15.06 0.69 23.65
N PRO A 1161 15.51 1.66 24.44
CA PRO A 1161 15.35 1.63 25.89
C PRO A 1161 13.88 1.41 26.30
N LEU A 1162 13.60 0.33 27.04
CA LEU A 1162 12.24 -0.07 27.44
C LEU A 1162 11.45 1.06 28.11
N LYS A 1163 12.13 1.94 28.83
CA LYS A 1163 11.52 3.12 29.46
C LYS A 1163 10.83 4.02 28.42
N LEU A 1164 11.48 4.33 27.29
CA LEU A 1164 10.91 5.18 26.23
C LEU A 1164 9.65 4.56 25.63
N MET A 1165 9.69 3.24 25.39
CA MET A 1165 8.54 2.50 24.86
C MET A 1165 7.38 2.44 25.86
N LEU A 1166 7.66 2.20 27.14
CA LEU A 1166 6.63 2.15 28.18
C LEU A 1166 5.99 3.52 28.44
N ASP A 1167 6.79 4.60 28.44
CA ASP A 1167 6.28 5.96 28.56
C ASP A 1167 5.34 6.31 27.38
N TRP A 1168 5.69 5.86 26.17
CA TRP A 1168 4.85 6.02 24.98
C TRP A 1168 3.55 5.20 25.05
N VAL A 1169 3.61 3.92 25.44
CA VAL A 1169 2.42 3.05 25.56
C VAL A 1169 1.47 3.54 26.66
N LYS A 1170 2.00 4.08 27.77
CA LYS A 1170 1.19 4.54 28.90
C LYS A 1170 0.16 5.60 28.51
N ALA A 1171 0.43 6.39 27.46
CA ALA A 1171 -0.49 7.41 26.97
C ALA A 1171 -1.75 6.83 26.30
N ASP A 1172 -1.62 5.73 25.56
CA ASP A 1172 -2.74 4.97 24.99
C ASP A 1172 -2.41 3.47 24.88
N PRO A 1173 -2.66 2.70 25.96
CA PRO A 1173 -2.28 1.30 26.00
C PRO A 1173 -2.99 0.45 24.95
N ASP A 1174 -4.27 0.71 24.66
CA ASP A 1174 -5.06 -0.12 23.75
C ASP A 1174 -4.72 0.14 22.28
N ALA A 1175 -4.26 1.34 21.91
CA ALA A 1175 -3.76 1.60 20.55
C ALA A 1175 -2.30 1.15 20.35
N ARG A 1176 -1.44 1.29 21.38
CA ARG A 1176 0.03 1.23 21.20
C ARG A 1176 0.66 -0.11 21.60
N ILE A 1177 0.05 -0.87 22.51
CA ILE A 1177 0.67 -2.12 23.00
C ILE A 1177 0.81 -3.19 21.90
N GLY A 1178 -0.13 -3.21 20.95
CA GLY A 1178 -0.08 -4.12 19.82
C GLY A 1178 1.15 -3.90 18.94
N PHE A 1179 1.62 -2.66 18.81
CA PHE A 1179 2.83 -2.32 18.05
C PHE A 1179 4.09 -2.89 18.69
N LEU A 1180 4.26 -2.75 20.01
CA LEU A 1180 5.42 -3.34 20.70
C LEU A 1180 5.47 -4.86 20.49
N LEU A 1181 4.33 -5.54 20.52
CA LEU A 1181 4.25 -6.99 20.31
C LEU A 1181 4.65 -7.44 18.89
N THR A 1182 4.77 -6.54 17.92
CA THR A 1182 5.27 -6.90 16.57
C THR A 1182 6.78 -7.15 16.56
N PHE A 1183 7.54 -6.50 17.45
CA PHE A 1183 9.00 -6.56 17.49
C PHE A 1183 9.58 -7.03 18.83
N PHE A 1184 8.77 -7.26 19.86
CA PHE A 1184 9.26 -7.86 21.10
C PHE A 1184 9.55 -9.36 20.93
N PRO A 1185 10.65 -9.87 21.53
CA PRO A 1185 10.85 -11.30 21.71
C PRO A 1185 9.75 -11.88 22.58
N ILE A 1186 9.24 -13.02 22.13
CA ILE A 1186 8.08 -13.70 22.72
C ILE A 1186 8.55 -14.90 23.54
N LEU A 1187 9.41 -15.74 22.97
CA LEU A 1187 9.95 -16.92 23.64
C LEU A 1187 11.46 -16.78 23.82
N GLU A 1188 11.97 -17.45 24.83
CA GLU A 1188 13.39 -17.80 24.97
C GLU A 1188 13.51 -19.32 25.06
N GLN A 1189 14.57 -19.86 24.49
CA GLN A 1189 14.85 -21.29 24.53
C GLN A 1189 15.82 -21.60 25.67
N ASN A 1190 15.38 -22.43 26.62
CA ASN A 1190 16.16 -22.87 27.76
C ASN A 1190 16.39 -24.40 27.64
N GLY A 1191 17.38 -24.80 26.84
CA GLY A 1191 17.61 -26.21 26.49
C GLY A 1191 16.54 -26.72 25.53
N GLU A 1192 15.86 -27.82 25.86
CA GLU A 1192 14.74 -28.37 25.05
C GLU A 1192 13.38 -27.72 25.36
N VAL A 1193 13.32 -26.77 26.31
CA VAL A 1193 12.06 -26.18 26.78
C VAL A 1193 12.00 -24.69 26.45
N PHE A 1194 10.90 -24.27 25.82
CA PHE A 1194 10.60 -22.87 25.59
C PHE A 1194 9.93 -22.23 26.82
N ALA A 1195 10.30 -20.99 27.12
CA ALA A 1195 9.69 -20.15 28.15
C ALA A 1195 9.32 -18.77 27.59
N TRP A 1196 8.43 -18.04 28.26
CA TRP A 1196 8.14 -16.65 27.88
C TRP A 1196 9.36 -15.77 28.12
N HIS A 1197 9.73 -14.95 27.13
CA HIS A 1197 10.85 -14.03 27.27
C HIS A 1197 10.61 -13.02 28.42
N PRO A 1198 11.60 -12.68 29.27
CA PRO A 1198 11.44 -11.78 30.42
C PRO A 1198 10.84 -10.42 30.08
N ALA A 1199 11.24 -9.83 28.94
CA ALA A 1199 10.68 -8.56 28.46
C ALA A 1199 9.17 -8.66 28.16
N LEU A 1200 8.71 -9.77 27.57
CA LEU A 1200 7.28 -10.01 27.36
C LEU A 1200 6.55 -10.22 28.68
N GLN A 1201 7.15 -10.92 29.64
CA GLN A 1201 6.55 -11.09 30.97
C GLN A 1201 6.33 -9.75 31.67
N GLN A 1202 7.25 -8.80 31.51
CA GLN A 1202 7.09 -7.45 32.02
C GLN A 1202 5.91 -6.71 31.35
N LEU A 1203 5.73 -6.85 30.04
CA LEU A 1203 4.55 -6.31 29.34
C LEU A 1203 3.26 -7.00 29.79
N ALA A 1204 3.27 -8.33 29.95
CA ALA A 1204 2.12 -9.11 30.39
C ALA A 1204 1.68 -8.70 31.82
N LYS A 1205 2.62 -8.42 32.72
CA LYS A 1205 2.32 -7.93 34.07
C LYS A 1205 1.61 -6.56 34.06
N LEU A 1206 1.96 -5.69 33.10
CA LEU A 1206 1.37 -4.35 32.99
C LEU A 1206 0.07 -4.33 32.19
N TYR A 1207 -0.01 -5.14 31.12
CA TYR A 1207 -1.03 -5.03 30.07
C TYR A 1207 -1.75 -6.34 29.73
N GLY A 1208 -1.44 -7.45 30.39
CA GLY A 1208 -2.00 -8.79 30.09
C GLY A 1208 -3.54 -8.88 30.19
N GLY A 1209 -4.16 -8.01 30.99
CA GLY A 1209 -5.63 -7.92 31.11
C GLY A 1209 -6.30 -7.22 29.92
N ARG A 1210 -5.53 -6.51 29.09
CA ARG A 1210 -6.05 -5.77 27.93
C ARG A 1210 -6.39 -6.71 26.79
N LYS A 1211 -7.48 -6.42 26.08
CA LYS A 1211 -7.91 -7.22 24.92
C LYS A 1211 -6.87 -7.13 23.78
N ARG A 1212 -6.38 -5.92 23.48
CA ARG A 1212 -5.41 -5.72 22.39
C ARG A 1212 -4.10 -6.48 22.59
N PHE A 1213 -3.57 -6.51 23.83
CA PHE A 1213 -2.38 -7.30 24.16
C PHE A 1213 -2.58 -8.78 23.81
N ARG A 1214 -3.71 -9.36 24.26
CA ARG A 1214 -4.04 -10.76 24.04
C ARG A 1214 -4.29 -11.09 22.56
N GLU A 1215 -4.90 -10.17 21.81
CA GLU A 1215 -5.11 -10.33 20.36
C GLU A 1215 -3.79 -10.28 19.59
N ALA A 1216 -2.93 -9.28 19.85
CA ALA A 1216 -1.64 -9.17 19.19
C ALA A 1216 -0.71 -10.35 19.54
N LEU A 1217 -0.74 -10.84 20.79
CA LEU A 1217 0.01 -12.05 21.15
C LEU A 1217 -0.56 -13.30 20.47
N ARG A 1218 -1.90 -13.39 20.32
CA ARG A 1218 -2.52 -14.49 19.57
C ARG A 1218 -2.08 -14.51 18.11
N GLU A 1219 -1.98 -13.36 17.45
CA GLU A 1219 -1.51 -13.25 16.06
C GLU A 1219 -0.04 -13.71 15.90
N ARG A 1220 0.78 -13.58 16.96
CA ARG A 1220 2.15 -14.12 16.99
C ARG A 1220 2.18 -15.65 17.15
N ILE A 1221 1.18 -16.23 17.82
CA ILE A 1221 1.06 -17.69 18.00
C ILE A 1221 0.43 -18.34 16.77
N TYR A 1222 -0.63 -17.74 16.21
CA TYR A 1222 -1.28 -18.15 14.97
C TYR A 1222 -1.11 -17.08 13.89
N PRO A 1223 0.00 -17.11 13.13
CA PRO A 1223 0.23 -16.16 12.07
C PRO A 1223 -0.77 -16.37 10.91
N SER A 1224 -1.12 -15.28 10.23
CA SER A 1224 -2.03 -15.31 9.07
C SER A 1224 -1.42 -15.93 7.81
N SER A 1225 -0.08 -16.08 7.76
CA SER A 1225 0.63 -16.80 6.70
C SER A 1225 1.76 -17.67 7.27
N TRP A 1226 1.85 -18.90 6.77
CA TRP A 1226 2.85 -19.90 7.12
C TRP A 1226 3.08 -20.79 5.90
N GLY A 1227 4.28 -21.33 5.72
CA GLY A 1227 4.54 -22.37 4.72
C GLY A 1227 5.26 -23.55 5.35
N GLY A 1228 4.98 -24.75 4.83
CA GLY A 1228 5.26 -26.00 5.52
C GLY A 1228 4.35 -26.19 6.75
N SER A 1229 4.74 -27.08 7.65
CA SER A 1229 3.92 -27.37 8.83
C SER A 1229 4.03 -26.29 9.91
N LEU A 1230 2.88 -25.81 10.42
CA LEU A 1230 2.80 -24.87 11.55
C LEU A 1230 2.97 -25.58 12.91
N ASN A 1231 2.96 -26.90 12.93
CA ASN A 1231 2.97 -27.71 14.16
C ASN A 1231 4.21 -27.48 15.05
N PRO A 1232 5.45 -27.38 14.53
CA PRO A 1232 6.62 -27.11 15.36
C PRO A 1232 6.53 -25.77 16.10
N HIS A 1233 6.08 -24.72 15.40
CA HIS A 1233 5.86 -23.39 15.98
C HIS A 1233 4.82 -23.43 17.10
N LEU A 1234 3.65 -24.04 16.85
CA LEU A 1234 2.60 -24.17 17.88
C LEU A 1234 3.05 -25.00 19.09
N SER A 1235 3.86 -26.03 18.85
CA SER A 1235 4.40 -26.88 19.92
C SER A 1235 5.29 -26.09 20.89
N SER A 1236 6.05 -25.11 20.39
CA SER A 1236 6.89 -24.23 21.23
C SER A 1236 6.09 -23.45 22.27
N PHE A 1237 4.79 -23.20 22.04
CA PHE A 1237 3.94 -22.43 22.96
C PHE A 1237 3.26 -23.25 24.06
N LYS A 1238 3.32 -24.59 24.04
CA LYS A 1238 2.61 -25.43 25.02
C LYS A 1238 3.08 -25.19 26.46
N ALA A 1239 4.39 -25.28 26.70
CA ALA A 1239 4.96 -25.08 28.03
C ALA A 1239 4.81 -23.62 28.53
N PRO A 1240 5.09 -22.59 27.70
CA PRO A 1240 4.81 -21.20 28.06
C PRO A 1240 3.33 -20.95 28.42
N LEU A 1241 2.38 -21.36 27.58
CA LEU A 1241 0.95 -21.14 27.86
C LEU A 1241 0.51 -21.84 29.15
N LYS A 1242 1.00 -23.07 29.38
CA LYS A 1242 0.73 -23.80 30.62
C LYS A 1242 1.23 -23.03 31.85
N ALA A 1243 2.40 -22.41 31.78
CA ALA A 1243 2.95 -21.62 32.88
C ALA A 1243 2.07 -20.41 33.27
N TRP A 1244 1.33 -19.84 32.31
CA TRP A 1244 0.41 -18.74 32.56
C TRP A 1244 -1.00 -19.15 33.01
N THR A 1245 -1.38 -20.43 32.95
CA THR A 1245 -2.74 -20.88 33.36
C THR A 1245 -3.10 -20.55 34.81
N ALA A 1246 -2.10 -20.42 35.68
CA ALA A 1246 -2.27 -20.06 37.09
C ALA A 1246 -2.23 -18.54 37.36
N ASP A 1247 -1.99 -17.72 36.34
CA ASP A 1247 -1.91 -16.25 36.47
C ASP A 1247 -3.31 -15.64 36.66
N CYS A 1248 -3.46 -14.71 37.59
CA CYS A 1248 -4.76 -14.14 37.96
C CYS A 1248 -5.35 -13.17 36.91
N VAL A 1249 -4.55 -12.69 35.96
CA VAL A 1249 -4.97 -11.73 34.94
C VAL A 1249 -5.10 -12.40 33.58
N ILE A 1250 -4.14 -13.23 33.19
CA ILE A 1250 -4.09 -13.84 31.84
C ILE A 1250 -4.44 -15.34 31.83
N GLY A 1251 -4.61 -15.98 32.99
CA GLY A 1251 -4.79 -17.43 33.11
C GLY A 1251 -5.98 -18.00 32.33
N ASP A 1252 -7.13 -17.33 32.34
CA ASP A 1252 -8.30 -17.76 31.58
C ASP A 1252 -8.03 -17.76 30.06
N TRP A 1253 -7.37 -16.71 29.56
CA TRP A 1253 -6.99 -16.63 28.15
C TRP A 1253 -5.93 -17.68 27.80
N ALA A 1254 -4.92 -17.85 28.64
CA ALA A 1254 -3.85 -18.83 28.44
C ALA A 1254 -4.41 -20.26 28.40
N THR A 1255 -5.39 -20.57 29.26
CA THR A 1255 -6.08 -21.86 29.29
C THR A 1255 -6.84 -22.12 27.98
N GLY A 1256 -7.64 -21.16 27.52
CA GLY A 1256 -8.37 -21.28 26.26
C GLY A 1256 -7.46 -21.37 25.03
N MET A 1257 -6.34 -20.64 25.06
CA MET A 1257 -5.34 -20.65 24.01
C MET A 1257 -4.56 -21.98 23.96
N LEU A 1258 -4.15 -22.51 25.12
CA LEU A 1258 -3.50 -23.83 25.23
C LEU A 1258 -4.40 -24.93 24.66
N ALA A 1259 -5.68 -24.95 25.03
CA ALA A 1259 -6.64 -25.91 24.49
C ALA A 1259 -6.83 -25.78 22.96
N SER A 1260 -6.74 -24.57 22.42
CA SER A 1260 -6.79 -24.33 20.97
C SER A 1260 -5.56 -24.89 20.27
N VAL A 1261 -4.37 -24.63 20.83
CA VAL A 1261 -3.09 -25.16 20.33
C VAL A 1261 -3.07 -26.67 20.34
N GLU A 1262 -3.47 -27.31 21.44
CA GLU A 1262 -3.53 -28.77 21.57
C GLU A 1262 -4.48 -29.38 20.53
N ARG A 1263 -5.65 -28.79 20.35
CA ARG A 1263 -6.62 -29.25 19.33
C ARG A 1263 -6.11 -29.08 17.90
N SER A 1264 -5.40 -27.99 17.60
CA SER A 1264 -4.78 -27.79 16.27
C SER A 1264 -3.73 -28.86 15.97
N LEU A 1265 -2.92 -29.22 16.97
CA LEU A 1265 -1.89 -30.25 16.87
C LEU A 1265 -2.47 -31.67 16.78
N GLU A 1266 -3.50 -31.98 17.56
CA GLU A 1266 -4.18 -33.30 17.56
C GLU A 1266 -4.87 -33.62 16.23
N ASN A 1267 -5.48 -32.61 15.60
CA ASN A 1267 -6.18 -32.78 14.32
C ASN A 1267 -5.24 -32.71 13.09
N ASP A 1268 -3.94 -32.53 13.32
CA ASP A 1268 -2.93 -32.28 12.29
C ASP A 1268 -3.37 -31.22 11.25
N PHE A 1269 -4.10 -30.20 11.73
CA PHE A 1269 -4.81 -29.25 10.86
C PHE A 1269 -3.86 -28.47 9.93
N TYR A 1270 -2.59 -28.38 10.32
CA TYR A 1270 -1.52 -27.70 9.57
C TYR A 1270 -0.35 -28.65 9.25
N GLY A 1271 -0.59 -29.96 9.16
CA GLY A 1271 0.41 -30.97 8.81
C GLY A 1271 0.52 -31.18 7.30
N ARG A 1272 1.17 -30.25 6.59
CA ARG A 1272 1.93 -30.47 5.35
C ARG A 1272 2.49 -29.15 4.85
#